data_AF-A0A1H2V556-F1
#
_entry.id   AF-A0A1H2V556-F1
#
_cell.length_a   1.000
_cell.length_b   1.000
_cell.length_c   1.000
_cell.angle_alpha   90.00
_cell.angle_beta   90.00
_cell.angle_gamma   90.00
#
_symmetry.space_group_name_H-M   'P 1'
#
loop_
_entity.id
_entity.type
_entity.pdbx_description
1 polymer ?
#
loop_
_entity_poly.entity_id
_entity_poly.type
_entity_poly.pdbx_seq_one_letter_code
_entity_poly.pdbx_strand_id
1 'polypeptide(L)'
;MKEKKQGFTIEEIREQLQWEERHDAQTGTIKIAYLSHYEKLFKNKYVRVAYIRIYGLSYLLDVKGYAVCDEVLHVAGYILVDYFGENRVFRVGLDGFLVVTEHFDEEWHFIDKLEEYRSFITSFKFSLSKPQIKIFVGISEGNVNDENTIDNMLNKCKEKQRIAFEHDLYYVDDHIEDFEDLLGYHKDGRKDQLTGLMNMDAFIEYSKRIINTEITKELKKVIIYFNIENFKAYNENYGFKAGNELIRELGTELKKTFPNRLVSRFAEDHFLVLTYEKGVEEKIESIATQFLAKYITLKAGIYRVDHLASKNITVACDKAKIACDAIKRKYNVHFNYFNSEMDSMIRLEQYIVDHIDEALQKKWIKIYFQPVIRTLSQSICGFEALSRWDDPQFGMIRPDVFIGVLERYHLITKLSDYVVDCICEKYAYYVDKAPAVPVSINFSILDFESANLLERIDRKLEKVNLPRELFQIEVTESLLSNNQDYMKKQIKKFNDAGYLVWLDDFGSGYSSLNVLKDYKVDTLKIDMLFLRNFSERSKTIIEFVVNMAKALGIHTLAEGVETKEHFDFLKDIGCEKIQGYYFGKPEPMDDIMSKVIRGEADIEDQNQRYFYKDIGKINQLSNDPFGDEGLHLTNVPIGIFQQKDNKVEFLYTNEFFLNELVSIGIETEEELARRLENQISSTAKRAQEALDSLEYGEETSMDYIDGNNLIALRYKNIAVAKDRKAYLMSVRNLSKEYSVLRNMRLDETKQTIYALFDQVYLVNLKNNTVETIYTHVGLKKENNISNLTQLIDKTAKTMIYIDDRDRFIEFMNLEDINTRLENTHVVSEAFRYAESSMEYKWRIFELSYANNKDEVIFSIRPLDESKKNVYLNFHGYSVSKDTGLTEEALWNTLKDQVPAGLFWKDTNRRFVGVNKMFRDYYGIKSLDDIVGKNDEEMGWHVDPDPFMNDEIRVLQKGERTRNVPGKCLCKGENREIAASKMPVYNDGKIVGLLGYFVDTTDEKKRANIIKSLGNHDSETGMLNWNGVMANSMYYIEGYQLRNQEFMIVYINVLNITYYNHLHGKEVLTHMLQNVGEQISKYIGVTGVVGYIGMGKFVVLKQFENKKDMAKVKRELLAHISTVTQVDRISFTLRFNIGMCAFSETNDMELAYRLAQQRASKNYSIQEDDDVKQKIAEEMNKYQEIFDVVRCVDVDSYKTYILEDYKLKEVEKRCYEFFEKDHPCSSCIAKKALITHEEWAKIIYNGATHVVIARAMPIKGRNFVLIYTKKLNKES
;
A
#
# COMPACT_ATOMS: atom_id res chain seq x y z
N MET A 1 -72.48 -16.17 14.55
CA MET A 1 -72.89 -17.58 14.39
C MET A 1 -74.15 -17.67 13.52
N LYS A 2 -74.00 -17.99 12.24
CA LYS A 2 -75.03 -18.58 11.36
C LYS A 2 -74.28 -19.44 10.36
N GLU A 3 -73.92 -20.64 10.80
CA GLU A 3 -73.81 -21.85 9.98
C GLU A 3 -73.31 -23.00 10.87
N LYS A 4 -74.27 -23.81 11.32
CA LYS A 4 -74.15 -25.27 11.50
C LYS A 4 -75.50 -25.78 11.98
N LYS A 5 -76.26 -26.38 11.07
CA LYS A 5 -77.43 -27.21 11.39
C LYS A 5 -77.00 -28.67 11.23
N GLN A 6 -76.93 -29.41 12.34
CA GLN A 6 -77.10 -30.87 12.39
C GLN A 6 -77.79 -31.22 13.71
N GLY A 7 -78.71 -32.20 13.65
CA GLY A 7 -79.83 -32.36 14.58
C GLY A 7 -79.50 -32.99 15.94
N PHE A 8 -80.15 -32.46 16.97
CA PHE A 8 -80.07 -32.90 18.36
C PHE A 8 -80.89 -34.19 18.62
N THR A 9 -80.37 -35.06 19.49
CA THR A 9 -81.04 -36.24 20.08
C THR A 9 -82.15 -35.84 21.07
N ILE A 10 -83.07 -36.76 21.43
CA ILE A 10 -84.18 -36.45 22.37
C ILE A 10 -83.64 -36.06 23.77
N GLU A 11 -82.51 -36.62 24.20
CA GLU A 11 -81.83 -36.23 25.44
C GLU A 11 -81.20 -34.84 25.31
N GLU A 12 -80.55 -34.51 24.19
CA GLU A 12 -80.05 -33.15 23.94
C GLU A 12 -81.18 -32.13 23.81
N ILE A 13 -82.34 -32.49 23.23
CA ILE A 13 -83.53 -31.64 23.20
C ILE A 13 -84.12 -31.49 24.61
N ARG A 14 -84.09 -32.54 25.46
CA ARG A 14 -84.53 -32.44 26.86
C ARG A 14 -83.60 -31.57 27.70
N GLU A 15 -82.29 -31.73 27.55
CA GLU A 15 -81.28 -30.93 28.22
C GLU A 15 -81.35 -29.49 27.73
N GLN A 16 -81.53 -29.26 26.43
CA GLN A 16 -81.72 -27.94 25.86
C GLN A 16 -83.03 -27.30 26.30
N LEU A 17 -84.15 -28.05 26.37
CA LEU A 17 -85.42 -27.54 26.91
C LEU A 17 -85.29 -27.23 28.41
N GLN A 18 -84.60 -28.06 29.20
CA GLN A 18 -84.33 -27.79 30.62
C GLN A 18 -83.37 -26.61 30.82
N TRP A 19 -82.42 -26.41 29.90
CA TRP A 19 -81.51 -25.27 29.90
C TRP A 19 -82.26 -23.99 29.51
N GLU A 20 -83.08 -24.00 28.45
CA GLU A 20 -83.93 -22.88 28.01
C GLU A 20 -85.03 -22.53 29.03
N GLU A 21 -85.47 -23.50 29.84
CA GLU A 21 -86.39 -23.26 30.96
C GLU A 21 -85.72 -22.40 32.04
N ARG A 22 -84.48 -22.75 32.41
CA ARG A 22 -83.72 -22.14 33.52
C ARG A 22 -82.94 -20.88 33.13
N HIS A 23 -82.48 -20.78 31.89
CA HIS A 23 -81.61 -19.72 31.41
C HIS A 23 -82.36 -18.75 30.50
N ASP A 24 -81.99 -17.49 30.58
CA ASP A 24 -82.42 -16.44 29.69
C ASP A 24 -81.80 -16.66 28.30
N ALA A 25 -82.63 -17.01 27.33
CA ALA A 25 -82.19 -17.41 25.98
C ALA A 25 -81.38 -16.32 25.26
N GLN A 26 -81.51 -15.07 25.68
CA GLN A 26 -80.79 -13.92 25.10
C GLN A 26 -79.41 -13.74 25.70
N THR A 27 -79.25 -13.89 27.01
CA THR A 27 -78.00 -13.56 27.71
C THR A 27 -77.19 -14.78 28.17
N GLY A 28 -77.78 -15.97 28.13
CA GLY A 28 -77.18 -17.20 28.66
C GLY A 28 -77.07 -17.24 30.20
N THR A 29 -77.63 -16.25 30.89
CA THR A 29 -77.62 -16.15 32.36
C THR A 29 -78.84 -16.86 32.96
N ILE A 30 -78.80 -17.24 34.24
CA ILE A 30 -79.93 -17.94 34.89
C ILE A 30 -81.09 -16.95 35.09
N LYS A 31 -82.34 -17.34 34.79
CA LYS A 31 -83.51 -16.49 35.10
C LYS A 31 -83.66 -16.32 36.60
N ILE A 32 -83.90 -15.10 37.09
CA ILE A 32 -84.04 -14.82 38.53
C ILE A 32 -85.10 -15.69 39.23
N ALA A 33 -86.13 -16.17 38.51
CA ALA A 33 -87.14 -17.07 39.05
C ALA A 33 -86.57 -18.40 39.60
N TYR A 34 -85.37 -18.79 39.16
CA TYR A 34 -84.67 -19.98 39.64
C TYR A 34 -83.66 -19.68 40.75
N LEU A 35 -83.51 -18.43 41.21
CA LEU A 35 -82.54 -18.06 42.24
C LEU A 35 -82.64 -18.97 43.48
N SER A 36 -83.86 -19.18 44.00
CA SER A 36 -84.13 -20.06 45.15
C SER A 36 -83.63 -21.50 44.99
N HIS A 37 -83.52 -22.01 43.76
CA HIS A 37 -82.93 -23.32 43.49
C HIS A 37 -81.41 -23.31 43.73
N TYR A 38 -80.75 -22.20 43.37
CA TYR A 38 -79.30 -22.01 43.48
C TYR A 38 -78.86 -21.43 44.84
N GLU A 39 -79.75 -20.80 45.61
CA GLU A 39 -79.45 -20.32 46.97
C GLU A 39 -78.94 -21.44 47.90
N LYS A 40 -79.37 -22.69 47.66
CA LYS A 40 -78.88 -23.87 48.39
C LYS A 40 -77.36 -24.05 48.27
N LEU A 41 -76.74 -23.62 47.16
CA LEU A 41 -75.29 -23.68 46.97
C LEU A 41 -74.54 -22.74 47.92
N PHE A 42 -75.21 -21.67 48.35
CA PHE A 42 -74.65 -20.60 49.17
C PHE A 42 -75.06 -20.70 50.65
N LYS A 43 -75.91 -21.68 51.01
CA LYS A 43 -76.42 -21.85 52.38
C LYS A 43 -75.28 -22.00 53.38
N ASN A 44 -75.36 -21.25 54.49
CA ASN A 44 -74.36 -21.16 55.55
C ASN A 44 -73.00 -20.60 55.10
N LYS A 45 -72.95 -19.86 53.98
CA LYS A 45 -71.74 -19.20 53.50
C LYS A 45 -71.88 -17.69 53.59
N TYR A 46 -70.76 -17.01 53.86
CA TYR A 46 -70.67 -15.57 53.66
C TYR A 46 -70.59 -15.31 52.15
N VAL A 47 -71.54 -14.55 51.63
CA VAL A 47 -71.56 -14.17 50.21
C VAL A 47 -71.60 -12.66 50.08
N ARG A 48 -71.07 -12.17 48.97
CA ARG A 48 -71.38 -10.83 48.48
C ARG A 48 -72.24 -10.97 47.23
N VAL A 49 -73.16 -10.04 47.11
CA VAL A 49 -74.18 -9.96 46.07
C VAL A 49 -74.00 -8.61 45.39
N ALA A 50 -73.88 -8.61 44.07
CA ALA A 50 -73.76 -7.40 43.27
C ALA A 50 -74.90 -7.33 42.26
N TYR A 51 -75.66 -6.23 42.28
CA TYR A 51 -76.68 -5.93 41.28
C TYR A 51 -76.15 -4.89 40.29
N ILE A 52 -75.97 -5.31 39.05
CA ILE A 52 -75.41 -4.54 37.94
C ILE A 52 -76.55 -4.14 37.02
N ARG A 53 -76.71 -2.85 36.69
CA ARG A 53 -77.78 -2.34 35.84
C ARG A 53 -77.25 -1.47 34.72
N ILE A 54 -77.70 -1.71 33.50
CA ILE A 54 -77.28 -1.02 32.28
C ILE A 54 -78.32 0.06 31.94
N TYR A 55 -77.99 1.32 32.27
CA TYR A 55 -78.81 2.49 31.95
C TYR A 55 -78.57 2.99 30.52
N GLY A 56 -79.64 3.43 29.87
CA GLY A 56 -79.64 3.94 28.50
C GLY A 56 -80.12 2.94 27.45
N LEU A 57 -80.42 1.69 27.83
CA LEU A 57 -80.99 0.67 26.93
C LEU A 57 -82.35 1.07 26.36
N SER A 58 -83.19 1.81 27.10
CA SER A 58 -84.49 2.31 26.61
C SER A 58 -84.31 3.33 25.48
N TYR A 59 -83.37 4.26 25.64
CA TYR A 59 -83.00 5.21 24.59
C TYR A 59 -82.38 4.49 23.38
N LEU A 60 -81.54 3.47 23.64
CA LEU A 60 -80.96 2.63 22.60
C LEU A 60 -82.06 1.90 21.80
N LEU A 61 -83.09 1.41 22.51
CA LEU A 61 -84.23 0.73 21.94
C LEU A 61 -85.03 1.66 21.03
N ASP A 62 -85.31 2.88 21.50
CA ASP A 62 -86.05 3.89 20.75
C ASP A 62 -85.30 4.39 19.50
N VAL A 63 -83.97 4.47 19.57
CA VAL A 63 -83.14 5.06 18.50
C VAL A 63 -82.60 4.01 17.52
N LYS A 64 -82.38 2.77 17.96
CA LYS A 64 -81.68 1.73 17.16
C LYS A 64 -82.41 0.39 17.07
N GLY A 65 -83.52 0.21 17.78
CA GLY A 65 -84.36 -0.98 17.73
C GLY A 65 -83.84 -2.16 18.57
N TYR A 66 -84.70 -3.16 18.76
CA TYR A 66 -84.48 -4.30 19.65
C TYR A 66 -83.15 -5.05 19.39
N ALA A 67 -82.76 -5.24 18.12
CA ALA A 67 -81.58 -6.04 17.77
C ALA A 67 -80.27 -5.53 18.40
N VAL A 68 -80.09 -4.21 18.55
CA VAL A 68 -78.87 -3.65 19.14
C VAL A 68 -78.89 -3.75 20.67
N CYS A 69 -80.07 -3.56 21.28
CA CYS A 69 -80.25 -3.80 22.72
C CYS A 69 -79.98 -5.27 23.06
N ASP A 70 -80.45 -6.17 22.21
CA ASP A 70 -80.28 -7.62 22.36
C ASP A 70 -78.80 -8.01 22.30
N GLU A 71 -78.03 -7.41 21.39
CA GLU A 71 -76.57 -7.63 21.26
C GLU A 71 -75.80 -7.11 22.48
N VAL A 72 -76.15 -5.91 22.98
CA VAL A 72 -75.55 -5.34 24.20
C VAL A 72 -75.83 -6.23 25.40
N LEU A 73 -77.06 -6.70 25.56
CA LEU A 73 -77.45 -7.59 26.66
C LEU A 73 -76.79 -8.96 26.55
N HIS A 74 -76.67 -9.51 25.35
CA HIS A 74 -76.00 -10.78 25.10
C HIS A 74 -74.52 -10.73 25.50
N VAL A 75 -73.78 -9.72 25.02
CA VAL A 75 -72.37 -9.51 25.36
C VAL A 75 -72.20 -9.27 26.86
N ALA A 76 -73.08 -8.44 27.45
CA ALA A 76 -73.09 -8.17 28.88
C ALA A 76 -73.27 -9.43 29.74
N GLY A 77 -74.21 -10.30 29.38
CA GLY A 77 -74.45 -11.56 30.07
C GLY A 77 -73.32 -12.57 29.90
N TYR A 78 -72.83 -12.72 28.66
CA TYR A 78 -71.74 -13.63 28.34
C TYR A 78 -70.49 -13.34 29.16
N ILE A 79 -70.07 -12.07 29.24
CA ILE A 79 -68.87 -11.70 30.01
C ILE A 79 -69.09 -11.96 31.51
N LEU A 80 -70.25 -11.63 32.06
CA LEU A 80 -70.50 -11.92 33.49
C LEU A 80 -70.45 -13.42 33.76
N VAL A 81 -71.02 -14.25 32.88
CA VAL A 81 -71.00 -15.71 32.99
C VAL A 81 -69.59 -16.28 32.83
N ASP A 82 -68.82 -15.82 31.85
CA ASP A 82 -67.45 -16.26 31.61
C ASP A 82 -66.55 -15.97 32.82
N TYR A 83 -66.72 -14.78 33.43
CA TYR A 83 -65.87 -14.34 34.53
C TYR A 83 -66.31 -14.87 35.91
N PHE A 84 -67.60 -14.93 36.21
CA PHE A 84 -68.10 -15.37 37.53
C PHE A 84 -68.60 -16.82 37.56
N GLY A 85 -68.75 -17.46 36.40
CA GLY A 85 -69.31 -18.80 36.23
C GLY A 85 -70.83 -18.80 36.08
N GLU A 86 -71.33 -19.74 35.27
CA GLU A 86 -72.75 -19.87 34.87
C GLU A 86 -73.71 -19.95 36.07
N ASN A 87 -73.32 -20.65 37.14
CA ASN A 87 -74.16 -20.86 38.32
C ASN A 87 -74.19 -19.68 39.32
N ARG A 88 -73.62 -18.54 38.95
CA ARG A 88 -73.45 -17.36 39.84
C ARG A 88 -74.06 -16.08 39.31
N VAL A 89 -74.54 -16.08 38.06
CA VAL A 89 -75.05 -14.88 37.37
C VAL A 89 -76.51 -15.06 36.97
N PHE A 90 -77.35 -14.16 37.46
CA PHE A 90 -78.80 -14.21 37.27
C PHE A 90 -79.32 -12.98 36.54
N ARG A 91 -80.24 -13.17 35.60
CA ARG A 91 -80.91 -12.09 34.88
C ARG A 91 -81.99 -11.45 35.73
N VAL A 92 -81.88 -10.15 36.00
CA VAL A 92 -82.84 -9.41 36.83
C VAL A 92 -83.46 -8.26 36.05
N GLY A 93 -84.72 -8.42 35.65
CA GLY A 93 -85.46 -7.41 34.90
C GLY A 93 -84.97 -7.25 33.45
N LEU A 94 -85.28 -6.10 32.84
CA LEU A 94 -84.98 -5.82 31.42
C LEU A 94 -83.55 -5.31 31.19
N ASP A 95 -82.85 -4.83 32.21
CA ASP A 95 -81.58 -4.12 32.07
C ASP A 95 -80.56 -4.48 33.17
N GLY A 96 -80.87 -5.44 34.04
CA GLY A 96 -80.03 -5.80 35.18
C GLY A 96 -79.55 -7.25 35.26
N PHE A 97 -78.45 -7.45 35.99
CA PHE A 97 -77.83 -8.73 36.31
C PHE A 97 -77.51 -8.78 37.79
N LEU A 98 -77.62 -9.95 38.39
CA LEU A 98 -77.25 -10.24 39.76
C LEU A 98 -76.10 -11.24 39.77
N VAL A 99 -75.04 -10.93 40.52
CA VAL A 99 -73.91 -11.82 40.73
C VAL A 99 -73.85 -12.21 42.20
N VAL A 100 -73.69 -13.50 42.50
CA VAL A 100 -73.56 -14.05 43.87
C VAL A 100 -72.27 -14.85 43.97
N THR A 101 -71.35 -14.48 44.88
CA THR A 101 -70.08 -15.19 45.04
C THR A 101 -69.56 -15.22 46.48
N GLU A 102 -68.75 -16.25 46.79
CA GLU A 102 -68.29 -16.62 48.15
C GLU A 102 -66.94 -15.99 48.53
N HIS A 103 -66.13 -15.55 47.57
CA HIS A 103 -64.79 -14.98 47.79
C HIS A 103 -64.58 -13.71 46.96
N PHE A 104 -64.14 -12.64 47.62
CA PHE A 104 -63.55 -11.44 47.03
C PHE A 104 -62.15 -11.35 47.61
N ASP A 105 -61.15 -11.80 46.86
CA ASP A 105 -59.79 -11.38 47.17
C ASP A 105 -59.72 -9.89 46.83
N GLU A 106 -59.79 -9.06 47.87
CA GLU A 106 -59.76 -7.59 47.87
C GLU A 106 -60.95 -6.89 47.18
N GLU A 107 -61.56 -5.94 47.87
CA GLU A 107 -62.68 -5.12 47.39
C GLU A 107 -62.36 -4.39 46.06
N TRP A 108 -61.08 -4.14 45.80
CA TRP A 108 -60.54 -3.52 44.60
C TRP A 108 -60.53 -4.44 43.37
N HIS A 109 -60.29 -5.75 43.53
CA HIS A 109 -60.21 -6.67 42.38
C HIS A 109 -61.56 -6.82 41.66
N PHE A 110 -62.67 -6.72 42.39
CA PHE A 110 -64.01 -6.76 41.80
C PHE A 110 -64.38 -5.46 41.07
N ILE A 111 -63.98 -4.32 41.62
CA ILE A 111 -64.19 -3.00 41.00
C ILE A 111 -63.34 -2.88 39.73
N ASP A 112 -62.08 -3.33 39.76
CA ASP A 112 -61.20 -3.39 38.60
C ASP A 112 -61.75 -4.30 37.50
N LYS A 113 -62.37 -5.43 37.88
CA LYS A 113 -63.03 -6.34 36.94
C LYS A 113 -64.31 -5.74 36.35
N LEU A 114 -65.03 -4.92 37.11
CA LEU A 114 -66.17 -4.14 36.60
C LEU A 114 -65.73 -2.98 35.69
N GLU A 115 -64.55 -2.38 35.91
CA GLU A 115 -63.93 -1.45 34.95
C GLU A 115 -63.46 -2.15 33.68
N GLU A 116 -62.88 -3.35 33.79
CA GLU A 116 -62.51 -4.17 32.62
C GLU A 116 -63.76 -4.49 31.77
N TYR A 117 -64.83 -4.90 32.43
CA TYR A 117 -66.16 -5.10 31.83
C TYR A 117 -66.72 -3.83 31.18
N ARG A 118 -66.66 -2.67 31.87
CA ARG A 118 -67.12 -1.36 31.34
C ARG A 118 -66.29 -0.93 30.13
N SER A 119 -64.97 -1.02 30.21
CA SER A 119 -64.03 -0.69 29.14
C SER A 119 -64.26 -1.57 27.92
N PHE A 120 -64.49 -2.87 28.13
CA PHE A 120 -64.79 -3.82 27.06
C PHE A 120 -66.12 -3.52 26.36
N ILE A 121 -67.22 -3.31 27.11
CA ILE A 121 -68.53 -2.95 26.52
C ILE A 121 -68.46 -1.60 25.79
N THR A 122 -67.73 -0.63 26.32
CA THR A 122 -67.55 0.69 25.66
C THR A 122 -66.59 0.65 24.48
N SER A 123 -65.76 -0.39 24.36
CA SER A 123 -64.83 -0.60 23.23
C SER A 123 -65.47 -1.25 22.01
N PHE A 124 -66.64 -1.89 22.15
CA PHE A 124 -67.37 -2.45 21.01
C PHE A 124 -67.78 -1.33 20.05
N LYS A 125 -67.23 -1.39 18.82
CA LYS A 125 -67.64 -0.50 17.72
C LYS A 125 -69.00 -0.94 17.21
N PHE A 126 -70.06 -0.46 17.84
CA PHE A 126 -71.37 -0.42 17.19
C PHE A 126 -71.24 0.42 15.92
N SER A 127 -71.84 0.01 14.81
CA SER A 127 -71.58 0.56 13.48
C SER A 127 -71.91 2.05 13.31
N LEU A 128 -72.46 2.72 14.32
CA LEU A 128 -72.82 4.14 14.32
C LEU A 128 -72.61 4.77 15.71
N SER A 129 -72.06 5.99 15.72
CA SER A 129 -71.88 6.97 16.82
C SER A 129 -72.16 6.48 18.27
N LYS A 130 -71.07 6.38 19.07
CA LYS A 130 -71.02 5.94 20.48
C LYS A 130 -72.29 6.27 21.30
N PRO A 131 -73.14 5.28 21.63
CA PRO A 131 -74.22 5.51 22.60
C PRO A 131 -73.65 5.68 24.01
N GLN A 132 -74.14 6.68 24.76
CA GLN A 132 -73.79 6.89 26.16
C GLN A 132 -74.52 5.87 27.06
N ILE A 133 -74.02 4.63 27.12
CA ILE A 133 -74.50 3.61 28.05
C ILE A 133 -73.81 3.83 29.41
N LYS A 134 -74.58 3.83 30.51
CA LYS A 134 -74.06 3.96 31.89
C LYS A 134 -74.31 2.67 32.66
N ILE A 135 -73.34 2.23 33.47
CA ILE A 135 -73.48 1.03 34.29
C ILE A 135 -73.55 1.45 35.76
N PHE A 136 -74.57 0.97 36.46
CA PHE A 136 -74.79 1.18 37.89
C PHE A 136 -74.57 -0.13 38.63
N VAL A 137 -73.91 -0.08 39.78
CA VAL A 137 -73.65 -1.26 40.59
C VAL A 137 -74.02 -0.99 42.04
N GLY A 138 -74.79 -1.90 42.62
CA GLY A 138 -75.06 -1.93 44.06
C GLY A 138 -74.50 -3.23 44.64
N ILE A 139 -73.78 -3.14 45.75
CA ILE A 139 -73.12 -4.27 46.40
C ILE A 139 -73.66 -4.42 47.83
N SER A 140 -73.88 -5.65 48.26
CA SER A 140 -74.23 -6.01 49.64
C SER A 140 -73.55 -7.32 50.00
N GLU A 141 -73.18 -7.49 51.26
CA GLU A 141 -72.58 -8.72 51.79
C GLU A 141 -73.28 -9.21 53.06
N GLY A 142 -73.17 -10.51 53.32
CA GLY A 142 -73.80 -11.16 54.46
C GLY A 142 -73.76 -12.68 54.39
N ASN A 143 -74.04 -13.33 55.53
CA ASN A 143 -74.20 -14.79 55.61
C ASN A 143 -75.58 -15.20 55.11
N VAL A 144 -75.64 -16.17 54.18
CA VAL A 144 -76.90 -16.75 53.69
C VAL A 144 -77.45 -17.74 54.71
N ASN A 145 -78.32 -17.27 55.59
CA ASN A 145 -78.86 -18.05 56.70
C ASN A 145 -80.23 -18.68 56.37
N ASP A 146 -81.00 -18.07 55.46
CA ASP A 146 -82.33 -18.51 55.03
C ASP A 146 -82.60 -18.21 53.53
N GLU A 147 -83.64 -18.83 52.97
CA GLU A 147 -84.03 -18.75 51.54
C GLU A 147 -84.57 -17.37 51.09
N ASN A 148 -84.49 -16.33 51.93
CA ASN A 148 -84.79 -14.95 51.52
C ASN A 148 -83.59 -14.02 51.71
N THR A 149 -82.43 -14.55 52.13
CA THR A 149 -81.28 -13.69 52.46
C THR A 149 -80.72 -13.01 51.21
N ILE A 150 -80.56 -13.73 50.09
CA ILE A 150 -80.01 -13.13 48.85
C ILE A 150 -81.02 -12.18 48.22
N ASP A 151 -82.32 -12.47 48.27
CA ASP A 151 -83.37 -11.54 47.82
C ASP A 151 -83.38 -10.22 48.62
N ASN A 152 -83.22 -10.29 49.94
CA ASN A 152 -83.09 -9.11 50.79
C ASN A 152 -81.80 -8.32 50.48
N MET A 153 -80.70 -9.01 50.19
CA MET A 153 -79.45 -8.38 49.77
C MET A 153 -79.60 -7.74 48.39
N LEU A 154 -80.29 -8.37 47.44
CA LEU A 154 -80.60 -7.80 46.12
C LEU A 154 -81.42 -6.51 46.26
N ASN A 155 -82.43 -6.48 47.14
CA ASN A 155 -83.21 -5.27 47.38
C ASN A 155 -82.36 -4.14 47.98
N LYS A 156 -81.46 -4.46 48.93
CA LYS A 156 -80.47 -3.49 49.44
C LYS A 156 -79.53 -3.01 48.34
N CYS A 157 -79.10 -3.88 47.43
CA CYS A 157 -78.27 -3.50 46.28
C CYS A 157 -79.02 -2.56 45.32
N LYS A 158 -80.32 -2.82 45.07
CA LYS A 158 -81.19 -1.95 44.26
C LYS A 158 -81.38 -0.56 44.88
N GLU A 159 -81.49 -0.47 46.20
CA GLU A 159 -81.62 0.82 46.92
C GLU A 159 -80.29 1.57 47.03
N LYS A 160 -79.16 0.87 47.11
CA LYS A 160 -77.81 1.44 47.25
C LYS A 160 -77.05 1.54 45.93
N GLN A 161 -77.74 1.53 44.78
CA GLN A 161 -77.06 1.70 43.50
C GLN A 161 -76.38 3.06 43.44
N ARG A 162 -75.06 3.05 43.26
CA ARG A 162 -74.27 4.23 42.94
C ARG A 162 -73.71 4.06 41.52
N ILE A 163 -73.31 5.17 40.89
CA ILE A 163 -72.36 5.08 39.77
C ILE A 163 -71.12 4.42 40.37
N ALA A 164 -70.63 3.33 39.77
CA ALA A 164 -69.70 2.42 40.43
C ALA A 164 -68.31 3.00 40.78
N PHE A 165 -68.08 4.31 40.61
CA PHE A 165 -66.78 4.98 40.79
C PHE A 165 -66.95 6.36 41.44
N GLU A 166 -67.08 6.40 42.77
CA GLU A 166 -66.91 7.61 43.59
C GLU A 166 -66.49 7.18 45.01
N HIS A 167 -65.17 7.19 45.26
CA HIS A 167 -64.57 7.20 46.61
C HIS A 167 -63.81 8.52 46.77
N ASP A 168 -63.94 9.09 47.98
CA ASP A 168 -63.66 10.48 48.36
C ASP A 168 -62.34 11.08 47.84
N LEU A 169 -62.44 12.15 47.04
CA LEU A 169 -61.42 13.17 46.84
C LEU A 169 -62.10 14.54 46.72
N TYR A 170 -61.40 15.54 47.23
CA TYR A 170 -61.74 16.96 47.32
C TYR A 170 -62.50 17.55 46.13
N TYR A 171 -63.43 18.46 46.43
CA TYR A 171 -63.98 19.45 45.52
C TYR A 171 -62.88 20.09 44.65
N VAL A 172 -62.83 19.72 43.37
CA VAL A 172 -62.56 20.63 42.27
C VAL A 172 -63.66 20.38 41.26
N ASP A 173 -64.47 21.40 41.10
CA ASP A 173 -65.50 21.55 40.07
C ASP A 173 -64.83 21.49 38.71
N ASP A 174 -65.27 20.58 37.84
CA ASP A 174 -64.70 20.37 36.50
C ASP A 174 -65.80 19.65 35.66
N HIS A 175 -66.68 20.30 34.88
CA HIS A 175 -66.46 21.41 33.96
C HIS A 175 -64.99 21.66 33.62
N ILE A 176 -64.31 20.64 33.10
CA ILE A 176 -63.19 20.88 32.20
C ILE A 176 -63.76 20.85 30.79
N GLU A 177 -64.18 22.03 30.34
CA GLU A 177 -63.76 22.49 29.03
C GLU A 177 -62.25 22.24 28.91
N ASP A 178 -61.85 21.44 27.92
CA ASP A 178 -60.48 21.16 27.51
C ASP A 178 -59.47 20.73 28.60
N PHE A 179 -58.97 19.48 28.50
CA PHE A 179 -57.77 18.99 29.21
C PHE A 179 -56.53 19.90 29.01
N GLU A 180 -56.63 20.88 28.11
CA GLU A 180 -55.71 21.98 27.88
C GLU A 180 -55.78 23.06 29.00
N ASP A 181 -56.94 23.38 29.57
CA ASP A 181 -57.10 24.43 30.59
C ASP A 181 -56.57 24.05 31.97
N LEU A 182 -56.76 22.81 32.43
CA LEU A 182 -56.31 22.34 33.75
C LEU A 182 -54.77 22.35 33.92
N LEU A 183 -54.05 22.30 32.81
CA LEU A 183 -52.59 22.36 32.76
C LEU A 183 -52.09 23.79 32.46
N GLY A 184 -52.96 24.70 32.04
CA GLY A 184 -52.59 26.04 31.59
C GLY A 184 -51.93 26.03 30.20
N TYR A 185 -52.47 25.27 29.24
CA TYR A 185 -52.03 25.27 27.84
C TYR A 185 -52.30 26.58 27.10
N HIS A 186 -53.10 27.49 27.65
CA HIS A 186 -53.50 28.76 27.02
C HIS A 186 -52.55 29.92 27.29
N LYS A 187 -51.36 29.68 27.85
CA LYS A 187 -50.28 30.68 27.81
C LYS A 187 -49.53 30.57 26.49
N ASP A 188 -49.59 31.63 25.68
CA ASP A 188 -48.73 31.83 24.50
C ASP A 188 -47.28 31.51 24.88
N GLY A 189 -46.69 30.51 24.22
CA GLY A 189 -45.32 30.04 24.45
C GLY A 189 -45.15 28.60 24.97
N ARG A 190 -46.23 27.82 25.19
CA ARG A 190 -46.17 26.40 25.63
C ARG A 190 -46.48 25.35 24.55
N LYS A 191 -46.85 25.78 23.34
CA LYS A 191 -47.13 24.92 22.19
C LYS A 191 -46.10 25.16 21.08
N ASP A 192 -45.76 24.11 20.33
CA ASP A 192 -45.00 24.20 19.09
C ASP A 192 -45.86 24.84 17.99
N GLN A 193 -45.33 25.89 17.34
CA GLN A 193 -46.08 26.68 16.37
C GLN A 193 -46.46 25.91 15.10
N LEU A 194 -45.72 24.85 14.74
CA LEU A 194 -45.97 24.11 13.52
C LEU A 194 -47.02 23.01 13.69
N THR A 195 -46.94 22.27 14.80
CA THR A 195 -47.76 21.07 15.06
C THR A 195 -48.91 21.30 16.05
N GLY A 196 -48.85 22.37 16.84
CA GLY A 196 -49.79 22.61 17.94
C GLY A 196 -49.65 21.64 19.13
N LEU A 197 -48.64 20.76 19.11
CA LEU A 197 -48.27 19.90 20.23
C LEU A 197 -47.55 20.70 21.32
N MET A 198 -47.31 20.08 22.49
CA MET A 198 -46.47 20.68 23.52
C MET A 198 -45.05 20.91 23.03
N ASN A 199 -44.44 22.01 23.46
CA ASN A 199 -43.00 22.17 23.38
C ASN A 199 -42.28 21.42 24.52
N MET A 200 -40.95 21.40 24.48
CA MET A 200 -40.13 20.66 25.44
C MET A 200 -40.32 21.14 26.89
N ASP A 201 -40.42 22.45 27.11
CA ASP A 201 -40.58 23.01 28.46
C ASP A 201 -41.89 22.54 29.10
N ALA A 202 -42.98 22.56 28.34
CA ALA A 202 -44.27 22.04 28.77
C ALA A 202 -44.20 20.52 29.03
N PHE A 203 -43.54 19.76 28.15
CA PHE A 203 -43.38 18.31 28.32
C PHE A 203 -42.63 17.95 29.61
N ILE A 204 -41.50 18.62 29.90
CA ILE A 204 -40.72 18.40 31.13
C ILE A 204 -41.55 18.72 32.37
N GLU A 205 -42.26 19.85 32.38
CA GLU A 205 -43.07 20.29 33.52
C GLU A 205 -44.18 19.27 33.83
N TYR A 206 -44.98 18.89 32.83
CA TYR A 206 -46.11 17.99 33.04
C TYR A 206 -45.68 16.55 33.29
N SER A 207 -44.60 16.10 32.65
CA SER A 207 -44.06 14.77 32.90
C SER A 207 -43.60 14.65 34.36
N LYS A 208 -43.05 15.72 34.97
CA LYS A 208 -42.66 15.71 36.40
C LYS A 208 -43.87 15.54 37.31
N ARG A 209 -44.99 16.17 36.97
CA ARG A 209 -46.25 16.05 37.73
C ARG A 209 -46.84 14.63 37.62
N ILE A 210 -46.89 14.08 36.40
CA ILE A 210 -47.45 12.74 36.12
C ILE A 210 -46.57 11.62 36.67
N ILE A 211 -45.25 11.78 36.67
CA ILE A 211 -44.35 10.75 37.20
C ILE A 211 -44.42 10.68 38.74
N ASN A 212 -44.63 11.82 39.41
CA ASN A 212 -44.61 11.93 40.87
C ASN A 212 -45.98 11.73 41.57
N THR A 213 -47.09 11.54 40.85
CA THR A 213 -48.41 11.29 41.46
C THR A 213 -48.53 9.87 42.04
N GLU A 214 -48.96 9.77 43.30
CA GLU A 214 -49.03 8.50 44.06
C GLU A 214 -49.95 7.44 43.43
N ILE A 215 -51.03 7.88 42.77
CA ILE A 215 -52.02 7.05 42.06
C ILE A 215 -51.39 6.25 40.90
N THR A 216 -50.19 6.63 40.45
CA THR A 216 -49.55 6.07 39.25
C THR A 216 -48.26 5.31 39.54
N LYS A 217 -47.95 5.03 40.82
CA LYS A 217 -46.74 4.30 41.24
C LYS A 217 -46.74 2.83 40.78
N GLU A 218 -47.90 2.21 40.60
CA GLU A 218 -48.01 0.80 40.18
C GLU A 218 -48.00 0.60 38.67
N LEU A 219 -48.21 1.66 37.88
CA LEU A 219 -48.23 1.59 36.42
C LEU A 219 -46.84 1.92 35.85
N LYS A 220 -46.21 0.94 35.19
CA LYS A 220 -44.93 1.14 34.50
C LYS A 220 -45.08 2.15 33.36
N LYS A 221 -44.37 3.27 33.48
CA LYS A 221 -44.35 4.36 32.48
C LYS A 221 -43.09 4.29 31.63
N VAL A 222 -43.21 4.76 30.40
CA VAL A 222 -42.09 4.90 29.45
C VAL A 222 -42.11 6.27 28.80
N ILE A 223 -40.91 6.79 28.54
CA ILE A 223 -40.70 7.92 27.64
C ILE A 223 -40.25 7.35 26.30
N ILE A 224 -40.87 7.79 25.22
CA ILE A 224 -40.56 7.39 23.86
C ILE A 224 -40.06 8.61 23.10
N TYR A 225 -38.90 8.50 22.48
CA TYR A 225 -38.35 9.49 21.54
C TYR A 225 -38.55 8.99 20.12
N PHE A 226 -39.11 9.81 19.24
CA PHE A 226 -39.28 9.48 17.82
C PHE A 226 -38.42 10.40 16.94
N ASN A 227 -37.84 9.82 15.89
CA ASN A 227 -37.04 10.53 14.89
C ASN A 227 -37.36 10.05 13.47
N ILE A 228 -37.43 10.96 12.51
CA ILE A 228 -37.58 10.62 11.09
C ILE A 228 -36.17 10.44 10.49
N GLU A 229 -35.90 9.31 9.85
CA GLU A 229 -34.61 9.15 9.17
C GLU A 229 -34.55 9.96 7.88
N ASN A 230 -33.39 10.57 7.62
CA ASN A 230 -33.10 11.35 6.43
C ASN A 230 -34.11 12.50 6.17
N PHE A 231 -34.69 13.09 7.22
CA PHE A 231 -35.65 14.19 7.09
C PHE A 231 -35.06 15.41 6.34
N LYS A 232 -33.76 15.69 6.52
CA LYS A 232 -33.07 16.72 5.74
C LYS A 232 -33.10 16.44 4.23
N ALA A 233 -32.79 15.20 3.83
CA ALA A 233 -32.85 14.80 2.42
C ALA A 233 -34.30 14.86 1.88
N TYR A 234 -35.30 14.55 2.71
CA TYR A 234 -36.70 14.75 2.36
C TYR A 234 -37.02 16.23 2.10
N ASN A 235 -36.54 17.14 2.96
CA ASN A 235 -36.68 18.58 2.74
C ASN A 235 -35.97 19.07 1.47
N GLU A 236 -34.80 18.53 1.16
CA GLU A 236 -34.05 18.88 -0.06
C GLU A 236 -34.78 18.42 -1.33
N ASN A 237 -35.39 17.23 -1.30
CA ASN A 237 -36.09 16.66 -2.46
C ASN A 237 -37.50 17.22 -2.68
N TYR A 238 -38.23 17.52 -1.60
CA TYR A 238 -39.66 17.90 -1.67
C TYR A 238 -39.95 19.33 -1.16
N GLY A 239 -38.94 20.04 -0.68
CA GLY A 239 -39.03 21.39 -0.13
C GLY A 239 -39.54 21.44 1.31
N PHE A 240 -39.20 22.52 2.02
CA PHE A 240 -39.56 22.75 3.42
C PHE A 240 -41.07 22.72 3.69
N LYS A 241 -41.90 23.09 2.70
CA LYS A 241 -43.37 23.04 2.85
C LYS A 241 -43.86 21.60 3.02
N ALA A 242 -43.37 20.67 2.19
CA ALA A 242 -43.71 19.26 2.29
C ALA A 242 -43.17 18.63 3.58
N GLY A 243 -41.94 18.99 3.99
CA GLY A 243 -41.42 18.54 5.29
C GLY A 243 -42.23 19.05 6.48
N ASN A 244 -42.70 20.30 6.43
CA ASN A 244 -43.60 20.84 7.44
C ASN A 244 -44.94 20.10 7.49
N GLU A 245 -45.49 19.70 6.34
CA GLU A 245 -46.69 18.86 6.26
C GLU A 245 -46.44 17.48 6.86
N LEU A 246 -45.30 16.87 6.56
CA LEU A 246 -44.91 15.58 7.13
C LEU A 246 -44.79 15.62 8.66
N ILE A 247 -44.17 16.66 9.21
CA ILE A 247 -44.08 16.85 10.66
C ILE A 247 -45.47 17.00 11.29
N ARG A 248 -46.37 17.78 10.69
CA ARG A 248 -47.76 17.91 11.17
C ARG A 248 -48.49 16.58 11.13
N GLU A 249 -48.28 15.79 10.07
CA GLU A 249 -48.87 14.48 9.94
C GLU A 249 -48.39 13.53 11.05
N LEU A 250 -47.07 13.46 11.29
CA LEU A 250 -46.51 12.66 12.38
C LEU A 250 -47.04 13.10 13.74
N GLY A 251 -47.10 14.41 14.00
CA GLY A 251 -47.66 14.94 15.24
C GLY A 251 -49.14 14.55 15.44
N THR A 252 -49.92 14.58 14.36
CA THR A 252 -51.34 14.19 14.36
C THR A 252 -51.51 12.69 14.63
N GLU A 253 -50.71 11.84 13.96
CA GLU A 253 -50.77 10.40 14.15
C GLU A 253 -50.28 9.98 15.54
N LEU A 254 -49.24 10.63 16.08
CA LEU A 254 -48.80 10.41 17.46
C LEU A 254 -49.90 10.77 18.47
N LYS A 255 -50.58 11.91 18.30
CA LYS A 255 -51.69 12.32 19.17
C LYS A 255 -52.88 11.35 19.09
N LYS A 256 -53.13 10.77 17.92
CA LYS A 256 -54.18 9.77 17.68
C LYS A 256 -53.85 8.40 18.28
N THR A 257 -52.61 7.95 18.15
CA THR A 257 -52.14 6.63 18.66
C THR A 257 -51.93 6.63 20.17
N PHE A 258 -51.56 7.78 20.74
CA PHE A 258 -51.39 7.98 22.17
C PHE A 258 -52.42 8.99 22.73
N PRO A 259 -53.72 8.66 22.70
CA PRO A 259 -54.76 9.56 23.17
C PRO A 259 -54.65 9.76 24.69
N ASN A 260 -54.91 10.98 25.16
CA ASN A 260 -54.82 11.38 26.57
C ASN A 260 -53.44 11.12 27.20
N ARG A 261 -52.37 11.12 26.39
CA ARG A 261 -50.97 11.03 26.82
C ARG A 261 -50.24 12.32 26.50
N LEU A 262 -49.09 12.52 27.14
CA LEU A 262 -48.26 13.67 26.80
C LEU A 262 -47.55 13.39 25.49
N VAL A 263 -47.85 14.19 24.46
CA VAL A 263 -47.18 14.16 23.15
C VAL A 263 -46.60 15.55 22.88
N SER A 264 -45.30 15.60 22.63
CA SER A 264 -44.55 16.84 22.43
C SER A 264 -43.69 16.75 21.18
N ARG A 265 -43.44 17.90 20.57
CA ARG A 265 -42.36 18.09 19.62
C ARG A 265 -41.20 18.78 20.31
N PHE A 266 -40.04 18.13 20.30
CA PHE A 266 -38.82 18.65 20.91
C PHE A 266 -38.21 19.77 20.06
N ALA A 267 -37.82 19.43 18.83
CA ALA A 267 -37.31 20.35 17.80
C ALA A 267 -37.27 19.60 16.46
N GLU A 268 -37.33 20.31 15.32
CA GLU A 268 -37.18 19.72 13.98
C GLU A 268 -38.12 18.52 13.74
N ASP A 269 -37.60 17.31 13.52
CA ASP A 269 -38.34 16.07 13.31
C ASP A 269 -38.38 15.16 14.55
N HIS A 270 -38.05 15.71 15.73
CA HIS A 270 -37.97 14.99 16.98
C HIS A 270 -39.24 15.14 17.83
N PHE A 271 -39.81 14.01 18.25
CA PHE A 271 -41.02 13.96 19.08
C PHE A 271 -40.79 13.15 20.35
N LEU A 272 -41.53 13.50 21.42
CA LEU A 272 -41.48 12.84 22.72
C LEU A 272 -42.89 12.43 23.15
N VAL A 273 -43.03 11.22 23.70
CA VAL A 273 -44.28 10.71 24.26
C VAL A 273 -44.05 10.13 25.65
N LEU A 274 -44.86 10.53 26.64
CA LEU A 274 -44.92 9.85 27.94
C LEU A 274 -46.21 9.01 28.00
N THR A 275 -46.06 7.70 28.11
CA THR A 275 -47.18 6.74 28.13
C THR A 275 -46.90 5.57 29.09
N TYR A 276 -47.85 4.66 29.24
CA TYR A 276 -47.65 3.38 29.92
C TYR A 276 -46.99 2.37 28.99
N GLU A 277 -46.15 1.48 29.55
CA GLU A 277 -45.35 0.49 28.80
C GLU A 277 -46.21 -0.51 28.01
N LYS A 278 -47.37 -0.91 28.55
CA LYS A 278 -48.23 -1.95 27.96
C LYS A 278 -48.71 -1.56 26.55
N GLY A 279 -48.39 -2.39 25.56
CA GLY A 279 -48.83 -2.24 24.16
C GLY A 279 -48.13 -1.12 23.40
N VAL A 280 -46.99 -0.60 23.88
CA VAL A 280 -46.24 0.47 23.20
C VAL A 280 -45.56 -0.03 21.92
N GLU A 281 -45.01 -1.24 21.94
CA GLU A 281 -44.27 -1.82 20.80
C GLU A 281 -45.17 -1.95 19.57
N GLU A 282 -46.35 -2.57 19.73
CA GLU A 282 -47.36 -2.71 18.67
C GLU A 282 -47.80 -1.36 18.08
N LYS A 283 -47.95 -0.34 18.94
CA LYS A 283 -48.30 1.02 18.53
C LYS A 283 -47.20 1.68 17.71
N ILE A 284 -45.95 1.53 18.13
CA ILE A 284 -44.80 2.06 17.40
C ILE A 284 -44.69 1.38 16.03
N GLU A 285 -44.81 0.05 15.98
CA GLU A 285 -44.77 -0.70 14.73
C GLU A 285 -45.88 -0.28 13.77
N SER A 286 -47.09 -0.06 14.29
CA SER A 286 -48.22 0.41 13.49
C SER A 286 -47.94 1.75 12.83
N ILE A 287 -47.44 2.74 13.59
CA ILE A 287 -47.10 4.06 13.04
C ILE A 287 -45.91 3.93 12.07
N ALA A 288 -44.86 3.19 12.44
CA ALA A 288 -43.69 3.01 11.60
C ALA A 288 -44.05 2.37 10.24
N THR A 289 -44.96 1.39 10.23
CA THR A 289 -45.46 0.75 9.00
C THR A 289 -46.26 1.73 8.14
N GLN A 290 -47.11 2.56 8.75
CA GLN A 290 -47.88 3.60 8.04
C GLN A 290 -46.97 4.62 7.35
N PHE A 291 -45.89 5.04 8.00
CA PHE A 291 -44.92 5.97 7.43
C PHE A 291 -43.99 5.29 6.42
N LEU A 292 -43.64 4.01 6.62
CA LEU A 292 -42.85 3.23 5.67
C LEU A 292 -43.57 3.07 4.33
N ALA A 293 -44.90 2.95 4.32
CA ALA A 293 -45.72 2.96 3.11
C ALA A 293 -45.59 4.26 2.28
N LYS A 294 -45.06 5.33 2.89
CA LYS A 294 -44.76 6.61 2.25
C LYS A 294 -43.25 6.80 1.96
N TYR A 295 -42.48 5.71 2.04
CA TYR A 295 -41.01 5.71 1.94
C TYR A 295 -40.31 6.54 3.03
N ILE A 296 -40.93 6.63 4.21
CA ILE A 296 -40.41 7.38 5.35
C ILE A 296 -40.12 6.42 6.49
N THR A 297 -38.86 6.34 6.89
CA THR A 297 -38.45 5.46 8.00
C THR A 297 -38.56 6.22 9.31
N LEU A 298 -39.44 5.75 10.20
CA LEU A 298 -39.59 6.25 11.56
C LEU A 298 -38.84 5.35 12.54
N LYS A 299 -38.06 5.94 13.44
CA LYS A 299 -37.36 5.25 14.54
C LYS A 299 -37.86 5.74 15.89
N ALA A 300 -37.89 4.85 16.86
CA ALA A 300 -38.26 5.16 18.23
C ALA A 300 -37.26 4.61 19.25
N GLY A 301 -37.01 5.35 20.32
CA GLY A 301 -36.23 4.89 21.47
C GLY A 301 -37.03 5.00 22.74
N ILE A 302 -36.98 3.96 23.57
CA ILE A 302 -37.86 3.80 24.74
C ILE A 302 -37.02 3.78 26.01
N TYR A 303 -37.33 4.65 26.97
CA TYR A 303 -36.76 4.62 28.31
C TYR A 303 -37.83 4.30 29.34
N ARG A 304 -37.58 3.27 30.17
CA ARG A 304 -38.43 2.93 31.31
C ARG A 304 -38.22 3.96 32.41
N VAL A 305 -39.32 4.61 32.82
CA VAL A 305 -39.28 5.62 33.88
C VAL A 305 -38.99 4.92 35.21
N ASP A 306 -37.82 5.20 35.78
CA ASP A 306 -37.38 4.73 37.08
C ASP A 306 -37.41 5.87 38.14
N HIS A 307 -36.96 5.58 39.36
CA HIS A 307 -36.84 6.58 40.43
C HIS A 307 -35.83 7.72 40.15
N LEU A 308 -34.98 7.59 39.12
CA LEU A 308 -34.05 8.65 38.70
C LEU A 308 -34.71 9.56 37.65
N ALA A 309 -35.56 8.99 36.79
CA ALA A 309 -36.37 9.72 35.82
C ALA A 309 -37.32 10.73 36.50
N SER A 310 -37.81 10.40 37.70
CA SER A 310 -38.64 11.32 38.50
C SER A 310 -37.87 12.53 39.02
N LYS A 311 -36.53 12.44 39.14
CA LYS A 311 -35.65 13.54 39.57
C LYS A 311 -35.21 14.41 38.39
N ASN A 312 -34.93 13.81 37.23
CA ASN A 312 -34.49 14.54 36.04
C ASN A 312 -35.06 13.94 34.75
N ILE A 313 -36.14 14.56 34.25
CA ILE A 313 -36.83 14.14 33.02
C ILE A 313 -36.00 14.38 31.77
N THR A 314 -35.17 15.42 31.77
CA THR A 314 -34.29 15.71 30.63
C THR A 314 -33.35 14.54 30.38
N VAL A 315 -32.71 14.01 31.44
CA VAL A 315 -31.85 12.81 31.35
C VAL A 315 -32.64 11.60 30.86
N ALA A 316 -33.89 11.44 31.29
CA ALA A 316 -34.75 10.35 30.84
C ALA A 316 -35.10 10.47 29.33
N CYS A 317 -35.31 11.70 28.84
CA CYS A 317 -35.49 11.97 27.41
C CYS A 317 -34.21 11.71 26.61
N ASP A 318 -33.04 12.10 27.14
CA ASP A 318 -31.75 11.83 26.50
C ASP A 318 -31.48 10.33 26.38
N LYS A 319 -31.79 9.54 27.42
CA LYS A 319 -31.68 8.08 27.36
C LYS A 319 -32.63 7.46 26.33
N ALA A 320 -33.87 7.94 26.23
CA ALA A 320 -34.80 7.52 25.18
C ALA A 320 -34.24 7.87 23.79
N LYS A 321 -33.66 9.06 23.62
CA LYS A 321 -32.99 9.47 22.39
C LYS A 321 -31.80 8.57 22.04
N ILE A 322 -30.95 8.23 23.00
CA ILE A 322 -29.80 7.34 22.77
C ILE A 322 -30.25 5.97 22.29
N ALA A 323 -31.32 5.41 22.87
CA ALA A 323 -31.90 4.16 22.39
C ALA A 323 -32.40 4.26 20.95
N CYS A 324 -33.02 5.39 20.58
CA CYS A 324 -33.46 5.67 19.22
C CYS A 324 -32.27 5.77 18.25
N ASP A 325 -31.20 6.45 18.66
CA ASP A 325 -30.01 6.65 17.85
C ASP A 325 -29.24 5.32 17.62
N ALA A 326 -29.26 4.40 18.59
CA ALA A 326 -28.64 3.07 18.49
C ALA A 326 -29.23 2.14 17.41
N ILE A 327 -30.37 2.52 16.82
CA ILE A 327 -31.01 1.80 15.72
C ILE A 327 -31.11 2.63 14.43
N LYS A 328 -30.48 3.80 14.38
CA LYS A 328 -30.29 4.53 13.12
C LYS A 328 -29.59 3.61 12.11
N ARG A 329 -30.01 3.68 10.85
CA ARG A 329 -29.57 2.89 9.69
C ARG A 329 -29.88 1.39 9.75
N LYS A 330 -30.62 0.90 10.75
CA LYS A 330 -31.11 -0.48 10.80
C LYS A 330 -32.50 -0.56 10.18
N TYR A 331 -32.61 -0.97 8.91
CA TYR A 331 -33.88 -0.91 8.16
C TYR A 331 -35.04 -1.67 8.83
N ASN A 332 -34.79 -2.87 9.36
CA ASN A 332 -35.83 -3.75 9.91
C ASN A 332 -36.09 -3.57 11.42
N VAL A 333 -35.59 -2.49 12.03
CA VAL A 333 -35.75 -2.23 13.47
C VAL A 333 -36.40 -0.87 13.66
N HIS A 334 -37.61 -0.85 14.20
CA HIS A 334 -38.39 0.39 14.38
C HIS A 334 -38.24 1.01 15.77
N PHE A 335 -37.94 0.21 16.79
CA PHE A 335 -37.75 0.69 18.15
C PHE A 335 -36.62 -0.02 18.89
N ASN A 336 -36.14 0.61 19.97
CA ASN A 336 -35.18 0.00 20.88
C ASN A 336 -35.38 0.50 22.31
N TYR A 337 -35.11 -0.35 23.30
CA TYR A 337 -35.10 0.08 24.70
C TYR A 337 -33.71 0.51 25.11
N PHE A 338 -33.64 1.58 25.90
CA PHE A 338 -32.43 1.91 26.63
C PHE A 338 -32.17 0.83 27.68
N ASN A 339 -30.95 0.30 27.68
CA ASN A 339 -30.53 -0.77 28.58
C ASN A 339 -29.22 -0.39 29.32
N SER A 340 -28.80 -1.23 30.25
CA SER A 340 -27.57 -1.01 31.04
C SER A 340 -26.29 -1.06 30.19
N GLU A 341 -26.32 -1.73 29.03
CA GLU A 341 -25.18 -1.81 28.12
C GLU A 341 -24.93 -0.45 27.46
N MET A 342 -25.97 0.22 26.97
CA MET A 342 -25.89 1.59 26.44
C MET A 342 -25.38 2.58 27.48
N ASP A 343 -25.89 2.48 28.71
CA ASP A 343 -25.45 3.30 29.85
C ASP A 343 -23.95 3.09 30.17
N SER A 344 -23.48 1.85 30.06
CA SER A 344 -22.07 1.50 30.26
C SER A 344 -21.19 1.97 29.11
N MET A 345 -21.68 1.93 27.87
CA MET A 345 -21.01 2.50 26.71
C MET A 345 -20.82 4.00 26.86
N ILE A 346 -21.85 4.77 27.23
CA ILE A 346 -21.72 6.23 27.44
C ILE A 346 -20.64 6.54 28.50
N ARG A 347 -20.65 5.81 29.63
CA ARG A 347 -19.62 5.96 30.66
C ARG A 347 -18.23 5.64 30.13
N LEU A 348 -18.08 4.59 29.33
CA LEU A 348 -16.83 4.22 28.71
C LEU A 348 -16.34 5.29 27.72
N GLU A 349 -17.24 5.87 26.90
CA GLU A 349 -16.88 6.96 25.99
C GLU A 349 -16.34 8.17 26.76
N GLN A 350 -17.04 8.59 27.82
CA GLN A 350 -16.59 9.69 28.66
C GLN A 350 -15.25 9.38 29.33
N TYR A 351 -15.10 8.16 29.86
CA TYR A 351 -13.85 7.70 30.46
C TYR A 351 -12.67 7.78 29.47
N ILE A 352 -12.86 7.31 28.23
CA ILE A 352 -11.87 7.35 27.15
C ILE A 352 -11.42 8.79 26.87
N VAL A 353 -12.37 9.73 26.77
CA VAL A 353 -12.08 11.15 26.53
C VAL A 353 -11.27 11.75 27.68
N ASP A 354 -11.66 11.45 28.92
CA ASP A 354 -11.04 12.02 30.11
C ASP A 354 -9.64 11.44 30.39
N HIS A 355 -9.36 10.20 29.98
CA HIS A 355 -8.13 9.47 30.34
C HIS A 355 -7.17 9.24 29.17
N ILE A 356 -7.45 9.69 27.95
CA ILE A 356 -6.55 9.48 26.81
C ILE A 356 -5.12 10.01 27.07
N ASP A 357 -4.97 11.21 27.64
CA ASP A 357 -3.65 11.78 27.90
C ASP A 357 -2.87 10.97 28.95
N GLU A 358 -3.55 10.49 29.98
CA GLU A 358 -2.98 9.60 31.00
C GLU A 358 -2.57 8.26 30.39
N ALA A 359 -3.44 7.67 29.56
CA ALA A 359 -3.19 6.38 28.91
C ALA A 359 -1.96 6.42 27.99
N LEU A 360 -1.76 7.52 27.26
CA LEU A 360 -0.56 7.74 26.44
C LEU A 360 0.70 7.91 27.30
N GLN A 361 0.64 8.74 28.36
CA GLN A 361 1.78 8.97 29.26
C GLN A 361 2.22 7.71 30.01
N LYS A 362 1.25 6.94 30.51
CA LYS A 362 1.50 5.70 31.26
C LYS A 362 1.70 4.46 30.37
N LYS A 363 1.70 4.63 29.05
CA LYS A 363 1.85 3.57 28.04
C LYS A 363 0.82 2.43 28.20
N TRP A 364 -0.41 2.77 28.59
CA TRP A 364 -1.55 1.84 28.62
C TRP A 364 -2.00 1.48 27.20
N ILE A 365 -1.80 2.41 26.27
CA ILE A 365 -1.96 2.12 24.85
C ILE A 365 -0.67 1.47 24.34
N LYS A 366 -0.80 0.22 23.90
CA LYS A 366 0.26 -0.62 23.33
C LYS A 366 0.06 -0.72 21.82
N ILE A 367 1.16 -0.79 21.07
CA ILE A 367 1.13 -0.99 19.63
C ILE A 367 1.47 -2.45 19.35
N TYR A 368 0.51 -3.16 18.76
CA TYR A 368 0.68 -4.52 18.28
C TYR A 368 0.98 -4.47 16.78
N PHE A 369 1.73 -5.42 16.28
CA PHE A 369 2.14 -5.50 14.89
C PHE A 369 1.58 -6.79 14.33
N GLN A 370 0.87 -6.70 13.22
CA GLN A 370 0.44 -7.88 12.49
C GLN A 370 1.33 -8.09 11.27
N PRO A 371 1.93 -9.28 11.09
CA PRO A 371 2.82 -9.53 9.96
C PRO A 371 2.05 -9.53 8.64
N VAL A 372 2.61 -8.83 7.65
CA VAL A 372 2.21 -8.89 6.25
C VAL A 372 3.16 -9.84 5.54
N ILE A 373 2.63 -10.91 4.98
CA ILE A 373 3.40 -11.99 4.36
C ILE A 373 3.38 -11.86 2.85
N ARG A 374 4.52 -12.06 2.21
CA ARG A 374 4.62 -12.20 0.76
C ARG A 374 4.13 -13.57 0.33
N THR A 375 3.24 -13.66 -0.65
CA THR A 375 2.69 -14.95 -1.08
C THR A 375 3.72 -15.90 -1.68
N LEU A 376 4.67 -15.37 -2.46
CA LEU A 376 5.70 -16.17 -3.14
C LEU A 376 6.82 -16.62 -2.20
N SER A 377 7.37 -15.72 -1.37
CA SER A 377 8.48 -16.04 -0.46
C SER A 377 8.02 -16.62 0.88
N GLN A 378 6.73 -16.49 1.21
CA GLN A 378 6.14 -16.81 2.52
C GLN A 378 6.85 -16.15 3.72
N SER A 379 7.62 -15.10 3.46
CA SER A 379 8.38 -14.36 4.46
C SER A 379 7.65 -13.07 4.86
N ILE A 380 7.93 -12.59 6.06
CA ILE A 380 7.44 -11.29 6.55
C ILE A 380 8.03 -10.19 5.66
N CYS A 381 7.17 -9.41 5.00
CA CYS A 381 7.56 -8.33 4.10
C CYS A 381 7.12 -6.94 4.57
N GLY A 382 6.33 -6.88 5.66
CA GLY A 382 5.85 -5.66 6.29
C GLY A 382 5.07 -5.96 7.57
N PHE A 383 4.61 -4.91 8.23
CA PHE A 383 3.71 -4.99 9.39
C PHE A 383 2.56 -4.00 9.27
N GLU A 384 1.41 -4.33 9.83
CA GLU A 384 0.39 -3.33 10.16
C GLU A 384 0.46 -2.98 11.65
N ALA A 385 0.52 -1.69 11.98
CA ALA A 385 0.50 -1.20 13.35
C ALA A 385 -0.94 -1.02 13.87
N LEU A 386 -1.26 -1.76 14.93
CA LEU A 386 -2.60 -1.85 15.48
C LEU A 386 -2.60 -1.44 16.96
N SER A 387 -3.32 -0.35 17.27
CA SER A 387 -3.43 0.17 18.64
C SER A 387 -4.25 -0.76 19.52
N ARG A 388 -3.83 -0.95 20.77
CA ARG A 388 -4.50 -1.75 21.80
C ARG A 388 -4.48 -1.00 23.13
N TRP A 389 -5.63 -0.74 23.75
CA TRP A 389 -5.69 -0.02 25.03
C TRP A 389 -5.90 -1.01 26.18
N ASP A 390 -4.83 -1.28 26.91
CA ASP A 390 -4.81 -2.12 28.09
C ASP A 390 -4.99 -1.25 29.34
N ASP A 391 -6.26 -1.04 29.71
CA ASP A 391 -6.66 -0.13 30.77
C ASP A 391 -6.67 -0.82 32.15
N PRO A 392 -6.17 -0.20 33.22
CA PRO A 392 -6.15 -0.81 34.55
C PRO A 392 -7.55 -1.02 35.15
N GLN A 393 -8.56 -0.25 34.74
CA GLN A 393 -9.91 -0.34 35.27
C GLN A 393 -10.83 -1.18 34.39
N PHE A 394 -10.77 -1.00 33.07
CA PHE A 394 -11.67 -1.65 32.10
C PHE A 394 -11.05 -2.86 31.40
N GLY A 395 -9.78 -3.17 31.67
CA GLY A 395 -9.03 -4.18 30.93
C GLY A 395 -8.82 -3.73 29.48
N MET A 396 -8.86 -4.68 28.55
CA MET A 396 -8.62 -4.40 27.14
C MET A 396 -9.81 -3.67 26.49
N ILE A 397 -9.70 -2.35 26.31
CA ILE A 397 -10.68 -1.53 25.58
C ILE A 397 -10.46 -1.73 24.08
N ARG A 398 -11.51 -2.19 23.39
CA ARG A 398 -11.40 -2.57 21.98
C ARG A 398 -11.15 -1.36 21.05
N PRO A 399 -10.34 -1.52 19.98
CA PRO A 399 -10.05 -0.45 19.02
C PRO A 399 -11.26 0.19 18.37
N ASP A 400 -12.24 -0.63 17.93
CA ASP A 400 -13.47 -0.17 17.29
C ASP A 400 -14.31 0.74 18.20
N VAL A 401 -14.14 0.62 19.52
CA VAL A 401 -14.81 1.48 20.50
C VAL A 401 -14.03 2.78 20.67
N PHE A 402 -12.77 2.72 21.13
CA PHE A 402 -12.07 3.93 21.51
C PHE A 402 -11.63 4.78 20.31
N ILE A 403 -11.29 4.20 19.16
CA ILE A 403 -10.94 4.97 17.96
C ILE A 403 -12.16 5.81 17.53
N GLY A 404 -13.34 5.20 17.45
CA GLY A 404 -14.57 5.91 17.08
C GLY A 404 -14.93 7.02 18.08
N VAL A 405 -14.63 6.84 19.37
CA VAL A 405 -14.78 7.90 20.38
C VAL A 405 -13.77 9.02 20.12
N LEU A 406 -12.49 8.71 19.98
CA LEU A 406 -11.45 9.71 19.74
C LEU A 406 -11.70 10.51 18.46
N GLU A 407 -12.25 9.91 17.41
CA GLU A 407 -12.65 10.62 16.19
C GLU A 407 -13.81 11.59 16.46
N ARG A 408 -14.88 11.15 17.13
CA ARG A 408 -16.05 12.02 17.44
C ARG A 408 -15.68 13.22 18.30
N TYR A 409 -14.69 13.07 19.18
CA TYR A 409 -14.21 14.14 20.06
C TYR A 409 -12.98 14.89 19.51
N HIS A 410 -12.56 14.62 18.26
CA HIS A 410 -11.38 15.24 17.63
C HIS A 410 -10.05 15.04 18.39
N LEU A 411 -9.92 13.92 19.10
CA LEU A 411 -8.72 13.54 19.87
C LEU A 411 -7.87 12.47 19.17
N ILE A 412 -8.31 11.93 18.03
CA ILE A 412 -7.61 10.85 17.31
C ILE A 412 -6.17 11.23 16.94
N THR A 413 -5.91 12.51 16.67
CA THR A 413 -4.59 13.00 16.32
C THR A 413 -3.56 12.76 17.42
N LYS A 414 -3.97 12.72 18.70
CA LYS A 414 -3.10 12.41 19.84
C LYS A 414 -2.64 10.95 19.81
N LEU A 415 -3.52 10.04 19.39
CA LEU A 415 -3.20 8.64 19.21
C LEU A 415 -2.25 8.47 18.03
N SER A 416 -2.56 9.03 16.86
CA SER A 416 -1.78 8.91 15.62
C SER A 416 -0.34 9.40 15.80
N ASP A 417 -0.17 10.68 16.20
CA ASP A 417 0.57 11.01 17.42
C ASP A 417 1.65 10.04 17.95
N TYR A 418 1.24 9.46 19.07
CA TYR A 418 1.93 8.48 19.89
C TYR A 418 2.27 7.18 19.16
N VAL A 419 1.42 6.70 18.24
CA VAL A 419 1.68 5.50 17.43
C VAL A 419 2.97 5.69 16.62
N VAL A 420 3.12 6.83 15.95
CA VAL A 420 4.34 7.14 15.18
C VAL A 420 5.57 7.20 16.09
N ASP A 421 5.46 7.79 17.29
CA ASP A 421 6.57 7.85 18.25
C ASP A 421 6.97 6.44 18.71
N CYS A 422 6.01 5.59 19.07
CA CYS A 422 6.26 4.21 19.48
C CYS A 422 6.93 3.38 18.39
N ILE A 423 6.50 3.54 17.13
CA ILE A 423 7.12 2.86 15.99
C ILE A 423 8.55 3.37 15.78
N CYS A 424 8.77 4.69 15.83
CA CYS A 424 10.11 5.27 15.73
C CYS A 424 11.05 4.73 16.80
N GLU A 425 10.59 4.63 18.05
CA GLU A 425 11.35 4.03 19.17
C GLU A 425 11.73 2.57 18.89
N LYS A 426 10.79 1.76 18.39
CA LYS A 426 11.02 0.34 18.09
C LYS A 426 11.98 0.15 16.91
N TYR A 427 11.77 0.87 15.81
CA TYR A 427 12.64 0.78 14.64
C TYR A 427 14.05 1.29 14.95
N ALA A 428 14.21 2.36 15.73
CA ALA A 428 15.52 2.81 16.18
C ALA A 428 16.29 1.74 16.98
N TYR A 429 15.58 0.83 17.66
CA TYR A 429 16.20 -0.27 18.41
C TYR A 429 16.54 -1.50 17.55
N TYR A 430 15.72 -1.82 16.54
CA TYR A 430 15.81 -3.06 15.76
C TYR A 430 16.50 -2.93 14.40
N VAL A 431 16.56 -1.73 13.81
CA VAL A 431 17.08 -1.52 12.45
C VAL A 431 18.52 -2.02 12.26
N ASP A 432 19.34 -2.00 13.32
CA ASP A 432 20.73 -2.48 13.31
C ASP A 432 20.88 -3.97 13.71
N LYS A 433 19.81 -4.63 14.17
CA LYS A 433 19.85 -5.99 14.72
C LYS A 433 19.23 -7.05 13.81
N ALA A 434 18.28 -6.65 12.98
CA ALA A 434 17.56 -7.51 12.08
C ALA A 434 17.08 -6.72 10.86
N PRO A 435 16.76 -7.38 9.74
CA PRO A 435 16.22 -6.69 8.57
C PRO A 435 14.95 -5.91 8.90
N ALA A 436 14.91 -4.63 8.49
CA ALA A 436 13.78 -3.75 8.72
C ALA A 436 12.79 -3.84 7.54
N VAL A 437 11.58 -4.31 7.82
CA VAL A 437 10.44 -4.27 6.89
C VAL A 437 9.59 -3.01 7.11
N PRO A 438 8.80 -2.53 6.14
CA PRO A 438 7.96 -1.36 6.35
C PRO A 438 6.81 -1.65 7.29
N VAL A 439 6.30 -0.61 7.95
CA VAL A 439 5.10 -0.66 8.77
C VAL A 439 4.04 0.29 8.24
N SER A 440 2.82 -0.21 8.12
CA SER A 440 1.65 0.53 7.71
C SER A 440 0.90 1.08 8.93
N ILE A 441 0.40 2.31 8.79
CA ILE A 441 -0.27 3.06 9.85
C ILE A 441 -1.55 3.66 9.29
N ASN A 442 -2.65 3.40 9.99
CA ASN A 442 -3.96 3.96 9.69
C ASN A 442 -4.07 5.41 10.16
N PHE A 443 -4.50 6.31 9.27
CA PHE A 443 -4.75 7.72 9.57
C PHE A 443 -6.21 8.10 9.29
N SER A 444 -6.81 8.82 10.23
CA SER A 444 -8.18 9.34 10.11
C SER A 444 -8.22 10.61 9.25
N ILE A 445 -9.40 10.99 8.75
CA ILE A 445 -9.59 12.26 8.03
C ILE A 445 -9.17 13.46 8.88
N LEU A 446 -9.40 13.38 10.19
CA LEU A 446 -9.02 14.41 11.14
C LEU A 446 -7.51 14.56 11.28
N ASP A 447 -6.73 13.49 11.05
CA ASP A 447 -5.27 13.59 10.99
C ASP A 447 -4.84 14.42 9.79
N PHE A 448 -5.46 14.21 8.63
CA PHE A 448 -5.16 14.99 7.44
C PHE A 448 -5.62 16.44 7.56
N GLU A 449 -6.74 16.72 8.24
CA GLU A 449 -7.23 18.08 8.51
C GLU A 449 -6.41 18.80 9.58
N SER A 450 -5.81 18.06 10.52
CA SER A 450 -4.89 18.63 11.50
C SER A 450 -3.64 19.22 10.83
N ALA A 451 -3.13 20.32 11.39
CA ALA A 451 -2.06 21.09 10.75
C ALA A 451 -0.83 20.21 10.38
N ASN A 452 -0.49 20.22 9.08
CA ASN A 452 0.69 19.62 8.45
C ASN A 452 1.08 18.20 8.96
N LEU A 453 0.19 17.22 8.79
CA LEU A 453 0.48 15.80 9.13
C LEU A 453 1.82 15.30 8.57
N LEU A 454 2.09 15.55 7.29
CA LEU A 454 3.35 15.17 6.63
C LEU A 454 4.58 15.71 7.38
N GLU A 455 4.58 17.01 7.71
CA GLU A 455 5.69 17.68 8.42
C GLU A 455 5.87 17.11 9.84
N ARG A 456 4.76 16.77 10.52
CA ARG A 456 4.80 16.12 11.83
C ARG A 456 5.47 14.75 11.78
N ILE A 457 5.07 13.91 10.82
CA ILE A 457 5.66 12.58 10.64
C ILE A 457 7.13 12.72 10.25
N ASP A 458 7.44 13.58 9.27
CA ASP A 458 8.80 13.86 8.81
C ASP A 458 9.70 14.27 9.97
N ARG A 459 9.28 15.21 10.82
CA ARG A 459 10.06 15.65 11.98
C ARG A 459 10.36 14.51 12.96
N LYS A 460 9.43 13.57 13.15
CA LYS A 460 9.61 12.40 14.02
C LYS A 460 10.63 11.44 13.43
N LEU A 461 10.47 11.08 12.15
CA LEU A 461 11.46 10.26 11.43
C LEU A 461 12.82 10.94 11.38
N GLU A 462 12.83 12.27 11.24
CA GLU A 462 14.02 13.11 11.21
C GLU A 462 14.86 12.94 12.48
N LYS A 463 14.19 13.06 13.63
CA LYS A 463 14.79 12.94 14.96
C LYS A 463 15.48 11.59 15.19
N VAL A 464 14.98 10.49 14.60
CA VAL A 464 15.51 9.12 14.79
C VAL A 464 16.29 8.56 13.59
N ASN A 465 16.49 9.36 12.54
CA ASN A 465 17.21 8.96 11.33
C ASN A 465 16.64 7.73 10.57
N LEU A 466 15.32 7.57 10.57
CA LEU A 466 14.63 6.53 9.79
C LEU A 466 14.25 7.02 8.38
N PRO A 467 14.38 6.17 7.34
CA PRO A 467 13.90 6.50 6.00
C PRO A 467 12.37 6.43 5.91
N ARG A 468 11.80 7.20 4.98
CA ARG A 468 10.34 7.25 4.75
C ARG A 468 9.77 5.94 4.24
N GLU A 469 10.56 5.16 3.48
CA GLU A 469 10.12 3.89 2.89
C GLU A 469 9.70 2.82 3.91
N LEU A 470 10.10 2.98 5.17
CA LEU A 470 9.70 2.11 6.28
C LEU A 470 8.33 2.47 6.85
N PHE A 471 7.72 3.58 6.43
CA PHE A 471 6.42 4.04 6.90
C PHE A 471 5.44 4.12 5.73
N GLN A 472 4.33 3.41 5.85
CA GLN A 472 3.28 3.34 4.83
C GLN A 472 2.00 3.94 5.39
N ILE A 473 1.32 4.75 4.59
CA ILE A 473 0.14 5.50 5.01
C ILE A 473 -1.09 4.75 4.53
N GLU A 474 -1.90 4.22 5.45
CA GLU A 474 -3.18 3.60 5.14
C GLU A 474 -4.30 4.63 5.22
N VAL A 475 -5.16 4.64 4.20
CA VAL A 475 -6.36 5.47 4.11
C VAL A 475 -7.54 4.61 3.67
N THR A 476 -8.68 4.75 4.34
CA THR A 476 -9.88 3.97 4.01
C THR A 476 -10.60 4.51 2.77
N GLU A 477 -11.36 3.66 2.08
CA GLU A 477 -12.17 4.08 0.91
C GLU A 477 -13.16 5.21 1.25
N SER A 478 -13.82 5.11 2.42
CA SER A 478 -14.82 6.09 2.87
C SER A 478 -14.22 7.49 3.05
N LEU A 479 -12.94 7.58 3.45
CA LEU A 479 -12.21 8.82 3.62
C LEU A 479 -11.95 9.53 2.28
N LEU A 480 -11.65 8.77 1.22
CA LEU A 480 -11.34 9.32 -0.10
C LEU A 480 -12.59 9.76 -0.89
N SER A 481 -13.77 9.24 -0.53
CA SER A 481 -15.03 9.57 -1.22
C SER A 481 -15.68 10.88 -0.75
N ASN A 482 -15.53 11.27 0.52
CA ASN A 482 -16.28 12.39 1.12
C ASN A 482 -15.65 13.79 0.92
N ASN A 483 -14.39 13.91 0.46
CA ASN A 483 -13.67 15.19 0.32
C ASN A 483 -12.60 15.18 -0.79
N GLN A 484 -13.03 14.91 -2.03
CA GLN A 484 -12.14 14.52 -3.14
C GLN A 484 -10.98 15.49 -3.42
N ASP A 485 -11.25 16.79 -3.55
CA ASP A 485 -10.21 17.76 -3.92
C ASP A 485 -9.16 17.99 -2.81
N TYR A 486 -9.60 17.98 -1.55
CA TYR A 486 -8.71 18.15 -0.41
C TYR A 486 -7.80 16.93 -0.26
N MET A 487 -8.40 15.74 -0.22
CA MET A 487 -7.66 14.50 -0.04
C MET A 487 -6.72 14.22 -1.21
N LYS A 488 -7.15 14.48 -2.45
CA LYS A 488 -6.28 14.33 -3.63
C LYS A 488 -4.99 15.15 -3.51
N LYS A 489 -5.06 16.38 -2.98
CA LYS A 489 -3.88 17.21 -2.71
C LYS A 489 -3.00 16.62 -1.61
N GLN A 490 -3.59 16.11 -0.53
CA GLN A 490 -2.80 15.53 0.56
C GLN A 490 -2.10 14.23 0.14
N ILE A 491 -2.82 13.32 -0.51
CA ILE A 491 -2.26 12.07 -1.03
C ILE A 491 -1.14 12.36 -2.03
N LYS A 492 -1.32 13.36 -2.91
CA LYS A 492 -0.26 13.82 -3.79
C LYS A 492 0.97 14.33 -3.03
N LYS A 493 0.81 15.10 -1.94
CA LYS A 493 1.95 15.55 -1.12
C LYS A 493 2.73 14.39 -0.51
N PHE A 494 2.05 13.36 0.00
CA PHE A 494 2.72 12.17 0.54
C PHE A 494 3.47 11.40 -0.54
N ASN A 495 2.84 11.18 -1.69
CA ASN A 495 3.47 10.57 -2.87
C ASN A 495 4.72 11.37 -3.32
N ASP A 496 4.58 12.70 -3.48
CA ASP A 496 5.67 13.59 -3.90
C ASP A 496 6.81 13.64 -2.85
N ALA A 497 6.51 13.36 -1.58
CA ALA A 497 7.50 13.20 -0.51
C ALA A 497 8.13 11.80 -0.45
N GLY A 498 7.65 10.83 -1.23
CA GLY A 498 8.20 9.46 -1.27
C GLY A 498 7.60 8.48 -0.27
N TYR A 499 6.45 8.80 0.34
CA TYR A 499 5.67 7.83 1.12
C TYR A 499 4.83 6.96 0.19
N LEU A 500 4.67 5.68 0.58
CA LEU A 500 3.71 4.80 -0.07
C LEU A 500 2.34 4.95 0.58
N VAL A 501 1.31 5.03 -0.24
CA VAL A 501 -0.08 5.19 0.20
C VAL A 501 -0.88 3.94 -0.14
N TRP A 502 -1.51 3.37 0.86
CA TRP A 502 -2.29 2.14 0.80
C TRP A 502 -3.77 2.48 0.94
N LEU A 503 -4.59 1.89 0.07
CA LEU A 503 -6.05 2.00 0.14
C LEU A 503 -6.61 0.83 0.93
N ASP A 504 -7.24 1.13 2.06
CA ASP A 504 -7.82 0.17 2.99
C ASP A 504 -9.34 -0.02 2.82
N ASP A 505 -9.85 -1.15 3.32
CA ASP A 505 -11.27 -1.55 3.29
C ASP A 505 -11.90 -1.53 1.88
N PHE A 506 -11.12 -1.86 0.83
CA PHE A 506 -11.60 -1.72 -0.55
C PHE A 506 -12.81 -2.61 -0.83
N GLY A 507 -13.88 -1.98 -1.31
CA GLY A 507 -15.15 -2.60 -1.70
C GLY A 507 -16.27 -2.38 -0.68
N SER A 508 -15.96 -1.96 0.55
CA SER A 508 -16.97 -1.69 1.59
C SER A 508 -17.88 -0.50 1.25
N GLY A 509 -17.48 0.35 0.30
CA GLY A 509 -18.21 1.55 -0.15
C GLY A 509 -18.88 1.43 -1.54
N TYR A 510 -19.73 2.42 -1.87
CA TYR A 510 -20.53 2.44 -3.11
C TYR A 510 -19.81 3.01 -4.35
N SER A 511 -18.54 3.47 -4.24
CA SER A 511 -17.86 4.24 -5.31
C SER A 511 -16.37 3.89 -5.51
N SER A 512 -15.97 2.65 -5.26
CA SER A 512 -14.57 2.19 -5.20
C SER A 512 -13.77 2.41 -6.51
N LEU A 513 -14.42 2.39 -7.67
CA LEU A 513 -13.75 2.57 -8.97
C LEU A 513 -13.33 4.02 -9.25
N ASN A 514 -14.12 5.02 -8.83
CA ASN A 514 -13.76 6.42 -9.01
C ASN A 514 -12.52 6.78 -8.17
N VAL A 515 -12.39 6.16 -6.99
CA VAL A 515 -11.21 6.33 -6.13
C VAL A 515 -9.95 5.83 -6.84
N LEU A 516 -9.96 4.63 -7.42
CA LEU A 516 -8.79 4.11 -8.14
C LEU A 516 -8.42 4.93 -9.38
N LYS A 517 -9.40 5.57 -10.03
CA LYS A 517 -9.17 6.45 -11.18
C LYS A 517 -8.52 7.78 -10.78
N ASP A 518 -8.97 8.40 -9.68
CA ASP A 518 -8.62 9.78 -9.35
C ASP A 518 -7.41 9.91 -8.41
N TYR A 519 -7.03 8.82 -7.74
CA TYR A 519 -5.95 8.80 -6.76
C TYR A 519 -4.82 7.86 -7.18
N LYS A 520 -3.58 8.33 -6.99
CA LYS A 520 -2.39 7.48 -7.11
C LYS A 520 -2.15 6.79 -5.76
N VAL A 521 -2.55 5.53 -5.68
CA VAL A 521 -2.29 4.63 -4.54
C VAL A 521 -1.32 3.54 -4.96
N ASP A 522 -0.47 3.10 -4.03
CA ASP A 522 0.58 2.11 -4.29
C ASP A 522 0.14 0.69 -3.99
N THR A 523 -0.78 0.49 -3.05
CA THR A 523 -1.27 -0.85 -2.67
C THR A 523 -2.77 -0.80 -2.36
N LEU A 524 -3.49 -1.82 -2.81
CA LEU A 524 -4.90 -2.06 -2.55
C LEU A 524 -5.04 -3.18 -1.52
N LYS A 525 -5.64 -2.90 -0.35
CA LYS A 525 -6.01 -3.91 0.64
C LYS A 525 -7.45 -4.39 0.35
N ILE A 526 -7.59 -5.70 0.16
CA ILE A 526 -8.83 -6.38 -0.20
C ILE A 526 -9.38 -7.06 1.07
N ASP A 527 -10.52 -6.57 1.54
CA ASP A 527 -11.19 -7.11 2.73
C ASP A 527 -11.80 -8.50 2.44
N MET A 528 -11.34 -9.54 3.15
CA MET A 528 -11.90 -10.89 2.97
C MET A 528 -13.34 -11.01 3.51
N LEU A 529 -13.94 -9.97 4.11
CA LEU A 529 -15.40 -9.90 4.32
C LEU A 529 -16.19 -10.05 3.00
N PHE A 530 -15.60 -9.72 1.84
CA PHE A 530 -16.15 -10.07 0.51
C PHE A 530 -16.37 -11.58 0.30
N LEU A 531 -15.62 -12.42 1.03
CA LEU A 531 -15.62 -13.89 0.96
C LEU A 531 -16.21 -14.56 2.19
N ARG A 532 -17.04 -13.88 2.99
CA ARG A 532 -17.63 -14.49 4.21
C ARG A 532 -18.26 -15.88 3.97
N ASN A 533 -18.62 -16.18 2.72
CA ASN A 533 -18.88 -17.52 2.18
C ASN A 533 -17.97 -17.80 0.96
N PHE A 534 -16.75 -18.32 1.17
CA PHE A 534 -15.72 -18.64 0.15
C PHE A 534 -16.25 -19.55 -0.98
N SER A 535 -17.04 -18.96 -1.86
CA SER A 535 -17.82 -19.57 -2.94
C SER A 535 -17.23 -19.18 -4.29
N GLU A 536 -17.62 -19.88 -5.35
CA GLU A 536 -17.17 -19.56 -6.71
C GLU A 536 -17.46 -18.10 -7.09
N ARG A 537 -18.63 -17.57 -6.69
CA ARG A 537 -18.96 -16.17 -6.94
C ARG A 537 -17.99 -15.20 -6.27
N SER A 538 -17.59 -15.48 -5.04
CA SER A 538 -16.67 -14.61 -4.30
C SER A 538 -15.23 -14.74 -4.81
N LYS A 539 -14.79 -15.94 -5.22
CA LYS A 539 -13.49 -16.14 -5.90
C LYS A 539 -13.41 -15.32 -7.18
N THR A 540 -14.43 -15.41 -8.04
CA THR A 540 -14.51 -14.63 -9.29
C THR A 540 -14.43 -13.13 -9.03
N ILE A 541 -15.10 -12.60 -7.99
CA ILE A 541 -15.03 -11.17 -7.65
C ILE A 541 -13.60 -10.77 -7.31
N ILE A 542 -12.89 -11.55 -6.50
CA ILE A 542 -11.52 -11.23 -6.11
C ILE A 542 -10.55 -11.37 -7.27
N GLU A 543 -10.71 -12.36 -8.14
CA GLU A 543 -9.94 -12.48 -9.38
C GLU A 543 -10.06 -11.20 -10.22
N PHE A 544 -11.28 -10.67 -10.40
CA PHE A 544 -11.49 -9.42 -11.11
C PHE A 544 -10.84 -8.22 -10.41
N VAL A 545 -10.93 -8.14 -9.07
CA VAL A 545 -10.31 -7.05 -8.30
C VAL A 545 -8.78 -7.10 -8.40
N VAL A 546 -8.18 -8.28 -8.25
CA VAL A 546 -6.73 -8.48 -8.40
C VAL A 546 -6.28 -8.15 -9.82
N ASN A 547 -6.96 -8.69 -10.83
CA ASN A 547 -6.64 -8.41 -12.23
C ASN A 547 -6.70 -6.90 -12.55
N MET A 548 -7.75 -6.22 -12.08
CA MET A 548 -7.91 -4.77 -12.25
C MET A 548 -6.79 -3.99 -11.55
N ALA A 549 -6.48 -4.30 -10.29
CA ALA A 549 -5.42 -3.61 -9.55
C ALA A 549 -4.07 -3.74 -10.27
N LYS A 550 -3.73 -4.96 -10.73
CA LYS A 550 -2.52 -5.24 -11.49
C LYS A 550 -2.47 -4.49 -12.82
N ALA A 551 -3.58 -4.46 -13.55
CA ALA A 551 -3.70 -3.73 -14.81
C ALA A 551 -3.50 -2.22 -14.64
N LEU A 552 -3.83 -1.67 -13.46
CA LEU A 552 -3.57 -0.28 -13.08
C LEU A 552 -2.16 -0.04 -12.52
N GLY A 553 -1.34 -1.09 -12.39
CA GLY A 553 -0.01 -1.03 -11.79
C GLY A 553 -0.03 -0.87 -10.26
N ILE A 554 -1.13 -1.23 -9.60
CA ILE A 554 -1.33 -1.14 -8.15
C ILE A 554 -1.02 -2.50 -7.51
N HIS A 555 -0.23 -2.51 -6.45
CA HIS A 555 0.08 -3.74 -5.71
C HIS A 555 -1.13 -4.24 -4.93
N THR A 556 -1.21 -5.54 -4.65
CA THR A 556 -2.36 -6.14 -3.96
C THR A 556 -1.99 -6.75 -2.60
N LEU A 557 -2.87 -6.57 -1.62
CA LEU A 557 -2.84 -7.21 -0.31
C LEU A 557 -4.25 -7.75 0.00
N ALA A 558 -4.37 -8.98 0.50
CA ALA A 558 -5.64 -9.48 1.02
C ALA A 558 -5.58 -9.63 2.55
N GLU A 559 -6.58 -9.12 3.26
CA GLU A 559 -6.64 -9.11 4.73
C GLU A 559 -7.73 -10.03 5.27
N GLY A 560 -7.50 -10.71 6.40
CA GLY A 560 -8.44 -11.70 6.92
C GLY A 560 -8.24 -13.10 6.34
N VAL A 561 -7.01 -13.44 5.94
CA VAL A 561 -6.65 -14.80 5.52
C VAL A 561 -6.57 -15.73 6.73
N GLU A 562 -7.54 -16.62 6.89
CA GLU A 562 -7.66 -17.52 8.05
C GLU A 562 -7.29 -18.98 7.78
N THR A 563 -7.38 -19.44 6.52
CA THR A 563 -7.18 -20.85 6.15
C THR A 563 -6.13 -21.01 5.05
N LYS A 564 -5.58 -22.22 4.94
CA LYS A 564 -4.68 -22.57 3.84
C LYS A 564 -5.36 -22.45 2.46
N GLU A 565 -6.65 -22.80 2.38
CA GLU A 565 -7.42 -22.69 1.13
C GLU A 565 -7.53 -21.24 0.64
N HIS A 566 -7.71 -20.28 1.55
CA HIS A 566 -7.67 -18.85 1.20
C HIS A 566 -6.29 -18.46 0.65
N PHE A 567 -5.23 -18.91 1.31
CA PHE A 567 -3.85 -18.63 0.89
C PHE A 567 -3.53 -19.19 -0.50
N ASP A 568 -3.79 -20.48 -0.72
CA ASP A 568 -3.50 -21.17 -1.98
C ASP A 568 -4.22 -20.45 -3.14
N PHE A 569 -5.53 -20.16 -2.99
CA PHE A 569 -6.29 -19.40 -3.99
C PHE A 569 -5.71 -17.99 -4.25
N LEU A 570 -5.39 -17.22 -3.20
CA LEU A 570 -4.85 -15.87 -3.35
C LEU A 570 -3.48 -15.87 -4.03
N LYS A 571 -2.64 -16.88 -3.74
CA LYS A 571 -1.37 -17.10 -4.43
C LYS A 571 -1.62 -17.41 -5.91
N ASP A 572 -2.59 -18.27 -6.21
CA ASP A 572 -2.88 -18.74 -7.57
C ASP A 572 -3.36 -17.64 -8.52
N ILE A 573 -4.05 -16.64 -7.98
CA ILE A 573 -4.54 -15.49 -8.75
C ILE A 573 -3.56 -14.30 -8.77
N GLY A 574 -2.44 -14.41 -8.05
CA GLY A 574 -1.35 -13.43 -8.09
C GLY A 574 -1.50 -12.29 -7.09
N CYS A 575 -2.26 -12.49 -6.01
CA CYS A 575 -2.26 -11.58 -4.88
C CYS A 575 -0.86 -11.55 -4.26
N GLU A 576 -0.24 -10.38 -4.10
CA GLU A 576 1.20 -10.29 -3.75
C GLU A 576 1.46 -10.47 -2.28
N LYS A 577 0.58 -9.91 -1.47
CA LYS A 577 0.71 -9.85 -0.02
C LYS A 577 -0.57 -10.36 0.60
N ILE A 578 -0.43 -10.88 1.80
CA ILE A 578 -1.55 -11.37 2.58
C ILE A 578 -1.34 -11.07 4.06
N GLN A 579 -2.45 -10.95 4.76
CA GLN A 579 -2.48 -10.70 6.18
C GLN A 579 -3.67 -11.43 6.79
N GLY A 580 -3.47 -12.08 7.94
CA GLY A 580 -4.55 -12.78 8.62
C GLY A 580 -4.07 -13.84 9.60
N TYR A 581 -5.01 -14.46 10.30
CA TYR A 581 -4.73 -15.38 11.41
C TYR A 581 -4.07 -16.68 10.97
N TYR A 582 -4.09 -17.02 9.68
CA TYR A 582 -3.36 -18.18 9.17
C TYR A 582 -1.85 -18.06 9.39
N PHE A 583 -1.28 -16.86 9.23
CA PHE A 583 0.16 -16.60 9.42
C PHE A 583 0.50 -15.95 10.76
N GLY A 584 -0.40 -15.18 11.35
CA GLY A 584 -0.14 -14.57 12.64
C GLY A 584 -1.25 -13.63 13.10
N LYS A 585 -1.51 -13.65 14.42
CA LYS A 585 -2.32 -12.63 15.07
C LYS A 585 -1.47 -11.38 15.33
N PRO A 586 -2.09 -10.21 15.49
CA PRO A 586 -1.38 -9.04 15.99
C PRO A 586 -0.70 -9.37 17.32
N GLU A 587 0.59 -9.08 17.45
CA GLU A 587 1.38 -9.31 18.66
C GLU A 587 2.47 -8.22 18.85
N PRO A 588 3.08 -8.06 20.03
CA PRO A 588 4.15 -7.09 20.23
C PRO A 588 5.35 -7.35 19.31
N MET A 589 5.97 -6.28 18.79
CA MET A 589 7.15 -6.40 17.89
C MET A 589 8.29 -7.21 18.52
N ASP A 590 8.51 -7.07 19.81
CA ASP A 590 9.60 -7.75 20.51
C ASP A 590 9.46 -9.28 20.42
N ASP A 591 8.22 -9.80 20.44
CA ASP A 591 7.93 -11.22 20.33
C ASP A 591 8.17 -11.72 18.90
N ILE A 592 7.73 -10.96 17.89
CA ILE A 592 7.95 -11.28 16.46
C ILE A 592 9.45 -11.29 16.17
N MET A 593 10.16 -10.23 16.54
CA MET A 593 11.58 -10.09 16.29
C MET A 593 12.40 -11.16 17.02
N SER A 594 11.94 -11.62 18.19
CA SER A 594 12.56 -12.75 18.89
C SER A 594 12.43 -14.07 18.13
N LYS A 595 11.30 -14.31 17.43
CA LYS A 595 11.14 -15.48 16.54
C LYS A 595 12.06 -15.36 15.31
N VAL A 596 12.14 -14.17 14.72
CA VAL A 596 13.04 -13.88 13.59
C VAL A 596 14.51 -14.11 13.96
N ILE A 597 14.97 -13.57 15.09
CA ILE A 597 16.36 -13.72 15.53
C ILE A 597 16.70 -15.19 15.84
N ARG A 598 15.72 -15.98 16.31
CA ARG A 598 15.88 -17.42 16.54
C ARG A 598 15.80 -18.27 15.26
N GLY A 599 15.46 -17.67 14.12
CA GLY A 599 15.23 -18.40 12.85
C GLY A 599 13.93 -19.20 12.83
N GLU A 600 12.97 -18.87 13.70
CA GLU A 600 11.65 -19.51 13.74
C GLU A 600 10.65 -18.84 12.78
N ALA A 601 10.98 -17.66 12.24
CA ALA A 601 10.20 -16.92 11.26
C ALA A 601 11.13 -16.22 10.27
N ASP A 602 10.81 -16.31 8.98
CA ASP A 602 11.58 -15.65 7.92
C ASP A 602 11.09 -14.21 7.70
N ILE A 603 12.04 -13.30 7.53
CA ILE A 603 11.80 -11.89 7.23
C ILE A 603 12.57 -11.49 5.97
N GLU A 604 11.90 -10.78 5.06
CA GLU A 604 12.53 -10.27 3.85
C GLU A 604 13.55 -9.19 4.22
N ASP A 605 14.78 -9.35 3.76
CA ASP A 605 15.69 -8.21 3.69
C ASP A 605 15.24 -7.21 2.61
N GLN A 606 15.86 -6.04 2.58
CA GLN A 606 15.47 -4.99 1.65
C GLN A 606 15.67 -5.38 0.17
N ASN A 607 16.70 -6.17 -0.16
CA ASN A 607 16.95 -6.63 -1.53
C ASN A 607 15.89 -7.65 -1.96
N GLN A 608 15.56 -8.59 -1.09
CA GLN A 608 14.46 -9.54 -1.31
C GLN A 608 13.14 -8.80 -1.49
N ARG A 609 12.86 -7.78 -0.68
CA ARG A 609 11.64 -6.99 -0.77
C ARG A 609 11.49 -6.29 -2.13
N TYR A 610 12.56 -5.71 -2.66
CA TYR A 610 12.55 -5.11 -4.01
C TYR A 610 12.37 -6.17 -5.10
N PHE A 611 13.10 -7.28 -4.99
CA PHE A 611 13.00 -8.41 -5.91
C PHE A 611 11.57 -8.95 -6.01
N TYR A 612 10.94 -9.30 -4.89
CA TYR A 612 9.56 -9.80 -4.88
C TYR A 612 8.53 -8.72 -5.18
N LYS A 613 8.81 -7.43 -4.91
CA LYS A 613 7.95 -6.32 -5.34
C LYS A 613 7.88 -6.22 -6.86
N ASP A 614 8.99 -6.44 -7.57
CA ASP A 614 9.00 -6.41 -9.04
C ASP A 614 8.30 -7.62 -9.65
N ILE A 615 8.51 -8.83 -9.09
CA ILE A 615 7.75 -10.04 -9.47
C ILE A 615 6.25 -9.80 -9.25
N GLY A 616 5.90 -9.14 -8.14
CA GLY A 616 4.54 -8.79 -7.80
C GLY A 616 3.82 -7.98 -8.89
N LYS A 617 4.52 -7.20 -9.73
CA LYS A 617 3.86 -6.41 -10.79
C LYS A 617 3.26 -7.26 -11.91
N ILE A 618 3.67 -8.52 -12.03
CA ILE A 618 3.20 -9.39 -13.11
C ILE A 618 1.72 -9.71 -12.90
N ASN A 619 0.93 -9.45 -13.95
CA ASN A 619 -0.47 -9.81 -13.99
C ASN A 619 -0.64 -11.20 -14.62
N GLN A 620 -0.60 -12.24 -13.79
CA GLN A 620 -0.77 -13.62 -14.23
C GLN A 620 -2.19 -13.97 -14.71
N LEU A 621 -3.17 -13.13 -14.40
CA LEU A 621 -4.55 -13.25 -14.89
C LEU A 621 -4.76 -12.53 -16.24
N SER A 622 -3.74 -11.82 -16.73
CA SER A 622 -3.80 -11.13 -18.02
C SER A 622 -3.84 -12.13 -19.18
N ASN A 623 -4.57 -11.78 -20.24
CA ASN A 623 -4.47 -12.46 -21.53
C ASN A 623 -3.14 -12.20 -22.25
N ASP A 624 -2.34 -11.29 -21.70
CA ASP A 624 -0.97 -11.03 -22.12
C ASP A 624 -0.12 -10.68 -20.88
N PRO A 625 0.44 -11.70 -20.21
CA PRO A 625 1.33 -11.50 -19.06
C PRO A 625 2.70 -10.90 -19.43
N PHE A 626 3.06 -10.89 -20.73
CA PHE A 626 4.35 -10.40 -21.22
C PHE A 626 4.32 -8.92 -21.62
N GLY A 627 3.15 -8.34 -21.90
CA GLY A 627 2.97 -6.92 -22.22
C GLY A 627 3.08 -6.58 -23.72
N ASP A 628 2.85 -7.55 -24.61
CA ASP A 628 2.67 -7.34 -26.04
C ASP A 628 1.29 -6.73 -26.37
N GLU A 629 1.27 -5.48 -26.82
CA GLU A 629 0.14 -4.90 -27.53
C GLU A 629 -0.09 -5.63 -28.88
N GLY A 630 -0.70 -6.82 -28.89
CA GLY A 630 -0.92 -7.51 -30.17
C GLY A 630 -1.70 -8.82 -30.21
N LEU A 631 -1.73 -9.64 -29.15
CA LEU A 631 -2.44 -10.93 -29.19
C LEU A 631 -3.27 -11.17 -27.92
N HIS A 632 -4.59 -11.05 -28.02
CA HIS A 632 -5.51 -11.48 -26.97
C HIS A 632 -5.57 -13.01 -26.92
N LEU A 633 -4.71 -13.63 -26.11
CA LEU A 633 -4.73 -15.07 -25.88
C LEU A 633 -5.38 -15.35 -24.53
N THR A 634 -6.51 -16.05 -24.53
CA THR A 634 -7.06 -16.64 -23.30
C THR A 634 -6.21 -17.85 -22.91
N ASN A 635 -5.96 -18.04 -21.61
CA ASN A 635 -5.30 -19.24 -21.05
C ASN A 635 -3.81 -19.39 -21.43
N VAL A 636 -3.03 -18.32 -21.27
CA VAL A 636 -1.58 -18.36 -21.56
C VAL A 636 -0.86 -19.30 -20.57
N PRO A 637 -0.11 -20.31 -21.03
CA PRO A 637 0.67 -21.17 -20.15
C PRO A 637 1.87 -20.38 -19.62
N ILE A 638 1.86 -20.07 -18.32
CA ILE A 638 2.91 -19.28 -17.68
C ILE A 638 3.46 -19.92 -16.41
N GLY A 639 4.78 -19.80 -16.24
CA GLY A 639 5.50 -20.12 -15.01
C GLY A 639 6.43 -18.97 -14.64
N ILE A 640 6.61 -18.73 -13.33
CA ILE A 640 7.58 -17.78 -12.79
C ILE A 640 8.60 -18.58 -12.00
N PHE A 641 9.88 -18.43 -12.33
CA PHE A 641 10.96 -19.08 -11.59
C PHE A 641 12.06 -18.08 -11.23
N GLN A 642 12.74 -18.33 -10.12
CA GLN A 642 13.98 -17.65 -9.76
C GLN A 642 15.18 -18.54 -10.05
N GLN A 643 16.29 -17.92 -10.42
CA GLN A 643 17.59 -18.56 -10.57
C GLN A 643 18.60 -17.93 -9.61
N LYS A 644 19.19 -18.75 -8.75
CA LYS A 644 20.24 -18.36 -7.79
C LYS A 644 21.38 -19.37 -7.86
N ASP A 645 22.60 -18.94 -8.13
CA ASP A 645 23.78 -19.80 -8.24
C ASP A 645 23.57 -21.03 -9.16
N ASN A 646 22.94 -20.81 -10.33
CA ASN A 646 22.48 -21.83 -11.29
C ASN A 646 21.39 -22.79 -10.81
N LYS A 647 20.91 -22.68 -9.57
CA LYS A 647 19.74 -23.42 -9.08
C LYS A 647 18.46 -22.73 -9.54
N VAL A 648 17.50 -23.51 -10.05
CA VAL A 648 16.21 -23.02 -10.55
C VAL A 648 15.11 -23.43 -9.58
N GLU A 649 14.28 -22.47 -9.19
CA GLU A 649 13.14 -22.69 -8.31
C GLU A 649 11.89 -22.02 -8.88
N PHE A 650 10.86 -22.80 -9.17
CA PHE A 650 9.56 -22.27 -9.59
C PHE A 650 8.85 -21.66 -8.39
N LEU A 651 8.47 -20.39 -8.52
CA LEU A 651 7.71 -19.63 -7.53
C LEU A 651 6.20 -19.76 -7.77
N TYR A 652 5.82 -19.88 -9.04
CA TYR A 652 4.44 -19.98 -9.50
C TYR A 652 4.35 -20.70 -10.85
N THR A 653 3.31 -21.50 -11.04
CA THR A 653 2.88 -22.05 -12.32
C THR A 653 1.36 -22.08 -12.37
N ASN A 654 0.76 -21.84 -13.54
CA ASN A 654 -0.68 -22.03 -13.72
C ASN A 654 -0.98 -23.42 -14.30
N GLU A 655 -2.25 -23.85 -14.22
CA GLU A 655 -2.66 -25.18 -14.72
C GLU A 655 -2.34 -25.35 -16.22
N PHE A 656 -2.43 -24.29 -17.02
CA PHE A 656 -2.10 -24.33 -18.45
C PHE A 656 -0.62 -24.63 -18.69
N PHE A 657 0.27 -24.04 -17.89
CA PHE A 657 1.71 -24.32 -17.94
C PHE A 657 1.98 -25.79 -17.64
N LEU A 658 1.41 -26.32 -16.55
CA LEU A 658 1.57 -27.73 -16.17
C LEU A 658 1.04 -28.69 -17.25
N ASN A 659 -0.12 -28.37 -17.84
CA ASN A 659 -0.69 -29.15 -18.94
C ASN A 659 0.21 -29.16 -20.20
N GLU A 660 0.86 -28.02 -20.50
CA GLU A 660 1.81 -27.91 -21.60
C GLU A 660 3.10 -28.71 -21.30
N LEU A 661 3.61 -28.69 -20.06
CA LEU A 661 4.75 -29.52 -19.64
C LEU A 661 4.48 -31.01 -19.85
N VAL A 662 3.31 -31.49 -19.41
CA VAL A 662 2.91 -32.90 -19.59
C VAL A 662 2.86 -33.25 -21.07
N SER A 663 2.43 -32.32 -21.93
CA SER A 663 2.35 -32.55 -23.38
C SER A 663 3.71 -32.75 -24.05
N ILE A 664 4.78 -32.24 -23.44
CA ILE A 664 6.17 -32.38 -23.93
C ILE A 664 6.94 -33.46 -23.15
N GLY A 665 6.26 -34.27 -22.32
CA GLY A 665 6.86 -35.37 -21.58
C GLY A 665 7.60 -34.94 -20.31
N ILE A 666 7.22 -33.80 -19.73
CA ILE A 666 7.70 -33.32 -18.42
C ILE A 666 6.55 -33.40 -17.43
N GLU A 667 6.66 -34.26 -16.42
CA GLU A 667 5.57 -34.50 -15.47
C GLU A 667 5.43 -33.40 -14.41
N THR A 668 6.54 -32.78 -14.00
CA THR A 668 6.55 -31.77 -12.93
C THR A 668 7.49 -30.61 -13.22
N GLU A 669 7.25 -29.47 -12.57
CA GLU A 669 8.11 -28.29 -12.64
C GLU A 669 9.51 -28.54 -12.05
N GLU A 670 9.66 -29.43 -11.07
CA GLU A 670 10.97 -29.82 -10.53
C GLU A 670 11.81 -30.62 -11.53
N GLU A 671 11.16 -31.42 -12.38
CA GLU A 671 11.84 -32.08 -13.51
C GLU A 671 12.32 -31.04 -14.53
N LEU A 672 11.52 -30.03 -14.85
CA LEU A 672 11.94 -28.92 -15.71
C LEU A 672 13.10 -28.13 -15.09
N ALA A 673 13.02 -27.80 -13.80
CA ALA A 673 14.10 -27.12 -13.07
C ALA A 673 15.41 -27.90 -13.17
N ARG A 674 15.39 -29.21 -12.88
CA ARG A 674 16.58 -30.07 -13.03
C ARG A 674 17.12 -30.10 -14.45
N ARG A 675 16.28 -30.01 -15.48
CA ARG A 675 16.74 -29.95 -16.88
C ARG A 675 17.42 -28.62 -17.22
N LEU A 676 16.91 -27.51 -16.70
CA LEU A 676 17.53 -26.19 -16.83
C LEU A 676 18.88 -26.13 -16.09
N GLU A 677 18.96 -26.74 -14.90
CA GLU A 677 20.18 -26.79 -14.08
C GLU A 677 21.30 -27.64 -14.71
N ASN A 678 20.96 -28.80 -15.28
CA ASN A 678 21.97 -29.81 -15.60
C ASN A 678 22.80 -29.53 -16.87
N GLN A 679 22.43 -28.59 -17.75
CA GLN A 679 23.19 -28.21 -18.97
C GLN A 679 23.69 -29.35 -19.89
N ILE A 680 23.21 -30.60 -19.71
CA ILE A 680 23.73 -31.78 -20.43
C ILE A 680 23.39 -31.72 -21.92
N SER A 681 22.25 -31.13 -22.28
CA SER A 681 21.83 -30.97 -23.68
C SER A 681 22.26 -29.62 -24.26
N SER A 682 22.57 -29.60 -25.55
CA SER A 682 22.88 -28.36 -26.29
C SER A 682 21.75 -27.34 -26.22
N THR A 683 20.49 -27.81 -26.15
CA THR A 683 19.31 -26.97 -25.94
C THR A 683 19.28 -26.33 -24.56
N ALA A 684 19.51 -27.09 -23.49
CA ALA A 684 19.52 -26.56 -22.13
C ALA A 684 20.65 -25.54 -21.93
N LYS A 685 21.83 -25.81 -22.49
CA LYS A 685 22.96 -24.87 -22.47
C LYS A 685 22.61 -23.55 -23.17
N ARG A 686 21.99 -23.60 -24.35
CA ARG A 686 21.56 -22.41 -25.11
C ARG A 686 20.47 -21.63 -24.38
N ALA A 687 19.51 -22.32 -23.76
CA ALA A 687 18.47 -21.67 -22.97
C ALA A 687 19.09 -20.90 -21.78
N GLN A 688 20.09 -21.49 -21.12
CA GLN A 688 20.79 -20.84 -20.02
C GLN A 688 21.60 -19.62 -20.47
N GLU A 689 22.35 -19.72 -21.56
CA GLU A 689 23.10 -18.60 -22.15
C GLU A 689 22.15 -17.43 -22.53
N ALA A 690 20.96 -17.75 -23.04
CA ALA A 690 19.94 -16.75 -23.34
C ALA A 690 19.43 -16.08 -22.05
N LEU A 691 19.08 -16.85 -21.02
CA LEU A 691 18.62 -16.32 -19.73
C LEU A 691 19.66 -15.41 -19.07
N ASP A 692 20.91 -15.85 -19.01
CA ASP A 692 22.00 -15.10 -18.38
C ASP A 692 22.21 -13.73 -19.04
N SER A 693 22.02 -13.67 -20.37
CA SER A 693 22.15 -12.44 -21.16
C SER A 693 21.01 -11.44 -20.99
N LEU A 694 19.84 -11.85 -20.48
CA LEU A 694 18.69 -10.96 -20.33
C LEU A 694 18.89 -9.95 -19.20
N GLU A 695 18.80 -8.67 -19.54
CA GLU A 695 18.64 -7.60 -18.57
C GLU A 695 17.17 -7.48 -18.12
N TYR A 696 16.92 -6.77 -17.01
CA TYR A 696 15.57 -6.57 -16.50
C TYR A 696 14.63 -5.99 -17.57
N GLY A 697 13.47 -6.63 -17.74
CA GLY A 697 12.43 -6.23 -18.68
C GLY A 697 12.64 -6.75 -20.10
N GLU A 698 13.85 -7.22 -20.43
CA GLU A 698 14.12 -7.83 -21.72
C GLU A 698 13.50 -9.22 -21.83
N GLU A 699 13.21 -9.59 -23.06
CA GLU A 699 12.63 -10.87 -23.41
C GLU A 699 13.35 -11.55 -24.55
N THR A 700 13.20 -12.87 -24.61
CA THR A 700 13.69 -13.70 -25.69
C THR A 700 12.75 -14.86 -25.92
N SER A 701 12.80 -15.43 -27.11
CA SER A 701 12.02 -16.60 -27.48
C SER A 701 12.90 -17.60 -28.20
N MET A 702 12.66 -18.89 -27.96
CA MET A 702 13.39 -19.99 -28.54
C MET A 702 12.43 -21.10 -28.93
N ASP A 703 12.49 -21.51 -30.19
CA ASP A 703 11.80 -22.70 -30.68
C ASP A 703 12.81 -23.83 -30.84
N TYR A 704 12.49 -25.02 -30.36
CA TYR A 704 13.31 -26.21 -30.55
C TYR A 704 12.47 -27.47 -30.65
N ILE A 705 13.10 -28.55 -31.12
CA ILE A 705 12.44 -29.84 -31.31
C ILE A 705 12.94 -30.78 -30.23
N ASP A 706 12.00 -31.37 -29.50
CA ASP A 706 12.26 -32.44 -28.54
C ASP A 706 11.40 -33.66 -28.92
N GLY A 707 12.05 -34.72 -29.39
CA GLY A 707 11.37 -35.85 -30.03
C GLY A 707 10.56 -35.41 -31.26
N ASN A 708 9.23 -35.60 -31.23
CA ASN A 708 8.30 -35.19 -32.30
C ASN A 708 7.55 -33.87 -31.99
N ASN A 709 7.89 -33.20 -30.89
CA ASN A 709 7.21 -31.97 -30.46
C ASN A 709 8.04 -30.74 -30.85
N LEU A 710 7.42 -29.79 -31.55
CA LEU A 710 7.94 -28.45 -31.76
C LEU A 710 7.53 -27.62 -30.53
N ILE A 711 8.52 -27.22 -29.75
CA ILE A 711 8.32 -26.51 -28.48
C ILE A 711 8.75 -25.06 -28.67
N ALA A 712 7.83 -24.14 -28.42
CA ALA A 712 8.10 -22.72 -28.35
C ALA A 712 8.25 -22.28 -26.89
N LEU A 713 9.37 -21.65 -26.58
CA LEU A 713 9.69 -21.08 -25.28
C LEU A 713 9.76 -19.57 -25.39
N ARG A 714 9.21 -18.88 -24.39
CA ARG A 714 9.39 -17.44 -24.21
C ARG A 714 9.85 -17.17 -22.80
N TYR A 715 10.81 -16.27 -22.65
CA TYR A 715 11.34 -15.82 -21.37
C TYR A 715 11.34 -14.31 -21.30
N LYS A 716 11.05 -13.76 -20.12
CA LYS A 716 11.22 -12.34 -19.80
C LYS A 716 11.85 -12.22 -18.43
N ASN A 717 12.92 -11.45 -18.29
CA ASN A 717 13.49 -11.15 -16.97
C ASN A 717 12.59 -10.13 -16.26
N ILE A 718 12.01 -10.53 -15.13
CA ILE A 718 11.01 -9.74 -14.42
C ILE A 718 11.51 -9.16 -13.10
N ALA A 719 12.63 -9.64 -12.56
CA ALA A 719 13.25 -9.08 -11.37
C ALA A 719 14.74 -9.46 -11.28
N VAL A 720 15.54 -8.56 -10.73
CA VAL A 720 16.98 -8.76 -10.51
C VAL A 720 17.31 -8.39 -9.07
N ALA A 721 18.01 -9.28 -8.37
CA ALA A 721 18.66 -9.02 -7.09
C ALA A 721 20.16 -9.31 -7.20
N LYS A 722 20.92 -8.97 -6.15
CA LYS A 722 22.37 -9.14 -6.13
C LYS A 722 22.84 -10.58 -6.39
N ASP A 723 22.07 -11.56 -5.93
CA ASP A 723 22.41 -13.00 -5.98
C ASP A 723 21.48 -13.84 -6.86
N ARG A 724 20.47 -13.23 -7.49
CA ARG A 724 19.42 -13.97 -8.21
C ARG A 724 18.71 -13.13 -9.27
N LYS A 725 18.12 -13.80 -10.26
CA LYS A 725 17.19 -13.22 -11.24
C LYS A 725 15.88 -14.00 -11.23
N ALA A 726 14.77 -13.36 -11.55
CA ALA A 726 13.49 -14.03 -11.79
C ALA A 726 13.06 -13.87 -13.23
N TYR A 727 12.45 -14.91 -13.76
CA TYR A 727 11.99 -14.97 -15.14
C TYR A 727 10.53 -15.39 -15.20
N LEU A 728 9.78 -14.71 -16.06
CA LEU A 728 8.49 -15.18 -16.55
C LEU A 728 8.75 -16.06 -17.77
N MET A 729 8.16 -17.25 -17.78
CA MET A 729 8.33 -18.28 -18.79
C MET A 729 6.99 -18.67 -19.39
N SER A 730 6.96 -18.91 -20.70
CA SER A 730 5.85 -19.59 -21.37
C SER A 730 6.39 -20.75 -22.19
N VAL A 731 5.67 -21.87 -22.15
CA VAL A 731 5.97 -23.09 -22.90
C VAL A 731 4.75 -23.44 -23.73
N ARG A 732 4.95 -23.70 -25.02
CA ARG A 732 3.89 -24.20 -25.90
C ARG A 732 4.36 -25.34 -26.78
N ASN A 733 3.58 -26.40 -26.84
CA ASN A 733 3.77 -27.46 -27.82
C ASN A 733 3.02 -27.11 -29.12
N LEU A 734 3.71 -26.46 -30.04
CA LEU A 734 3.14 -26.09 -31.33
C LEU A 734 2.70 -27.32 -32.13
N SER A 735 3.31 -28.50 -31.95
CA SER A 735 2.87 -29.73 -32.63
C SER A 735 1.42 -30.12 -32.30
N LYS A 736 0.92 -29.77 -31.11
CA LYS A 736 -0.50 -29.94 -30.73
C LYS A 736 -1.41 -28.94 -31.45
N GLU A 737 -1.02 -27.67 -31.54
CA GLU A 737 -1.78 -26.64 -32.25
C GLU A 737 -1.85 -26.94 -33.76
N TYR A 738 -0.75 -27.44 -34.35
CA TYR A 738 -0.70 -27.87 -35.75
C TYR A 738 -1.52 -29.13 -36.04
N SER A 739 -1.82 -29.97 -35.04
CA SER A 739 -2.70 -31.14 -35.23
C SER A 739 -4.17 -30.77 -35.54
N VAL A 740 -4.59 -29.54 -35.23
CA VAL A 740 -5.91 -28.98 -35.61
C VAL A 740 -5.92 -28.47 -37.06
N LEU A 741 -4.75 -28.10 -37.62
CA LEU A 741 -4.59 -27.71 -39.03
C LEU A 741 -3.97 -28.87 -39.83
N ARG A 742 -4.81 -29.86 -40.09
CA ARG A 742 -4.51 -31.02 -40.93
C ARG A 742 -4.10 -30.58 -42.35
N ASN A 743 -2.81 -30.63 -42.67
CA ASN A 743 -2.30 -30.88 -44.02
C ASN A 743 -0.98 -31.67 -43.95
N MET A 744 -1.16 -32.98 -43.83
CA MET A 744 -0.15 -34.04 -43.93
C MET A 744 0.54 -34.01 -45.30
N ARG A 745 1.75 -33.43 -45.37
CA ARG A 745 2.83 -33.69 -46.36
C ARG A 745 4.02 -32.74 -46.22
N LEU A 746 3.88 -31.62 -45.50
CA LEU A 746 4.94 -30.64 -45.31
C LEU A 746 5.91 -30.96 -44.14
N ASP A 747 5.54 -31.83 -43.21
CA ASP A 747 6.24 -31.95 -41.92
C ASP A 747 7.52 -32.80 -41.97
N GLU A 748 7.59 -33.88 -42.74
CA GLU A 748 8.86 -34.61 -42.95
C GLU A 748 9.88 -33.75 -43.72
N THR A 749 9.39 -32.95 -44.67
CA THR A 749 10.22 -32.02 -45.45
C THR A 749 10.74 -30.88 -44.58
N LYS A 750 9.92 -30.32 -43.68
CA LYS A 750 10.34 -29.28 -42.74
C LYS A 750 11.32 -29.80 -41.68
N GLN A 751 11.10 -31.00 -41.13
CA GLN A 751 12.05 -31.64 -40.22
C GLN A 751 13.42 -31.90 -40.88
N THR A 752 13.41 -32.27 -42.15
CA THR A 752 14.64 -32.44 -42.96
C THR A 752 15.34 -31.09 -43.20
N ILE A 753 14.58 -30.01 -43.46
CA ILE A 753 15.12 -28.66 -43.63
C ILE A 753 15.75 -28.14 -42.32
N TYR A 754 15.11 -28.39 -41.17
CA TYR A 754 15.60 -27.97 -39.85
C TYR A 754 16.92 -28.65 -39.44
N ALA A 755 17.15 -29.89 -39.90
CA ALA A 755 18.39 -30.62 -39.64
C ALA A 755 19.53 -30.26 -40.61
N LEU A 756 19.21 -29.70 -41.79
CA LEU A 756 20.17 -29.53 -42.89
C LEU A 756 20.59 -28.08 -43.16
N PHE A 757 19.83 -27.08 -42.72
CA PHE A 757 20.07 -25.67 -43.06
C PHE A 757 20.05 -24.75 -41.83
N ASP A 758 20.84 -23.68 -41.89
CA ASP A 758 20.84 -22.56 -40.93
C ASP A 758 19.85 -21.46 -41.36
N GLN A 759 19.73 -21.17 -42.66
CA GLN A 759 18.77 -20.19 -43.20
C GLN A 759 18.30 -20.61 -44.60
N VAL A 760 17.05 -20.29 -44.95
CA VAL A 760 16.49 -20.48 -46.30
C VAL A 760 15.64 -19.27 -46.67
N TYR A 761 15.92 -18.71 -47.84
CA TYR A 761 15.23 -17.58 -48.44
C TYR A 761 14.65 -18.00 -49.79
N LEU A 762 13.49 -17.45 -50.13
CA LEU A 762 12.94 -17.45 -51.47
C LEU A 762 13.18 -16.06 -52.08
N VAL A 763 13.91 -16.04 -53.19
CA VAL A 763 14.37 -14.83 -53.84
C VAL A 763 13.68 -14.70 -55.19
N ASN A 764 12.96 -13.60 -55.39
CA ASN A 764 12.40 -13.26 -56.70
C ASN A 764 13.36 -12.32 -57.44
N LEU A 765 14.03 -12.85 -58.47
CA LEU A 765 15.07 -12.11 -59.20
C LEU A 765 14.51 -10.96 -60.04
N LYS A 766 13.24 -11.07 -60.49
CA LYS A 766 12.59 -10.06 -61.33
C LYS A 766 12.15 -8.83 -60.54
N ASN A 767 11.65 -9.05 -59.33
CA ASN A 767 11.10 -7.99 -58.48
C ASN A 767 12.09 -7.51 -57.41
N ASN A 768 13.30 -8.11 -57.35
CA ASN A 768 14.33 -7.82 -56.35
C ASN A 768 13.83 -8.03 -54.90
N THR A 769 12.90 -8.96 -54.69
CA THR A 769 12.30 -9.23 -53.38
C THR A 769 12.81 -10.50 -52.75
N VAL A 770 12.93 -10.50 -51.43
CA VAL A 770 13.30 -11.69 -50.65
C VAL A 770 12.22 -11.98 -49.63
N GLU A 771 11.83 -13.24 -49.56
CA GLU A 771 10.99 -13.80 -48.52
C GLU A 771 11.79 -14.80 -47.70
N THR A 772 11.83 -14.63 -46.39
CA THR A 772 12.51 -15.58 -45.50
C THR A 772 11.60 -16.80 -45.28
N ILE A 773 12.02 -17.96 -45.78
CA ILE A 773 11.29 -19.23 -45.64
C ILE A 773 11.63 -19.90 -44.32
N TYR A 774 12.89 -19.82 -43.88
CA TYR A 774 13.36 -20.43 -42.64
C TYR A 774 14.61 -19.74 -42.09
N THR A 775 14.76 -19.68 -40.76
CA THR A 775 15.96 -19.21 -40.06
C THR A 775 16.10 -19.98 -38.75
N HIS A 776 17.27 -20.57 -38.53
CA HIS A 776 17.63 -21.29 -37.31
C HIS A 776 17.86 -20.33 -36.14
N VAL A 777 17.42 -20.71 -34.94
CA VAL A 777 17.51 -19.89 -33.71
C VAL A 777 18.97 -19.63 -33.32
N GLY A 778 19.31 -18.37 -33.00
CA GLY A 778 20.67 -17.90 -32.68
C GLY A 778 21.22 -16.84 -33.67
N LEU A 779 20.56 -16.68 -34.82
CA LEU A 779 20.79 -15.59 -35.76
C LEU A 779 19.65 -14.58 -35.63
N LYS A 780 19.97 -13.28 -35.59
CA LYS A 780 18.95 -12.21 -35.48
C LYS A 780 17.90 -12.39 -36.59
N LYS A 781 16.62 -12.53 -36.22
CA LYS A 781 15.50 -12.50 -37.16
C LYS A 781 15.49 -11.11 -37.81
N GLU A 782 15.90 -11.02 -39.07
CA GLU A 782 15.93 -9.75 -39.78
C GLU A 782 14.53 -9.38 -40.25
N ASN A 783 13.68 -8.98 -39.30
CA ASN A 783 12.41 -8.34 -39.59
C ASN A 783 12.74 -6.98 -40.22
N ASN A 784 12.83 -6.90 -41.55
CA ASN A 784 12.65 -5.71 -42.43
C ASN A 784 13.46 -5.71 -43.74
N ILE A 785 14.06 -6.81 -44.20
CA ILE A 785 14.71 -6.82 -45.52
C ILE A 785 13.76 -7.40 -46.57
N SER A 786 13.09 -6.52 -47.30
CA SER A 786 12.25 -6.88 -48.46
C SER A 786 13.02 -6.83 -49.79
N ASN A 787 14.31 -6.45 -49.78
CA ASN A 787 15.13 -6.20 -50.96
C ASN A 787 16.42 -7.04 -51.00
N LEU A 788 16.66 -7.76 -52.09
CA LEU A 788 17.79 -8.68 -52.24
C LEU A 788 19.15 -7.96 -52.28
N THR A 789 19.25 -6.80 -52.93
CA THR A 789 20.48 -6.00 -52.95
C THR A 789 20.89 -5.57 -51.53
N GLN A 790 19.93 -5.14 -50.70
CA GLN A 790 20.19 -4.78 -49.31
C GLN A 790 20.62 -5.98 -48.46
N LEU A 791 20.04 -7.16 -48.70
CA LEU A 791 20.44 -8.40 -48.03
C LEU A 791 21.90 -8.75 -48.33
N ILE A 792 22.30 -8.71 -49.61
CA ILE A 792 23.67 -9.02 -50.05
C ILE A 792 24.67 -8.04 -49.43
N ASP A 793 24.40 -6.74 -49.55
CA ASP A 793 25.27 -5.67 -49.06
C ASP A 793 25.52 -5.75 -47.56
N LYS A 794 24.45 -6.00 -46.80
CA LYS A 794 24.51 -6.14 -45.35
C LYS A 794 25.26 -7.41 -44.96
N THR A 795 24.91 -8.55 -45.56
CA THR A 795 25.54 -9.84 -45.28
C THR A 795 27.04 -9.79 -45.56
N ALA A 796 27.46 -9.21 -46.70
CA ALA A 796 28.86 -9.01 -47.04
C ALA A 796 29.61 -8.14 -46.01
N LYS A 797 29.01 -7.04 -45.56
CA LYS A 797 29.66 -6.07 -44.65
C LYS A 797 29.73 -6.54 -43.20
N THR A 798 28.71 -7.25 -42.71
CA THR A 798 28.56 -7.55 -41.29
C THR A 798 28.77 -9.02 -40.93
N MET A 799 28.49 -9.95 -41.85
CA MET A 799 28.47 -11.38 -41.54
C MET A 799 29.54 -12.21 -42.26
N ILE A 800 30.05 -11.75 -43.43
CA ILE A 800 31.10 -12.46 -44.17
C ILE A 800 32.49 -11.95 -43.75
N TYR A 801 33.40 -12.88 -43.48
CA TYR A 801 34.80 -12.58 -43.14
C TYR A 801 35.46 -11.73 -44.23
N ILE A 802 36.34 -10.81 -43.85
CA ILE A 802 36.81 -9.75 -44.76
C ILE A 802 37.45 -10.28 -46.07
N ASP A 803 38.22 -11.37 -46.02
CA ASP A 803 38.83 -11.99 -47.20
C ASP A 803 37.85 -12.74 -48.11
N ASP A 804 36.65 -13.06 -47.62
CA ASP A 804 35.63 -13.82 -48.38
C ASP A 804 34.60 -12.90 -49.05
N ARG A 805 34.64 -11.58 -48.79
CA ARG A 805 33.59 -10.63 -49.20
C ARG A 805 33.47 -10.45 -50.70
N ASP A 806 34.59 -10.26 -51.40
CA ASP A 806 34.58 -10.04 -52.85
C ASP A 806 34.06 -11.29 -53.58
N ARG A 807 34.49 -12.47 -53.12
CA ARG A 807 34.02 -13.78 -53.61
C ARG A 807 32.53 -13.99 -53.34
N PHE A 808 32.04 -13.58 -52.17
CA PHE A 808 30.61 -13.63 -51.84
C PHE A 808 29.77 -12.68 -52.70
N ILE A 809 30.25 -11.47 -52.98
CA ILE A 809 29.55 -10.51 -53.85
C ILE A 809 29.47 -11.05 -55.29
N GLU A 810 30.55 -11.65 -55.79
CA GLU A 810 30.58 -12.31 -57.10
C GLU A 810 29.65 -13.54 -57.14
N PHE A 811 29.62 -14.34 -56.07
CA PHE A 811 28.67 -15.43 -55.90
C PHE A 811 27.21 -14.95 -55.96
N MET A 812 26.89 -13.81 -55.34
CA MET A 812 25.54 -13.23 -55.31
C MET A 812 25.20 -12.29 -56.48
N ASN A 813 26.05 -12.18 -57.51
CA ASN A 813 25.82 -11.25 -58.63
C ASN A 813 24.55 -11.58 -59.43
N LEU A 814 23.57 -10.68 -59.39
CA LEU A 814 22.22 -10.85 -59.93
C LEU A 814 22.16 -11.06 -61.44
N GLU A 815 23.08 -10.49 -62.20
CA GLU A 815 23.07 -10.58 -63.67
C GLU A 815 23.48 -11.97 -64.18
N ASP A 816 24.23 -12.73 -63.36
CA ASP A 816 24.83 -14.01 -63.74
C ASP A 816 24.27 -15.21 -62.96
N ILE A 817 23.41 -15.00 -61.95
CA ILE A 817 22.79 -16.11 -61.18
C ILE A 817 21.98 -17.03 -62.10
N ASN A 818 21.18 -16.48 -63.02
CA ASN A 818 20.36 -17.28 -63.93
C ASN A 818 21.22 -18.09 -64.91
N THR A 819 22.27 -17.48 -65.47
CA THR A 819 23.19 -18.16 -66.41
C THR A 819 23.96 -19.28 -65.73
N ARG A 820 24.41 -19.09 -64.47
CA ARG A 820 25.07 -20.15 -63.69
C ARG A 820 24.11 -21.28 -63.33
N LEU A 821 22.88 -20.96 -62.91
CA LEU A 821 21.86 -21.96 -62.58
C LEU A 821 21.35 -22.72 -63.81
N GLU A 822 21.33 -22.12 -65.00
CA GLU A 822 20.97 -22.82 -66.25
C GLU A 822 21.95 -23.95 -66.60
N ASN A 823 23.23 -23.80 -66.22
CA ASN A 823 24.26 -24.78 -66.53
C ASN A 823 24.35 -25.92 -65.49
N THR A 824 24.13 -25.63 -64.20
CA THR A 824 24.39 -26.60 -63.11
C THR A 824 23.18 -26.97 -62.26
N HIS A 825 22.02 -26.30 -62.45
CA HIS A 825 20.79 -26.41 -61.66
C HIS A 825 20.90 -26.02 -60.17
N VAL A 826 22.07 -26.14 -59.57
CA VAL A 826 22.42 -25.70 -58.22
C VAL A 826 23.81 -25.08 -58.27
N VAL A 827 24.01 -23.95 -57.58
CA VAL A 827 25.32 -23.30 -57.42
C VAL A 827 25.59 -23.18 -55.94
N SER A 828 26.72 -23.70 -55.47
CA SER A 828 27.06 -23.72 -54.05
C SER A 828 28.50 -23.28 -53.81
N GLU A 829 28.76 -22.51 -52.77
CA GLU A 829 30.10 -22.10 -52.37
C GLU A 829 30.24 -21.97 -50.85
N ALA A 830 31.46 -22.12 -50.31
CA ALA A 830 31.73 -22.05 -48.89
C ALA A 830 32.36 -20.71 -48.48
N PHE A 831 31.80 -20.09 -47.42
CA PHE A 831 32.26 -18.82 -46.86
C PHE A 831 32.41 -18.90 -45.34
N ARG A 832 33.30 -18.08 -44.77
CA ARG A 832 33.39 -17.87 -43.32
C ARG A 832 32.32 -16.87 -42.89
N TYR A 833 31.37 -17.35 -42.10
CA TYR A 833 30.19 -16.63 -41.62
C TYR A 833 30.28 -16.37 -40.12
N ALA A 834 29.95 -15.14 -39.69
CA ALA A 834 30.08 -14.68 -38.32
C ALA A 834 28.98 -15.23 -37.40
N GLU A 835 29.38 -15.70 -36.22
CA GLU A 835 28.47 -16.05 -35.11
C GLU A 835 28.49 -14.95 -34.02
N SER A 836 27.52 -14.97 -33.10
CA SER A 836 27.29 -13.95 -32.06
C SER A 836 28.47 -13.71 -31.08
N SER A 837 29.52 -14.53 -31.13
CA SER A 837 30.71 -14.50 -30.25
C SER A 837 31.96 -13.86 -30.88
N MET A 838 31.85 -13.16 -32.01
CA MET A 838 32.99 -12.65 -32.82
C MET A 838 33.88 -13.76 -33.45
N GLU A 839 33.40 -15.00 -33.48
CA GLU A 839 34.07 -16.13 -34.13
C GLU A 839 33.45 -16.40 -35.52
N TYR A 840 34.28 -16.79 -36.51
CA TYR A 840 33.83 -17.09 -37.87
C TYR A 840 33.90 -18.58 -38.17
N LYS A 841 32.81 -19.18 -38.66
CA LYS A 841 32.75 -20.59 -39.03
C LYS A 841 32.42 -20.79 -40.50
N TRP A 842 32.92 -21.89 -41.07
CA TRP A 842 32.62 -22.23 -42.46
C TRP A 842 31.16 -22.67 -42.62
N ARG A 843 30.49 -22.11 -43.63
CA ARG A 843 29.13 -22.43 -44.04
C ARG A 843 29.07 -22.56 -45.56
N ILE A 844 28.20 -23.44 -46.06
CA ILE A 844 27.91 -23.56 -47.48
C ILE A 844 26.68 -22.71 -47.78
N PHE A 845 26.81 -21.84 -48.78
CA PHE A 845 25.78 -21.03 -49.37
C PHE A 845 25.38 -21.69 -50.68
N GLU A 846 24.08 -21.82 -50.94
CA GLU A 846 23.57 -22.57 -52.08
C GLU A 846 22.37 -21.87 -52.71
N LEU A 847 22.39 -21.74 -54.03
CA LEU A 847 21.33 -21.19 -54.86
C LEU A 847 20.76 -22.29 -55.76
N SER A 848 19.44 -22.39 -55.85
CA SER A 848 18.75 -23.36 -56.72
C SER A 848 17.39 -22.83 -57.18
N TYR A 849 16.85 -23.30 -58.31
CA TYR A 849 15.50 -22.89 -58.72
C TYR A 849 14.42 -23.45 -57.78
N ALA A 850 13.46 -22.62 -57.38
CA ALA A 850 12.34 -23.03 -56.54
C ALA A 850 11.29 -23.81 -57.35
N ASN A 851 10.66 -23.11 -58.32
CA ASN A 851 9.57 -23.64 -59.15
C ASN A 851 9.63 -23.14 -60.60
N ASN A 852 10.17 -21.95 -60.86
CA ASN A 852 10.33 -21.33 -62.19
C ASN A 852 11.65 -20.55 -62.27
N LYS A 853 12.00 -19.99 -63.44
CA LYS A 853 13.26 -19.24 -63.65
C LYS A 853 13.34 -17.88 -62.96
N ASP A 854 12.23 -17.39 -62.41
CA ASP A 854 12.15 -16.08 -61.76
C ASP A 854 12.29 -16.18 -60.22
N GLU A 855 12.23 -17.40 -59.66
CA GLU A 855 12.28 -17.68 -58.22
C GLU A 855 13.42 -18.65 -57.86
N VAL A 856 14.34 -18.18 -57.01
CA VAL A 856 15.53 -18.92 -56.56
C VAL A 856 15.46 -19.14 -55.06
N ILE A 857 15.71 -20.36 -54.62
CA ILE A 857 15.95 -20.71 -53.22
C ILE A 857 17.41 -20.38 -52.90
N PHE A 858 17.63 -19.50 -51.93
CA PHE A 858 18.93 -19.22 -51.35
C PHE A 858 19.02 -19.82 -49.95
N SER A 859 19.92 -20.78 -49.74
CA SER A 859 20.05 -21.49 -48.47
C SER A 859 21.48 -21.47 -47.93
N ILE A 860 21.60 -21.52 -46.60
CA ILE A 860 22.86 -21.54 -45.87
C ILE A 860 22.84 -22.78 -44.98
N ARG A 861 23.93 -23.54 -44.93
CA ARG A 861 24.05 -24.74 -44.09
C ARG A 861 25.45 -24.94 -43.51
N PRO A 862 25.57 -25.68 -42.38
CA PRO A 862 26.88 -26.03 -41.83
C PRO A 862 27.73 -26.86 -42.79
N LEU A 863 29.03 -26.55 -42.84
CA LEU A 863 30.02 -27.37 -43.55
C LEU A 863 30.46 -28.53 -42.64
N ASP A 864 30.25 -29.77 -43.09
CA ASP A 864 30.74 -30.98 -42.42
C ASP A 864 32.28 -30.98 -42.37
N GLU A 865 32.87 -30.90 -41.17
CA GLU A 865 34.33 -30.83 -40.99
C GLU A 865 35.07 -32.04 -41.56
N SER A 866 34.43 -33.21 -41.62
CA SER A 866 35.01 -34.41 -42.22
C SER A 866 35.18 -34.31 -43.74
N LYS A 867 34.44 -33.40 -44.38
CA LYS A 867 34.48 -33.09 -45.82
C LYS A 867 35.10 -31.73 -46.12
N LYS A 868 35.59 -31.00 -45.11
CA LYS A 868 36.23 -29.67 -45.25
C LYS A 868 37.34 -29.67 -46.30
N ASN A 869 38.16 -30.72 -46.31
CA ASN A 869 39.21 -30.89 -47.33
C ASN A 869 38.64 -31.20 -48.73
N VAL A 870 37.50 -31.87 -48.87
CA VAL A 870 36.89 -32.16 -50.19
C VAL A 870 36.36 -30.89 -50.86
N TYR A 871 35.80 -29.96 -50.08
CA TYR A 871 35.33 -28.66 -50.59
C TYR A 871 36.47 -27.65 -50.79
N LEU A 872 37.50 -27.67 -49.94
CA LEU A 872 38.69 -26.80 -50.08
C LEU A 872 39.68 -27.30 -51.15
N ASN A 873 39.66 -28.58 -51.52
CA ASN A 873 40.60 -29.18 -52.48
C ASN A 873 40.17 -29.10 -53.96
N PHE A 874 39.05 -28.45 -54.30
CA PHE A 874 38.67 -28.28 -55.71
C PHE A 874 39.39 -27.13 -56.42
N HIS A 875 40.29 -26.41 -55.77
CA HIS A 875 41.23 -25.46 -56.39
C HIS A 875 42.66 -25.83 -56.01
N GLY A 876 43.10 -26.99 -56.52
CA GLY A 876 44.45 -27.50 -56.37
C GLY A 876 45.33 -27.18 -57.59
N TYR A 877 46.52 -26.66 -57.30
CA TYR A 877 47.85 -26.90 -57.88
C TYR A 877 48.62 -25.56 -57.91
N SER A 878 49.82 -25.41 -57.35
CA SER A 878 50.81 -26.36 -56.84
C SER A 878 51.82 -25.61 -55.95
N VAL A 879 52.31 -26.24 -54.89
CA VAL A 879 53.56 -25.83 -54.24
C VAL A 879 54.72 -26.48 -54.98
N SER A 880 55.57 -25.70 -55.66
CA SER A 880 57.03 -25.73 -55.41
C SER A 880 57.78 -24.63 -56.18
N LYS A 881 58.61 -23.89 -55.43
CA LYS A 881 59.72 -23.01 -55.85
C LYS A 881 59.38 -21.81 -56.74
N ASP A 882 58.66 -20.88 -56.15
CA ASP A 882 59.11 -19.48 -56.02
C ASP A 882 58.28 -18.88 -54.89
N THR A 883 58.90 -18.55 -53.75
CA THR A 883 58.16 -17.73 -52.78
C THR A 883 58.05 -16.37 -53.44
N GLY A 884 56.92 -16.06 -54.07
CA GLY A 884 56.62 -14.76 -54.66
C GLY A 884 56.78 -13.57 -53.70
N LEU A 885 57.18 -13.80 -52.44
CA LEU A 885 57.92 -12.86 -51.61
C LEU A 885 59.27 -12.49 -52.25
N THR A 886 59.24 -11.55 -53.19
CA THR A 886 60.43 -10.76 -53.54
C THR A 886 60.70 -9.73 -52.43
N GLU A 887 61.94 -9.26 -52.30
CA GLU A 887 62.23 -8.09 -51.45
C GLU A 887 61.34 -6.90 -51.82
N GLU A 888 60.97 -6.79 -53.09
CA GLU A 888 60.04 -5.80 -53.62
C GLU A 888 58.60 -5.99 -53.10
N ALA A 889 58.08 -7.22 -53.05
CA ALA A 889 56.75 -7.51 -52.49
C ALA A 889 56.70 -7.26 -50.96
N LEU A 890 57.77 -7.61 -50.24
CA LEU A 890 57.93 -7.31 -48.81
C LEU A 890 58.02 -5.80 -48.56
N TRP A 891 58.80 -5.08 -49.36
CA TRP A 891 58.96 -3.64 -49.28
C TRP A 891 57.66 -2.89 -49.60
N ASN A 892 56.94 -3.31 -50.64
CA ASN A 892 55.64 -2.72 -51.00
C ASN A 892 54.60 -2.96 -49.90
N THR A 893 54.57 -4.15 -49.30
CA THR A 893 53.68 -4.46 -48.17
C THR A 893 54.03 -3.63 -46.93
N LEU A 894 55.32 -3.51 -46.58
CA LEU A 894 55.77 -2.67 -45.46
C LEU A 894 55.48 -1.19 -45.69
N LYS A 895 55.61 -0.71 -46.93
CA LYS A 895 55.28 0.66 -47.30
C LYS A 895 53.78 0.91 -47.14
N ASP A 896 52.92 0.02 -47.62
CA ASP A 896 51.48 0.28 -47.70
C ASP A 896 50.69 -0.05 -46.43
N GLN A 897 51.19 -0.98 -45.59
CA GLN A 897 50.44 -1.50 -44.43
C GLN A 897 50.96 -1.01 -43.07
N VAL A 898 52.12 -0.35 -42.99
CA VAL A 898 52.66 0.12 -41.71
C VAL A 898 51.93 1.38 -41.22
N PRO A 899 51.36 1.38 -39.99
CA PRO A 899 50.63 2.50 -39.41
C PRO A 899 51.56 3.59 -38.84
N ALA A 900 52.63 3.92 -39.57
CA ALA A 900 53.57 4.99 -39.26
C ALA A 900 53.93 5.74 -40.54
N GLY A 901 54.21 7.05 -40.42
CA GLY A 901 54.62 7.87 -41.56
C GLY A 901 56.08 7.59 -41.93
N LEU A 902 56.32 6.69 -42.89
CA LEU A 902 57.65 6.33 -43.37
C LEU A 902 58.14 7.31 -44.44
N PHE A 903 59.41 7.67 -44.38
CA PHE A 903 60.08 8.54 -45.34
C PHE A 903 61.55 8.16 -45.52
N TRP A 904 62.09 8.40 -46.72
CA TRP A 904 63.52 8.26 -46.98
C TRP A 904 64.03 9.40 -47.83
N LYS A 905 65.28 9.79 -47.56
CA LYS A 905 65.93 10.96 -48.16
C LYS A 905 67.33 10.62 -48.67
N ASP A 906 67.79 11.38 -49.64
CA ASP A 906 69.15 11.33 -50.14
C ASP A 906 70.15 11.98 -49.16
N THR A 907 71.43 11.96 -49.52
CA THR A 907 72.50 12.58 -48.72
C THR A 907 72.41 14.11 -48.64
N ASN A 908 71.56 14.75 -49.45
CA ASN A 908 71.28 16.19 -49.42
C ASN A 908 70.02 16.54 -48.62
N ARG A 909 69.46 15.59 -47.86
CA ARG A 909 68.22 15.73 -47.06
C ARG A 909 66.95 15.96 -47.90
N ARG A 910 66.97 15.60 -49.18
CA ARG A 910 65.82 15.71 -50.08
C ARG A 910 65.04 14.40 -50.09
N PHE A 911 63.71 14.48 -50.01
CA PHE A 911 62.83 13.30 -50.03
C PHE A 911 63.00 12.53 -51.34
N VAL A 912 63.35 11.26 -51.22
CA VAL A 912 63.37 10.31 -52.34
C VAL A 912 62.08 9.50 -52.36
N GLY A 913 61.40 9.38 -51.22
CA GLY A 913 60.03 8.89 -51.18
C GLY A 913 59.45 8.79 -49.78
N VAL A 914 58.15 8.54 -49.76
CA VAL A 914 57.33 8.41 -48.56
C VAL A 914 56.28 7.31 -48.77
N ASN A 915 55.72 6.80 -47.67
CA ASN A 915 54.62 5.84 -47.75
C ASN A 915 53.23 6.49 -47.81
N LYS A 916 52.19 5.67 -48.04
CA LYS A 916 50.80 6.14 -48.12
C LYS A 916 50.36 6.85 -46.83
N MET A 917 50.68 6.28 -45.66
CA MET A 917 50.33 6.88 -44.37
C MET A 917 50.94 8.28 -44.18
N PHE A 918 52.20 8.49 -44.56
CA PHE A 918 52.84 9.82 -44.53
C PHE A 918 52.07 10.83 -45.40
N ARG A 919 51.68 10.44 -46.61
CA ARG A 919 50.91 11.31 -47.53
C ARG A 919 49.52 11.63 -46.99
N ASP A 920 48.81 10.61 -46.52
CA ASP A 920 47.45 10.74 -46.00
C ASP A 920 47.42 11.62 -44.74
N TYR A 921 48.44 11.49 -43.89
CA TYR A 921 48.63 12.31 -42.70
C TYR A 921 48.75 13.78 -43.09
N TYR A 922 49.77 14.18 -43.86
CA TYR A 922 49.99 15.58 -44.25
C TYR A 922 49.07 16.11 -45.36
N GLY A 923 48.24 15.26 -45.98
CA GLY A 923 47.33 15.65 -47.06
C GLY A 923 48.01 15.87 -48.41
N ILE A 924 49.09 15.14 -48.68
CA ILE A 924 49.89 15.25 -49.92
C ILE A 924 49.20 14.45 -51.03
N LYS A 925 48.89 15.09 -52.16
CA LYS A 925 48.07 14.51 -53.23
C LYS A 925 48.87 13.66 -54.21
N SER A 926 50.10 14.07 -54.54
CA SER A 926 51.02 13.32 -55.41
C SER A 926 52.42 13.17 -54.79
N LEU A 927 53.17 12.14 -55.20
CA LEU A 927 54.58 12.02 -54.83
C LEU A 927 55.43 13.16 -55.42
N ASP A 928 55.02 13.74 -56.56
CA ASP A 928 55.70 14.88 -57.18
C ASP A 928 55.65 16.14 -56.31
N ASP A 929 54.70 16.22 -55.36
CA ASP A 929 54.56 17.37 -54.47
C ASP A 929 55.63 17.40 -53.36
N ILE A 930 56.33 16.28 -53.12
CA ILE A 930 57.29 16.10 -52.02
C ILE A 930 58.67 15.63 -52.49
N VAL A 931 58.74 14.76 -53.51
CA VAL A 931 60.03 14.22 -53.98
C VAL A 931 60.94 15.35 -54.46
N GLY A 932 62.20 15.30 -54.03
CA GLY A 932 63.19 16.32 -54.31
C GLY A 932 63.15 17.53 -53.39
N LYS A 933 62.18 17.66 -52.46
CA LYS A 933 62.14 18.75 -51.47
C LYS A 933 62.77 18.34 -50.13
N ASN A 934 63.21 19.30 -49.31
CA ASN A 934 63.56 19.06 -47.90
C ASN A 934 62.42 19.49 -46.95
N ASP A 935 62.58 19.26 -45.64
CA ASP A 935 61.51 19.61 -44.66
C ASP A 935 61.22 21.13 -44.63
N GLU A 936 62.25 21.94 -44.83
CA GLU A 936 62.17 23.39 -44.77
C GLU A 936 61.39 23.96 -45.97
N GLU A 937 61.58 23.38 -47.16
CA GLU A 937 60.81 23.67 -48.38
C GLU A 937 59.35 23.19 -48.26
N MET A 938 59.06 22.22 -47.39
CA MET A 938 57.70 21.75 -47.11
C MET A 938 56.98 22.59 -46.04
N GLY A 939 57.72 23.32 -45.21
CA GLY A 939 57.16 24.33 -44.29
C GLY A 939 56.27 23.79 -43.16
N TRP A 940 56.33 22.49 -42.86
CA TRP A 940 55.45 21.86 -41.86
C TRP A 940 56.02 21.82 -40.45
N HIS A 941 57.30 22.08 -40.22
CA HIS A 941 57.86 22.07 -38.86
C HIS A 941 57.72 23.46 -38.25
N VAL A 942 57.17 23.52 -37.03
CA VAL A 942 57.05 24.79 -36.27
C VAL A 942 58.44 25.32 -35.88
N ASP A 943 59.38 24.40 -35.62
CA ASP A 943 60.79 24.65 -35.37
C ASP A 943 61.62 23.60 -36.13
N PRO A 944 62.21 23.94 -37.29
CA PRO A 944 62.89 22.97 -38.16
C PRO A 944 64.31 22.61 -37.69
N ASP A 945 64.95 23.45 -36.88
CA ASP A 945 66.38 23.31 -36.53
C ASP A 945 66.72 21.98 -35.83
N PRO A 946 65.91 21.48 -34.86
CA PRO A 946 66.18 20.19 -34.23
C PRO A 946 66.14 19.02 -35.21
N PHE A 947 65.18 19.03 -36.15
CA PHE A 947 65.02 17.97 -37.14
C PHE A 947 66.14 17.98 -38.16
N MET A 948 66.58 19.16 -38.62
CA MET A 948 67.73 19.33 -39.49
C MET A 948 69.00 18.81 -38.84
N ASN A 949 69.26 19.17 -37.58
CA ASN A 949 70.44 18.75 -36.84
C ASN A 949 70.48 17.22 -36.65
N ASP A 950 69.33 16.58 -36.40
CA ASP A 950 69.23 15.12 -36.36
C ASP A 950 69.61 14.46 -37.68
N GLU A 951 69.12 15.00 -38.81
CA GLU A 951 69.42 14.44 -40.13
C GLU A 951 70.89 14.57 -40.49
N ILE A 952 71.52 15.71 -40.14
CA ILE A 952 72.95 15.92 -40.33
C ILE A 952 73.76 14.89 -39.52
N ARG A 953 73.39 14.63 -38.26
CA ARG A 953 74.06 13.61 -37.44
C ARG A 953 73.89 12.21 -38.02
N VAL A 954 72.71 11.88 -38.52
CA VAL A 954 72.42 10.59 -39.17
C VAL A 954 73.25 10.43 -40.45
N LEU A 955 73.28 11.44 -41.31
CA LEU A 955 73.94 11.35 -42.62
C LEU A 955 75.46 11.49 -42.57
N GLN A 956 76.01 12.31 -41.67
CA GLN A 956 77.45 12.57 -41.58
C GLN A 956 78.17 11.65 -40.59
N LYS A 957 77.52 11.30 -39.47
CA LYS A 957 78.13 10.52 -38.39
C LYS A 957 77.60 9.09 -38.29
N GLY A 958 76.59 8.74 -39.08
CA GLY A 958 75.95 7.41 -39.02
C GLY A 958 75.15 7.16 -37.75
N GLU A 959 74.83 8.21 -36.99
CA GLU A 959 74.08 8.11 -35.74
C GLU A 959 72.62 7.72 -35.99
N ARG A 960 71.99 7.05 -35.02
CA ARG A 960 70.56 6.71 -35.07
C ARG A 960 69.81 7.53 -34.04
N THR A 961 68.73 8.17 -34.43
CA THR A 961 67.82 8.86 -33.50
C THR A 961 66.56 8.03 -33.29
N ARG A 962 66.04 8.03 -32.06
CA ARG A 962 64.86 7.25 -31.67
C ARG A 962 63.88 8.11 -30.89
N ASN A 963 62.61 8.09 -31.29
CA ASN A 963 61.48 8.75 -30.63
C ASN A 963 61.77 10.20 -30.24
N VAL A 964 62.49 10.93 -31.08
CA VAL A 964 62.79 12.34 -30.83
C VAL A 964 61.48 13.11 -30.96
N PRO A 965 61.02 13.76 -29.89
CA PRO A 965 59.76 14.50 -29.91
C PRO A 965 59.92 15.74 -30.78
N GLY A 966 58.88 16.06 -31.55
CA GLY A 966 58.86 17.27 -32.35
C GLY A 966 57.44 17.70 -32.71
N LYS A 967 57.33 18.89 -33.29
CA LYS A 967 56.05 19.53 -33.60
C LYS A 967 55.95 19.83 -35.08
N CYS A 968 54.85 19.42 -35.68
CA CYS A 968 54.55 19.72 -37.07
C CYS A 968 53.13 20.27 -37.24
N LEU A 969 52.93 21.07 -38.27
CA LEU A 969 51.63 21.50 -38.77
C LEU A 969 51.11 20.45 -39.75
N CYS A 970 49.94 19.91 -39.43
CA CYS A 970 49.25 18.93 -40.25
C CYS A 970 47.82 19.42 -40.51
N LYS A 971 47.48 19.66 -41.79
CA LYS A 971 46.15 20.16 -42.23
C LYS A 971 45.66 21.41 -41.46
N GLY A 972 46.58 22.30 -41.07
CA GLY A 972 46.27 23.54 -40.35
C GLY A 972 46.29 23.44 -38.83
N GLU A 973 46.57 22.27 -38.26
CA GLU A 973 46.65 22.06 -36.80
C GLU A 973 48.07 21.72 -36.35
N ASN A 974 48.48 22.23 -35.19
CA ASN A 974 49.72 21.81 -34.54
C ASN A 974 49.55 20.39 -33.98
N ARG A 975 50.37 19.46 -34.44
CA ARG A 975 50.43 18.06 -34.00
C ARG A 975 51.80 17.75 -33.40
N GLU A 976 51.81 16.90 -32.37
CA GLU A 976 53.05 16.44 -31.74
C GLU A 976 53.40 15.04 -32.23
N ILE A 977 54.61 14.87 -32.75
CA ILE A 977 55.10 13.60 -33.30
C ILE A 977 56.33 13.12 -32.55
N ALA A 978 56.56 11.81 -32.58
CA ALA A 978 57.83 11.21 -32.19
C ALA A 978 58.50 10.62 -33.45
N ALA A 979 59.68 11.12 -33.79
CA ALA A 979 60.39 10.76 -35.02
C ALA A 979 61.68 9.98 -34.72
N SER A 980 61.93 8.95 -35.53
CA SER A 980 63.15 8.14 -35.48
C SER A 980 63.81 8.14 -36.86
N LYS A 981 65.14 8.24 -36.91
CA LYS A 981 65.92 8.31 -38.16
C LYS A 981 67.15 7.42 -38.08
N MET A 982 67.48 6.75 -39.18
CA MET A 982 68.64 5.88 -39.29
C MET A 982 69.32 6.01 -40.67
N PRO A 983 70.66 5.83 -40.74
CA PRO A 983 71.36 5.89 -42.01
C PRO A 983 71.10 4.65 -42.85
N VAL A 984 70.97 4.84 -44.16
CA VAL A 984 70.90 3.76 -45.16
C VAL A 984 72.29 3.59 -45.76
N TYR A 985 72.80 2.36 -45.70
CA TYR A 985 74.13 2.03 -46.23
C TYR A 985 74.02 1.31 -47.56
N ASN A 986 74.90 1.64 -48.49
CA ASN A 986 75.20 0.83 -49.66
C ASN A 986 76.74 0.71 -49.77
N ASP A 987 77.26 -0.51 -49.86
CA ASP A 987 78.71 -0.81 -49.86
C ASP A 987 79.50 -0.10 -48.74
N GLY A 988 78.94 -0.05 -47.53
CA GLY A 988 79.57 0.55 -46.35
C GLY A 988 79.60 2.09 -46.33
N LYS A 989 79.01 2.76 -47.33
CA LYS A 989 78.84 4.22 -47.38
C LYS A 989 77.39 4.60 -47.08
N ILE A 990 77.19 5.69 -46.34
CA ILE A 990 75.85 6.25 -46.12
C ILE A 990 75.37 6.86 -47.44
N VAL A 991 74.29 6.31 -48.00
CA VAL A 991 73.69 6.77 -49.27
C VAL A 991 72.38 7.54 -49.06
N GLY A 992 71.91 7.64 -47.82
CA GLY A 992 70.70 8.36 -47.45
C GLY A 992 70.28 8.07 -46.03
N LEU A 993 69.06 8.46 -45.67
CA LEU A 993 68.44 8.12 -44.39
C LEU A 993 67.04 7.55 -44.60
N LEU A 994 66.64 6.68 -43.69
CA LEU A 994 65.28 6.18 -43.54
C LEU A 994 64.75 6.68 -42.19
N GLY A 995 63.56 7.24 -42.17
CA GLY A 995 62.91 7.70 -40.96
C GLY A 995 61.44 7.32 -40.91
N TYR A 996 60.90 7.33 -39.69
CA TYR A 996 59.46 7.20 -39.46
C TYR A 996 59.03 8.11 -38.32
N PHE A 997 57.75 8.47 -38.32
CA PHE A 997 57.12 9.14 -37.19
C PHE A 997 55.77 8.52 -36.84
N VAL A 998 55.38 8.72 -35.58
CA VAL A 998 54.04 8.42 -35.05
C VAL A 998 53.45 9.68 -34.42
N ASP A 999 52.13 9.87 -34.53
CA ASP A 999 51.42 10.97 -33.88
C ASP A 999 51.20 10.64 -32.40
N THR A 1000 51.68 11.50 -31.51
CA THR A 1000 51.63 11.33 -30.04
C THR A 1000 50.62 12.28 -29.38
N THR A 1001 49.83 13.00 -30.18
CA THR A 1001 48.91 14.05 -29.70
C THR A 1001 47.89 13.52 -28.67
N ASP A 1002 47.41 12.28 -28.84
CA ASP A 1002 46.43 11.68 -27.91
C ASP A 1002 47.07 11.01 -26.67
N GLU A 1003 48.34 10.59 -26.72
CA GLU A 1003 49.07 10.04 -25.56
C GLU A 1003 49.42 11.12 -24.52
N LYS A 1004 49.69 12.36 -24.95
CA LYS A 1004 49.84 13.48 -24.02
C LYS A 1004 48.50 14.06 -23.53
N LYS A 1005 47.39 13.91 -24.28
CA LYS A 1005 46.05 14.14 -23.70
C LYS A 1005 45.79 13.17 -22.54
N ARG A 1006 46.23 11.91 -22.64
CA ARG A 1006 46.26 10.97 -21.49
C ARG A 1006 47.17 11.42 -20.36
N ALA A 1007 48.34 12.01 -20.63
CA ALA A 1007 49.18 12.60 -19.59
C ALA A 1007 48.56 13.83 -18.90
N ASN A 1008 47.78 14.64 -19.63
CA ASN A 1008 46.97 15.72 -19.06
C ASN A 1008 45.76 15.18 -18.28
N ILE A 1009 45.19 14.04 -18.69
CA ILE A 1009 44.21 13.29 -17.90
C ILE A 1009 44.85 12.76 -16.60
N ILE A 1010 46.12 12.36 -16.60
CA ILE A 1010 46.87 12.01 -15.38
C ILE A 1010 47.11 13.23 -14.48
N LYS A 1011 47.27 14.43 -15.06
CA LYS A 1011 47.29 15.69 -14.30
C LYS A 1011 45.90 16.08 -13.75
N SER A 1012 44.81 15.73 -14.44
CA SER A 1012 43.43 15.91 -13.93
C SER A 1012 43.03 14.85 -12.89
N LEU A 1013 43.62 13.65 -12.92
CA LEU A 1013 43.40 12.60 -11.92
C LEU A 1013 43.88 12.98 -10.50
N GLY A 1014 44.75 13.98 -10.35
CA GLY A 1014 45.18 14.50 -9.04
C GLY A 1014 44.22 15.51 -8.39
N ASN A 1015 43.35 16.13 -9.19
CA ASN A 1015 42.44 17.20 -8.75
C ASN A 1015 40.96 16.80 -8.78
N HIS A 1016 40.64 15.60 -9.28
CA HIS A 1016 39.30 15.03 -9.30
C HIS A 1016 39.20 13.80 -8.41
N ASP A 1017 38.02 13.56 -7.86
CA ASP A 1017 37.68 12.36 -7.13
C ASP A 1017 37.36 11.23 -8.13
N SER A 1018 37.93 10.05 -7.89
CA SER A 1018 37.84 8.90 -8.80
C SER A 1018 36.46 8.25 -8.83
N GLU A 1019 35.63 8.45 -7.80
CA GLU A 1019 34.31 7.83 -7.70
C GLU A 1019 33.22 8.71 -8.32
N THR A 1020 33.31 10.03 -8.10
CA THR A 1020 32.27 10.98 -8.53
C THR A 1020 32.62 11.78 -9.79
N GLY A 1021 33.90 11.81 -10.18
CA GLY A 1021 34.40 12.64 -11.28
C GLY A 1021 34.46 14.15 -10.96
N MET A 1022 33.97 14.57 -9.79
CA MET A 1022 34.00 15.97 -9.33
C MET A 1022 35.40 16.38 -8.86
N LEU A 1023 35.63 17.66 -8.57
CA LEU A 1023 36.90 18.09 -7.97
C LEU A 1023 37.07 17.46 -6.58
N ASN A 1024 38.25 16.93 -6.29
CA ASN A 1024 38.62 16.55 -4.92
C ASN A 1024 39.06 17.80 -4.13
N TRP A 1025 39.44 17.64 -2.87
CA TRP A 1025 39.88 18.78 -2.04
C TRP A 1025 41.04 19.57 -2.66
N ASN A 1026 42.01 18.89 -3.28
CA ASN A 1026 43.12 19.56 -3.96
C ASN A 1026 42.63 20.39 -5.15
N GLY A 1027 41.66 19.87 -5.91
CA GLY A 1027 41.00 20.59 -6.98
C GLY A 1027 40.24 21.83 -6.48
N VAL A 1028 39.52 21.73 -5.36
CA VAL A 1028 38.83 22.87 -4.74
C VAL A 1028 39.83 23.93 -4.28
N MET A 1029 40.93 23.54 -3.63
CA MET A 1029 41.98 24.47 -3.19
C MET A 1029 42.71 25.14 -4.36
N ALA A 1030 43.01 24.40 -5.43
CA ALA A 1030 43.61 24.99 -6.62
C ALA A 1030 42.71 26.06 -7.26
N ASN A 1031 41.39 25.84 -7.26
CA ASN A 1031 40.44 26.81 -7.81
C ASN A 1031 40.12 27.96 -6.84
N SER A 1032 40.27 27.78 -5.53
CA SER A 1032 40.01 28.85 -4.54
C SER A 1032 40.96 30.03 -4.70
N MET A 1033 42.18 29.81 -5.23
CA MET A 1033 43.15 30.87 -5.50
C MET A 1033 42.59 32.00 -6.36
N TYR A 1034 41.79 31.67 -7.40
CA TYR A 1034 41.16 32.68 -8.26
C TYR A 1034 40.11 33.52 -7.53
N TYR A 1035 39.41 32.91 -6.57
CA TYR A 1035 38.41 33.59 -5.74
C TYR A 1035 39.06 34.51 -4.72
N ILE A 1036 40.17 34.05 -4.10
CA ILE A 1036 40.98 34.84 -3.17
C ILE A 1036 41.59 36.04 -3.90
N GLU A 1037 42.15 35.83 -5.09
CA GLU A 1037 42.69 36.90 -5.93
C GLU A 1037 41.59 37.91 -6.34
N GLY A 1038 40.41 37.42 -6.72
CA GLY A 1038 39.23 38.26 -6.98
C GLY A 1038 38.81 39.11 -5.78
N TYR A 1039 38.81 38.54 -4.58
CA TYR A 1039 38.54 39.25 -3.35
C TYR A 1039 39.61 40.32 -3.05
N GLN A 1040 40.89 39.96 -3.15
CA GLN A 1040 42.01 40.85 -2.83
C GLN A 1040 42.15 42.01 -3.83
N LEU A 1041 41.97 41.75 -5.13
CA LEU A 1041 42.19 42.75 -6.19
C LEU A 1041 40.94 43.55 -6.55
N ARG A 1042 39.74 42.95 -6.41
CA ARG A 1042 38.48 43.53 -6.91
C ARG A 1042 37.41 43.67 -5.82
N ASN A 1043 37.73 43.34 -4.57
CA ASN A 1043 36.79 43.31 -3.45
C ASN A 1043 35.55 42.45 -3.74
N GLN A 1044 35.73 41.40 -4.54
CA GLN A 1044 34.65 40.51 -4.96
C GLN A 1044 34.49 39.37 -3.94
N GLU A 1045 33.43 39.45 -3.14
CA GLU A 1045 33.17 38.49 -2.06
C GLU A 1045 32.73 37.12 -2.60
N PHE A 1046 33.10 36.06 -1.87
CA PHE A 1046 32.63 34.71 -2.15
C PHE A 1046 32.34 33.92 -0.89
N MET A 1047 31.47 32.93 -1.02
CA MET A 1047 31.06 32.03 0.05
C MET A 1047 31.63 30.64 -0.16
N ILE A 1048 31.81 29.95 0.96
CA ILE A 1048 32.11 28.53 1.03
C ILE A 1048 30.90 27.84 1.62
N VAL A 1049 30.37 26.87 0.88
CA VAL A 1049 29.23 26.05 1.29
C VAL A 1049 29.73 24.64 1.55
N TYR A 1050 29.53 24.17 2.77
CA TYR A 1050 29.76 22.78 3.15
C TYR A 1050 28.44 22.04 3.17
N ILE A 1051 28.36 20.91 2.47
CA ILE A 1051 27.16 20.06 2.39
C ILE A 1051 27.57 18.67 2.83
N ASN A 1052 26.82 18.09 3.78
CA ASN A 1052 27.05 16.72 4.24
C ASN A 1052 25.77 15.89 4.09
N VAL A 1053 25.84 14.79 3.34
CA VAL A 1053 24.76 13.82 3.21
C VAL A 1053 24.81 12.88 4.42
N LEU A 1054 23.79 12.92 5.29
CA LEU A 1054 23.84 12.30 6.62
C LEU A 1054 23.65 10.78 6.61
N ASN A 1055 22.81 10.27 5.73
CA ASN A 1055 22.37 8.88 5.70
C ASN A 1055 23.08 8.03 4.62
N ILE A 1056 24.29 8.41 4.22
CA ILE A 1056 25.08 7.66 3.24
C ILE A 1056 25.51 6.28 3.74
N THR A 1057 25.81 6.15 5.04
CA THR A 1057 26.26 4.88 5.62
C THR A 1057 25.14 3.85 5.58
N TYR A 1058 23.92 4.29 5.88
CA TYR A 1058 22.69 3.49 5.76
C TYR A 1058 22.55 2.95 4.32
N TYR A 1059 22.55 3.82 3.32
CA TYR A 1059 22.39 3.40 1.93
C TYR A 1059 23.57 2.58 1.38
N ASN A 1060 24.79 2.84 1.86
CA ASN A 1060 25.97 2.05 1.50
C ASN A 1060 25.87 0.60 2.00
N HIS A 1061 25.38 0.41 3.24
CA HIS A 1061 25.16 -0.94 3.78
C HIS A 1061 24.04 -1.67 3.04
N LEU A 1062 23.01 -0.96 2.60
CA LEU A 1062 21.84 -1.54 1.94
C LEU A 1062 22.07 -1.92 0.48
N HIS A 1063 22.59 -0.99 -0.31
CA HIS A 1063 22.66 -1.13 -1.77
C HIS A 1063 24.08 -1.37 -2.29
N GLY A 1064 25.07 -1.33 -1.39
CA GLY A 1064 26.47 -1.47 -1.74
C GLY A 1064 27.06 -0.20 -2.32
N LYS A 1065 28.37 -0.26 -2.56
CA LYS A 1065 29.19 0.88 -2.94
C LYS A 1065 28.81 1.46 -4.31
N GLU A 1066 28.47 0.62 -5.27
CA GLU A 1066 28.21 1.02 -6.65
C GLU A 1066 26.98 1.94 -6.77
N VAL A 1067 25.85 1.51 -6.21
CA VAL A 1067 24.62 2.31 -6.14
C VAL A 1067 24.85 3.61 -5.35
N LEU A 1068 25.62 3.54 -4.25
CA LEU A 1068 25.99 4.74 -3.49
C LEU A 1068 26.77 5.73 -4.35
N THR A 1069 27.71 5.25 -5.15
CA THR A 1069 28.49 6.08 -6.07
C THR A 1069 27.60 6.78 -7.09
N HIS A 1070 26.67 6.07 -7.73
CA HIS A 1070 25.71 6.68 -8.66
C HIS A 1070 24.79 7.70 -7.97
N MET A 1071 24.37 7.43 -6.74
CA MET A 1071 23.58 8.38 -5.94
C MET A 1071 24.37 9.66 -5.65
N LEU A 1072 25.63 9.55 -5.21
CA LEU A 1072 26.48 10.69 -4.94
C LEU A 1072 26.84 11.48 -6.21
N GLN A 1073 27.00 10.81 -7.35
CA GLN A 1073 27.14 11.46 -8.66
C GLN A 1073 25.91 12.29 -9.02
N ASN A 1074 24.70 11.76 -8.83
CA ASN A 1074 23.45 12.49 -9.06
C ASN A 1074 23.30 13.71 -8.14
N VAL A 1075 23.63 13.56 -6.85
CA VAL A 1075 23.67 14.70 -5.91
C VAL A 1075 24.65 15.76 -6.39
N GLY A 1076 25.85 15.35 -6.79
CA GLY A 1076 26.86 16.23 -7.38
C GLY A 1076 26.38 16.94 -8.64
N GLU A 1077 25.68 16.23 -9.53
CA GLU A 1077 25.13 16.79 -10.76
C GLU A 1077 24.06 17.86 -10.46
N GLN A 1078 23.18 17.62 -9.48
CA GLN A 1078 22.18 18.62 -9.06
C GLN A 1078 22.83 19.87 -8.43
N ILE A 1079 23.87 19.69 -7.61
CA ILE A 1079 24.67 20.82 -7.10
C ILE A 1079 25.27 21.59 -8.28
N SER A 1080 25.86 20.89 -9.24
CA SER A 1080 26.52 21.49 -10.41
C SER A 1080 25.53 22.24 -11.32
N LYS A 1081 24.34 21.68 -11.55
CA LYS A 1081 23.25 22.32 -12.32
C LYS A 1081 22.80 23.64 -11.70
N TYR A 1082 22.60 23.67 -10.38
CA TYR A 1082 22.19 24.89 -9.69
C TYR A 1082 23.31 25.94 -9.66
N ILE A 1083 24.54 25.53 -9.37
CA ILE A 1083 25.69 26.43 -9.24
C ILE A 1083 26.11 27.00 -10.60
N GLY A 1084 25.99 26.20 -11.67
CA GLY A 1084 26.33 26.56 -13.04
C GLY A 1084 27.81 26.91 -13.23
N VAL A 1085 28.12 27.65 -14.29
CA VAL A 1085 29.50 28.08 -14.63
C VAL A 1085 30.09 29.14 -13.69
N THR A 1086 29.35 29.52 -12.63
CA THR A 1086 29.68 30.64 -11.74
C THR A 1086 30.23 30.21 -10.37
N GLY A 1087 30.50 28.90 -10.20
CA GLY A 1087 30.98 28.36 -8.95
C GLY A 1087 31.84 27.11 -9.15
N VAL A 1088 32.53 26.73 -8.09
CA VAL A 1088 33.36 25.52 -8.01
C VAL A 1088 32.61 24.51 -7.16
N VAL A 1089 32.52 23.27 -7.63
CA VAL A 1089 31.91 22.16 -6.87
C VAL A 1089 32.94 21.06 -6.72
N GLY A 1090 33.13 20.60 -5.49
CA GLY A 1090 34.00 19.46 -5.19
C GLY A 1090 33.38 18.47 -4.23
N TYR A 1091 33.78 17.22 -4.36
CA TYR A 1091 33.46 16.13 -3.46
C TYR A 1091 34.72 15.75 -2.67
N ILE A 1092 34.64 15.76 -1.35
CA ILE A 1092 35.78 15.56 -0.46
C ILE A 1092 35.72 14.23 0.30
N GLY A 1093 34.84 13.32 -0.14
CA GLY A 1093 34.67 11.98 0.43
C GLY A 1093 33.60 11.88 1.51
N MET A 1094 33.09 10.66 1.71
CA MET A 1094 32.07 10.33 2.73
C MET A 1094 30.83 11.22 2.67
N GLY A 1095 30.26 11.43 1.47
CA GLY A 1095 29.02 12.21 1.32
C GLY A 1095 29.17 13.71 1.54
N LYS A 1096 30.40 14.23 1.54
CA LYS A 1096 30.69 15.65 1.79
C LYS A 1096 31.04 16.37 0.51
N PHE A 1097 30.36 17.49 0.28
CA PHE A 1097 30.60 18.38 -0.85
C PHE A 1097 31.00 19.77 -0.36
N VAL A 1098 31.82 20.45 -1.16
CA VAL A 1098 32.25 21.83 -0.94
C VAL A 1098 31.94 22.64 -2.19
N VAL A 1099 31.34 23.80 -2.00
CA VAL A 1099 31.04 24.75 -3.09
C VAL A 1099 31.67 26.10 -2.80
N LEU A 1100 32.31 26.69 -3.82
CA LEU A 1100 32.74 28.10 -3.81
C LEU A 1100 31.86 28.89 -4.78
N LYS A 1101 31.27 30.01 -4.33
CA LYS A 1101 30.43 30.85 -5.19
C LYS A 1101 30.55 32.32 -4.82
N GLN A 1102 30.69 33.19 -5.82
CA GLN A 1102 30.67 34.64 -5.62
C GLN A 1102 29.27 35.15 -5.31
N PHE A 1103 29.17 36.23 -4.55
CA PHE A 1103 27.90 36.88 -4.23
C PHE A 1103 28.09 38.38 -3.97
N GLU A 1104 27.01 39.15 -4.09
CA GLU A 1104 27.04 40.61 -3.89
C GLU A 1104 26.62 41.01 -2.48
N ASN A 1105 25.60 40.35 -1.91
CA ASN A 1105 25.09 40.66 -0.57
C ASN A 1105 24.99 39.42 0.32
N LYS A 1106 25.31 39.56 1.62
CA LYS A 1106 25.14 38.47 2.61
C LYS A 1106 23.71 37.91 2.67
N LYS A 1107 22.69 38.70 2.29
CA LYS A 1107 21.30 38.21 2.15
C LYS A 1107 21.15 37.12 1.07
N ASP A 1108 22.02 37.10 0.05
CA ASP A 1108 22.00 36.10 -1.02
C ASP A 1108 22.43 34.72 -0.53
N MET A 1109 23.24 34.65 0.54
CA MET A 1109 23.66 33.36 1.12
C MET A 1109 22.47 32.54 1.61
N ALA A 1110 21.47 33.17 2.25
CA ALA A 1110 20.27 32.46 2.71
C ALA A 1110 19.42 31.95 1.54
N LYS A 1111 19.36 32.70 0.43
CA LYS A 1111 18.69 32.28 -0.81
C LYS A 1111 19.40 31.09 -1.44
N VAL A 1112 20.72 31.16 -1.57
CA VAL A 1112 21.56 30.07 -2.10
C VAL A 1112 21.38 28.80 -1.27
N LYS A 1113 21.35 28.88 0.06
CA LYS A 1113 21.08 27.73 0.93
C LYS A 1113 19.77 27.04 0.58
N ARG A 1114 18.69 27.82 0.44
CA ARG A 1114 17.32 27.32 0.22
C ARG A 1114 17.17 26.67 -1.16
N GLU A 1115 17.67 27.33 -2.20
CA GLU A 1115 17.57 26.84 -3.57
C GLU A 1115 18.44 25.62 -3.82
N LEU A 1116 19.63 25.58 -3.20
CA LEU A 1116 20.52 24.43 -3.26
C LEU A 1116 19.90 23.21 -2.57
N LEU A 1117 19.30 23.38 -1.39
CA LEU A 1117 18.51 22.34 -0.71
C LEU A 1117 17.37 21.82 -1.61
N ALA A 1118 16.60 22.72 -2.21
CA ALA A 1118 15.51 22.32 -3.10
C ALA A 1118 16.00 21.49 -4.30
N HIS A 1119 17.15 21.82 -4.90
CA HIS A 1119 17.72 21.07 -6.02
C HIS A 1119 18.23 19.70 -5.59
N ILE A 1120 19.03 19.61 -4.52
CA ILE A 1120 19.61 18.33 -4.10
C ILE A 1120 18.57 17.37 -3.53
N SER A 1121 17.47 17.89 -2.95
CA SER A 1121 16.35 17.08 -2.49
C SER A 1121 15.51 16.46 -3.63
N THR A 1122 15.76 16.83 -4.89
CA THR A 1122 15.09 16.17 -6.05
C THR A 1122 15.66 14.79 -6.36
N VAL A 1123 16.82 14.43 -5.80
CA VAL A 1123 17.43 13.10 -5.96
C VAL A 1123 16.67 12.11 -5.09
N THR A 1124 15.54 11.62 -5.59
CA THR A 1124 14.65 10.68 -4.90
C THR A 1124 14.74 9.26 -5.44
N GLN A 1125 15.40 9.05 -6.59
CA GLN A 1125 15.56 7.72 -7.20
C GLN A 1125 16.84 7.65 -8.05
N VAL A 1126 17.65 6.61 -7.85
CA VAL A 1126 18.84 6.28 -8.66
C VAL A 1126 18.90 4.77 -8.82
N ASP A 1127 19.25 4.27 -10.02
CA ASP A 1127 19.24 2.82 -10.33
C ASP A 1127 17.95 2.11 -9.93
N ARG A 1128 16.82 2.82 -10.09
CA ARG A 1128 15.46 2.39 -9.70
C ARG A 1128 15.24 2.23 -8.18
N ILE A 1129 16.25 2.46 -7.36
CA ILE A 1129 16.18 2.47 -5.90
C ILE A 1129 15.76 3.87 -5.44
N SER A 1130 14.77 3.93 -4.55
CA SER A 1130 14.29 5.20 -4.00
C SER A 1130 15.14 5.64 -2.80
N PHE A 1131 15.53 6.90 -2.78
CA PHE A 1131 16.33 7.50 -1.70
C PHE A 1131 15.55 8.64 -1.06
N THR A 1132 15.70 8.78 0.26
CA THR A 1132 15.31 9.99 0.99
C THR A 1132 16.57 10.58 1.60
N LEU A 1133 17.30 11.38 0.83
CA LEU A 1133 18.58 11.93 1.26
C LEU A 1133 18.40 13.09 2.24
N ARG A 1134 19.24 13.12 3.26
CA ARG A 1134 19.26 14.19 4.27
C ARG A 1134 20.56 14.96 4.23
N PHE A 1135 20.47 16.28 4.38
CA PHE A 1135 21.59 17.18 4.17
C PHE A 1135 21.79 18.14 5.34
N ASN A 1136 23.03 18.27 5.80
CA ASN A 1136 23.46 19.40 6.63
C ASN A 1136 24.24 20.40 5.78
N ILE A 1137 23.80 21.66 5.77
CA ILE A 1137 24.45 22.74 5.03
C ILE A 1137 24.91 23.86 5.95
N GLY A 1138 26.21 24.14 5.91
CA GLY A 1138 26.83 25.28 6.57
C GLY A 1138 27.51 26.20 5.57
N MET A 1139 27.49 27.50 5.84
CA MET A 1139 28.00 28.52 4.92
C MET A 1139 28.86 29.54 5.65
N CYS A 1140 29.92 29.99 5.00
CA CYS A 1140 30.82 31.03 5.49
C CYS A 1140 31.17 31.97 4.34
N ALA A 1141 31.09 33.29 4.54
CA ALA A 1141 31.71 34.24 3.63
C ALA A 1141 33.22 34.27 3.88
N PHE A 1142 34.02 34.47 2.83
CA PHE A 1142 35.47 34.48 2.95
C PHE A 1142 35.96 35.63 3.85
N SER A 1143 35.34 36.81 3.77
CA SER A 1143 35.66 37.95 4.64
C SER A 1143 35.51 37.72 6.15
N GLU A 1144 34.83 36.64 6.57
CA GLU A 1144 34.69 36.30 7.99
C GLU A 1144 35.98 35.76 8.62
N THR A 1145 36.88 35.20 7.81
CA THR A 1145 38.15 34.63 8.28
C THR A 1145 39.36 35.18 7.52
N ASN A 1146 39.16 35.65 6.28
CA ASN A 1146 40.22 35.99 5.31
C ASN A 1146 41.23 34.84 5.08
N ASP A 1147 40.83 33.62 5.38
CA ASP A 1147 41.63 32.40 5.25
C ASP A 1147 40.72 31.24 4.83
N MET A 1148 41.11 30.56 3.74
CA MET A 1148 40.28 29.54 3.10
C MET A 1148 40.07 28.31 3.99
N GLU A 1149 41.10 27.89 4.71
CA GLU A 1149 41.00 26.72 5.58
C GLU A 1149 40.13 27.02 6.80
N LEU A 1150 40.30 28.20 7.42
CA LEU A 1150 39.47 28.65 8.52
C LEU A 1150 38.00 28.87 8.09
N ALA A 1151 37.76 29.42 6.89
CA ALA A 1151 36.40 29.61 6.38
C ALA A 1151 35.72 28.27 6.09
N TYR A 1152 36.45 27.28 5.55
CA TYR A 1152 35.94 25.92 5.39
C TYR A 1152 35.60 25.29 6.75
N ARG A 1153 36.51 25.37 7.74
CA ARG A 1153 36.26 24.86 9.10
C ARG A 1153 35.06 25.55 9.75
N LEU A 1154 34.89 26.85 9.55
CA LEU A 1154 33.74 27.60 10.08
C LEU A 1154 32.44 27.22 9.38
N ALA A 1155 32.45 26.99 8.06
CA ALA A 1155 31.31 26.45 7.32
C ALA A 1155 30.94 25.04 7.82
N GLN A 1156 31.93 24.17 8.04
CA GLN A 1156 31.73 22.84 8.64
C GLN A 1156 31.17 22.94 10.07
N GLN A 1157 31.70 23.83 10.90
CA GLN A 1157 31.18 24.09 12.24
C GLN A 1157 29.75 24.63 12.21
N ARG A 1158 29.38 25.44 11.22
CA ARG A 1158 28.00 25.93 11.06
C ARG A 1158 27.05 24.84 10.58
N ALA A 1159 27.54 23.92 9.76
CA ALA A 1159 26.79 22.72 9.38
C ALA A 1159 26.55 21.80 10.59
N SER A 1160 27.50 21.76 11.55
CA SER A 1160 27.38 20.98 12.78
C SER A 1160 26.75 21.74 13.97
N LYS A 1161 26.71 23.08 13.96
CA LYS A 1161 26.05 23.91 15.00
C LYS A 1161 24.52 23.81 14.99
N ASN A 1162 23.92 23.21 13.97
CA ASN A 1162 22.53 22.76 14.04
C ASN A 1162 22.35 21.54 14.97
N TYR A 1163 23.44 20.97 15.52
CA TYR A 1163 23.47 19.97 16.58
C TYR A 1163 24.72 20.17 17.47
N SER A 1164 24.69 21.18 18.34
CA SER A 1164 25.73 21.42 19.35
C SER A 1164 25.39 20.69 20.66
N ILE A 1165 26.24 19.75 21.07
CA ILE A 1165 26.18 19.00 22.35
C ILE A 1165 26.23 19.89 23.61
N GLN A 1166 26.58 21.18 23.48
CA GLN A 1166 26.64 22.03 24.67
C GLN A 1166 25.30 22.14 25.41
N GLU A 1167 24.17 21.88 24.75
CA GLU A 1167 22.82 22.04 25.33
C GLU A 1167 21.93 20.76 25.28
N ASP A 1168 22.46 19.61 24.87
CA ASP A 1168 21.65 18.38 24.78
C ASP A 1168 21.80 17.52 26.05
N ASP A 1169 21.07 17.91 27.09
CA ASP A 1169 21.09 17.26 28.40
C ASP A 1169 20.73 15.76 28.34
N ASP A 1170 19.94 15.33 27.35
CA ASP A 1170 19.58 13.91 27.13
C ASP A 1170 20.79 13.05 26.70
N VAL A 1171 21.73 13.60 25.91
CA VAL A 1171 22.96 12.88 25.54
C VAL A 1171 23.88 12.76 26.74
N LYS A 1172 24.07 13.85 27.50
CA LYS A 1172 24.89 13.83 28.72
C LYS A 1172 24.31 12.86 29.75
N GLN A 1173 22.99 12.82 29.90
CA GLN A 1173 22.30 11.91 30.80
C GLN A 1173 22.48 10.45 30.37
N LYS A 1174 22.29 10.10 29.09
CA LYS A 1174 22.51 8.72 28.60
C LYS A 1174 23.95 8.25 28.78
N ILE A 1175 24.93 9.10 28.49
CA ILE A 1175 26.34 8.76 28.73
C ILE A 1175 26.58 8.57 30.24
N ALA A 1176 26.00 9.41 31.09
CA ALA A 1176 26.11 9.29 32.53
C ALA A 1176 25.47 8.01 33.08
N GLU A 1177 24.27 7.65 32.62
CA GLU A 1177 23.56 6.42 32.97
C GLU A 1177 24.36 5.17 32.58
N GLU A 1178 24.90 5.13 31.36
CA GLU A 1178 25.74 4.02 30.91
C GLU A 1178 27.08 3.95 31.67
N MET A 1179 27.71 5.09 31.97
CA MET A 1179 28.93 5.09 32.79
C MET A 1179 28.65 4.58 34.22
N ASN A 1180 27.53 4.98 34.83
CA ASN A 1180 27.14 4.57 36.18
C ASN A 1180 26.99 3.06 36.34
N LYS A 1181 26.42 2.36 35.35
CA LYS A 1181 26.22 0.89 35.40
C LYS A 1181 27.49 0.11 35.71
N TYR A 1182 28.65 0.66 35.37
CA TYR A 1182 29.94 -0.03 35.42
C TYR A 1182 30.93 0.60 36.41
N GLN A 1183 30.57 1.69 37.09
CA GLN A 1183 31.45 2.37 38.06
C GLN A 1183 31.77 1.52 39.29
N GLU A 1184 30.88 0.63 39.72
CA GLU A 1184 31.13 -0.27 40.86
C GLU A 1184 32.02 -1.47 40.50
N ILE A 1185 32.19 -1.75 39.20
CA ILE A 1185 32.86 -2.96 38.70
C ILE A 1185 34.29 -2.67 38.25
N PHE A 1186 34.54 -1.48 37.68
CA PHE A 1186 35.82 -1.08 37.11
C PHE A 1186 36.43 0.09 37.88
N ASP A 1187 37.75 0.06 38.06
CA ASP A 1187 38.46 1.10 38.82
C ASP A 1187 38.38 2.47 38.17
N VAL A 1188 38.26 2.51 36.83
CA VAL A 1188 38.11 3.74 36.07
C VAL A 1188 37.14 3.56 34.90
N VAL A 1189 36.17 4.46 34.80
CA VAL A 1189 35.24 4.56 33.66
C VAL A 1189 35.38 5.93 33.02
N ARG A 1190 35.69 5.97 31.73
CA ARG A 1190 35.82 7.21 30.94
C ARG A 1190 34.97 7.13 29.69
N CYS A 1191 34.44 8.25 29.24
CA CYS A 1191 33.86 8.38 27.91
C CYS A 1191 34.80 9.19 27.03
N VAL A 1192 35.06 8.72 25.82
CA VAL A 1192 35.86 9.44 24.83
C VAL A 1192 34.98 9.75 23.63
N ASP A 1193 34.84 11.03 23.30
CA ASP A 1193 34.33 11.45 22.00
C ASP A 1193 35.47 11.21 20.98
N VAL A 1194 35.30 10.21 20.11
CA VAL A 1194 36.39 9.75 19.22
C VAL A 1194 36.67 10.73 18.08
N ASP A 1195 35.71 11.60 17.77
CA ASP A 1195 35.83 12.61 16.71
C ASP A 1195 36.60 13.84 17.18
N SER A 1196 36.46 14.21 18.47
CA SER A 1196 37.12 15.38 19.08
C SER A 1196 38.24 15.04 20.07
N TYR A 1197 38.43 13.76 20.39
CA TYR A 1197 39.35 13.21 21.39
C TYR A 1197 39.11 13.72 22.82
N LYS A 1198 37.96 14.36 23.06
CA LYS A 1198 37.55 14.85 24.38
C LYS A 1198 37.29 13.67 25.31
N THR A 1199 37.78 13.76 26.54
CA THR A 1199 37.56 12.75 27.55
C THR A 1199 36.62 13.29 28.60
N TYR A 1200 35.64 12.50 28.99
CA TYR A 1200 34.69 12.80 30.04
C TYR A 1200 34.80 11.76 31.15
N ILE A 1201 34.70 12.23 32.38
CA ILE A 1201 34.55 11.41 33.58
C ILE A 1201 33.22 11.70 34.22
N LEU A 1202 32.79 10.81 35.09
CA LEU A 1202 31.60 11.03 35.91
C LEU A 1202 32.04 11.50 37.29
N GLU A 1203 31.63 12.71 37.67
CA GLU A 1203 31.75 13.26 39.03
C GLU A 1203 30.35 13.62 39.51
N ASP A 1204 29.95 13.18 40.71
CA ASP A 1204 28.61 13.42 41.28
C ASP A 1204 27.44 13.09 40.33
N TYR A 1205 27.52 11.94 39.64
CA TYR A 1205 26.55 11.47 38.64
C TYR A 1205 26.38 12.41 37.42
N LYS A 1206 27.30 13.36 37.21
CA LYS A 1206 27.30 14.28 36.08
C LYS A 1206 28.54 14.12 35.23
N LEU A 1207 28.38 14.24 33.92
CA LEU A 1207 29.48 14.23 32.97
C LEU A 1207 30.31 15.50 33.11
N LYS A 1208 31.61 15.34 33.37
CA LYS A 1208 32.58 16.43 33.41
C LYS A 1208 33.67 16.18 32.37
N GLU A 1209 33.90 17.16 31.50
CA GLU A 1209 35.03 17.12 30.57
C GLU A 1209 36.33 17.25 31.36
N VAL A 1210 37.29 16.37 31.07
CA VAL A 1210 38.65 16.47 31.60
C VAL A 1210 39.49 17.25 30.60
N GLU A 1211 40.36 18.15 31.09
CA GLU A 1211 41.21 18.98 30.22
C GLU A 1211 42.10 18.14 29.29
N LYS A 1212 42.54 16.96 29.76
CA LYS A 1212 43.36 16.04 28.98
C LYS A 1212 42.55 15.27 27.92
N ARG A 1213 43.07 15.24 26.69
CA ARG A 1213 42.57 14.42 25.58
C ARG A 1213 42.95 12.96 25.76
N CYS A 1214 42.21 12.06 25.10
CA CYS A 1214 42.31 10.62 25.36
C CYS A 1214 43.73 10.03 25.15
N TYR A 1215 44.53 10.59 24.24
CA TYR A 1215 45.90 10.13 23.95
C TYR A 1215 46.94 10.66 24.96
N GLU A 1216 46.67 11.77 25.63
CA GLU A 1216 47.56 12.37 26.65
C GLU A 1216 47.57 11.58 27.96
N PHE A 1217 46.52 10.80 28.23
CA PHE A 1217 46.49 9.85 29.35
C PHE A 1217 47.44 8.67 29.20
N PHE A 1218 47.93 8.42 27.98
CA PHE A 1218 48.87 7.35 27.67
C PHE A 1218 50.25 7.90 27.27
N GLU A 1219 50.57 9.14 27.67
CA GLU A 1219 51.85 9.81 27.40
C GLU A 1219 52.21 9.85 25.91
N LYS A 1220 51.21 10.03 25.04
CA LYS A 1220 51.42 10.22 23.59
C LYS A 1220 51.17 11.67 23.22
N ASP A 1221 51.92 12.18 22.25
CA ASP A 1221 51.78 13.56 21.76
C ASP A 1221 50.76 13.70 20.62
N HIS A 1222 50.17 12.60 20.14
CA HIS A 1222 49.25 12.59 19.00
C HIS A 1222 48.23 11.45 19.08
N PRO A 1223 47.06 11.58 18.43
CA PRO A 1223 46.04 10.54 18.40
C PRO A 1223 46.56 9.26 17.72
N CYS A 1224 46.53 8.13 18.44
CA CYS A 1224 47.04 6.87 17.93
C CYS A 1224 46.15 6.29 16.82
N SER A 1225 46.74 5.92 15.68
CA SER A 1225 46.09 5.26 14.53
C SER A 1225 45.55 3.86 14.86
N SER A 1226 46.10 3.21 15.90
CA SER A 1226 45.72 1.87 16.37
C SER A 1226 45.16 1.89 17.81
N CYS A 1227 44.41 2.94 18.17
CA CYS A 1227 43.79 3.07 19.50
C CYS A 1227 42.71 2.00 19.74
N ILE A 1228 42.66 1.41 20.94
CA ILE A 1228 41.62 0.47 21.34
C ILE A 1228 40.20 1.06 21.16
N ALA A 1229 40.04 2.38 21.35
CA ALA A 1229 38.76 3.06 21.12
C ALA A 1229 38.37 3.11 19.64
N LYS A 1230 39.32 3.36 18.73
CA LYS A 1230 39.05 3.32 17.29
C LYS A 1230 38.78 1.89 16.80
N LYS A 1231 39.46 0.89 17.36
CA LYS A 1231 39.20 -0.51 17.06
C LYS A 1231 37.81 -0.93 17.54
N ALA A 1232 37.42 -0.52 18.77
CA ALA A 1232 36.09 -0.75 19.30
C ALA A 1232 34.98 -0.12 18.44
N LEU A 1233 35.22 0.99 17.73
CA LEU A 1233 34.24 1.51 16.77
C LEU A 1233 33.99 0.59 15.57
N ILE A 1234 34.96 -0.26 15.22
CA ILE A 1234 34.85 -1.22 14.12
C ILE A 1234 34.29 -2.55 14.63
N THR A 1235 34.71 -2.98 15.82
CA THR A 1235 34.36 -4.30 16.39
C THR A 1235 33.25 -4.24 17.45
N HIS A 1236 32.66 -3.06 17.67
CA HIS A 1236 31.75 -2.69 18.78
C HIS A 1236 32.34 -2.74 20.18
N GLU A 1237 33.24 -3.67 20.45
CA GLU A 1237 33.95 -3.80 21.72
C GLU A 1237 35.37 -4.31 21.45
N GLU A 1238 36.33 -3.80 22.21
CA GLU A 1238 37.69 -4.33 22.23
C GLU A 1238 38.20 -4.41 23.64
N TRP A 1239 39.10 -5.35 23.89
CA TRP A 1239 39.80 -5.45 25.15
C TRP A 1239 41.31 -5.54 24.95
N ALA A 1240 42.06 -4.94 25.87
CA ALA A 1240 43.50 -5.01 25.88
C ALA A 1240 44.01 -5.17 27.30
N LYS A 1241 45.05 -5.97 27.45
CA LYS A 1241 45.81 -6.09 28.70
C LYS A 1241 47.01 -5.14 28.62
N ILE A 1242 47.09 -4.19 29.54
CA ILE A 1242 48.18 -3.20 29.59
C ILE A 1242 48.93 -3.28 30.92
N ILE A 1243 50.23 -3.03 30.89
CA ILE A 1243 51.05 -2.92 32.11
C ILE A 1243 51.28 -1.44 32.38
N TYR A 1244 50.85 -0.96 33.54
CA TYR A 1244 50.98 0.43 33.94
C TYR A 1244 51.40 0.50 35.42
N ASN A 1245 52.45 1.27 35.72
CA ASN A 1245 53.07 1.37 37.05
C ASN A 1245 53.35 0.01 37.73
N GLY A 1246 53.87 -0.96 36.96
CA GLY A 1246 54.25 -2.29 37.46
C GLY A 1246 53.08 -3.23 37.79
N ALA A 1247 51.83 -2.82 37.52
CA ALA A 1247 50.64 -3.66 37.68
C ALA A 1247 49.93 -3.89 36.35
N THR A 1248 49.29 -5.05 36.22
CA THR A 1248 48.56 -5.39 34.99
C THR A 1248 47.12 -4.93 35.10
N HIS A 1249 46.63 -4.27 34.04
CA HIS A 1249 45.26 -3.78 33.94
C HIS A 1249 44.60 -4.37 32.70
N VAL A 1250 43.29 -4.60 32.78
CA VAL A 1250 42.43 -4.89 31.63
C VAL A 1250 41.70 -3.60 31.28
N VAL A 1251 41.80 -3.21 30.01
CA VAL A 1251 41.06 -2.10 29.44
C VAL A 1251 40.04 -2.67 28.48
N ILE A 1252 38.77 -2.32 28.66
CA ILE A 1252 37.68 -2.65 27.75
C ILE A 1252 37.20 -1.33 27.15
N ALA A 1253 37.18 -1.25 25.83
CA ALA A 1253 36.66 -0.12 25.09
C ALA A 1253 35.38 -0.58 24.38
N ARG A 1254 34.26 0.11 24.63
CA ARG A 1254 32.97 -0.22 24.05
C ARG A 1254 32.43 0.97 23.27
N ALA A 1255 32.13 0.77 22.00
CA ALA A 1255 31.51 1.78 21.18
C ALA A 1255 30.09 2.07 21.66
N MET A 1256 29.77 3.35 21.71
CA MET A 1256 28.48 3.87 22.13
C MET A 1256 28.08 5.01 21.19
N PRO A 1257 27.60 4.69 19.97
CA PRO A 1257 27.13 5.71 19.06
C PRO A 1257 25.86 6.36 19.61
N ILE A 1258 25.88 7.67 19.80
CA ILE A 1258 24.72 8.43 20.30
C ILE A 1258 24.50 9.62 19.36
N LYS A 1259 23.29 9.73 18.80
CA LYS A 1259 22.88 10.81 17.88
C LYS A 1259 23.90 11.07 16.75
N GLY A 1260 24.45 10.01 16.16
CA GLY A 1260 25.37 10.09 15.02
C GLY A 1260 26.81 10.51 15.34
N ARG A 1261 27.19 10.58 16.62
CA ARG A 1261 28.57 10.73 17.07
C ARG A 1261 29.09 9.46 17.72
N ASN A 1262 30.37 9.20 17.52
CA ASN A 1262 31.03 8.01 18.01
C ASN A 1262 31.65 8.28 19.39
N PHE A 1263 30.95 7.89 20.45
CA PHE A 1263 31.55 7.82 21.78
C PHE A 1263 32.08 6.42 22.03
N VAL A 1264 33.11 6.32 22.86
CA VAL A 1264 33.62 5.05 23.35
C VAL A 1264 33.74 5.13 24.86
N LEU A 1265 33.11 4.20 25.55
CA LEU A 1265 33.31 3.99 26.97
C LEU A 1265 34.55 3.13 27.17
N ILE A 1266 35.49 3.63 27.95
CA ILE A 1266 36.73 2.95 28.30
C ILE A 1266 36.66 2.59 29.78
N TYR A 1267 36.57 1.30 30.05
CA TYR A 1267 36.56 0.71 31.37
C TYR A 1267 37.96 0.16 31.66
N THR A 1268 38.52 0.43 32.82
CA THR A 1268 39.83 -0.09 33.23
C THR A 1268 39.75 -0.74 34.59
N LYS A 1269 40.30 -1.96 34.73
CA LYS A 1269 40.39 -2.69 35.99
C LYS A 1269 41.79 -3.25 36.21
N LYS A 1270 42.35 -3.06 37.39
CA LYS A 1270 43.62 -3.60 37.85
C LYS A 1270 43.43 -5.06 38.25
N LEU A 1271 44.25 -5.95 37.70
CA LEU A 1271 44.27 -7.37 38.05
C LEU A 1271 45.22 -7.60 39.23
N ASN A 1272 44.77 -8.38 40.21
CA ASN A 1272 45.64 -8.91 41.26
C ASN A 1272 46.22 -10.26 40.79
N LYS A 1273 47.34 -10.70 41.40
CA LYS A 1273 48.10 -11.89 40.94
C LYS A 1273 47.30 -13.21 40.87
N GLU A 1274 46.11 -13.29 41.45
CA GLU A 1274 45.24 -14.48 41.47
C GLU A 1274 43.94 -14.34 40.67
N SER A 1275 43.71 -13.24 39.92
CA SER A 1275 42.48 -12.98 39.15
C SER A 1275 42.70 -12.88 37.65
#